data_AF-A0A9P7GVY6-F1
#
_entry.id   AF-A0A9P7GVY6-F1
#
_cell.length_a   1.000
_cell.length_b   1.000
_cell.length_c   1.000
_cell.angle_alpha   90.00
_cell.angle_beta   90.00
_cell.angle_gamma   90.00
#
_symmetry.space_group_name_H-M   'P 1'
#
loop_
_entity.id
_entity.type
_entity.pdbx_description
1 polymer ?
#
loop_
_entity_poly.entity_id
_entity_poly.type
_entity_poly.pdbx_seq_one_letter_code
_entity_poly.pdbx_strand_id
1 'polypeptide(L)'
;MKPYVLREKPSKNDDSWKFFVPSQVLQLPPNRPNHGKLISFSEERISLQIAKFPENRVLRSDDPSKFILLSFGTLRFPDSTIREGSEYIARLFKAGLFLNGVQYRFYHHSNSQLRGRSCFVREAKSDAELDARIYALGDYGKIMNIAKRAKRIGLLFSEAQLDWQLDPQYIADIPDIKSGDEIFSDGCGLMSRHFAVQLSRAKKIIFRGARYTPCVFQIRYPNLFHVIYDLSNCGSYRYLGYKGVLMLHPDLDVEKKHLVQFRKSMKKFATTADLTFSLVNFSKPYSFGRLNNDVMVLLSSLGVTNEKLIAKQREYFDWIAGATVDPVKAVDFLCAIGQYELAERVLMDGFDNPDVSKQIRRCQLSETAKFRNEKARVASLHAKWVRASPLGALSPECQELNALHSQCVDGARIKIPDRLTDPPERADLEPYILDLLEEDRTKFADEFSKDAPLRDVVTTADAEEGKNLVVALLQSQQSAVSEYELFNLASLVARRNKIDMTPFLNHLDMSALSAQEKHALSATLELSRERHPYVWNSLIRSDILTPRDLFQRALNHPFSMQRLYSSKVHGLTTFFEYLRVATQEYTRKLLILKTEERFAIGIFMRGDIPWDEDPDVCYRLHISDSHFQLYKKHTGDTFIFINRPPRALGAEVAASIALQKISATVQRQIGRIRSTPVVGIELHVVSNRDRVAHQFFDLWFEHVPTEGFLPRFQRRATPYQYNELRDVDWEDERNRRLMPSFFPKAWTTLPRVDSDPPTGKDPKIPASPSQWRRSAVNPNPQSNDAFGPLPGSAVASDEARFERHTAKSMSAHLSMKMAPEINEIMDFAYQHHAEEEMFFIFNHTIAQQPLPREAVTKWMEMFPPLAIALLKHFPPKDDSSLMDEVADMAHDICRNLIRSANSLGIVVLVALEKIAKAIADMDVAQYLDLLMLTALSVRSKQLVQEVLLVLNDCRINIDDGVLTPSMRYGCKFALSIAFDCAEEAADECPCDDSGKPKRQRTPPTQVKLSFIHDDPAHIRAVVRVDAATPVRLHSHIRLQASSKAANRWTETLVLDGLVVVAAKGELKISLFHPAPPEMEQMDWNMYNAGIIATSRAMMDAVQRLLKEGAACCRFHDIITGETPQDDTIENIPVTNAGSLPTSDRLNESQIMAVQSCSAPLSLIWGPPGTGKTTVVVDILRDILKKSTKDEPPKILMTASTHNAVDNVLERFVALNAKEDLLPEQQILRVATDQSKVNDDLKHYTIDARVGGDTNENNRLAKKAQERVKAAVLVFTTCAG
;
A
#
# COMPACT_ATOMS: atom_id res chain seq x y z
N MET A 1 -25.12 46.11 2.93
CA MET A 1 -26.14 47.17 2.82
C MET A 1 -27.11 47.01 3.96
N LYS A 2 -27.68 48.11 4.47
CA LYS A 2 -28.76 48.02 5.47
C LYS A 2 -30.00 47.36 4.83
N PRO A 3 -30.76 46.50 5.54
CA PRO A 3 -31.99 45.91 5.02
C PRO A 3 -33.02 47.00 4.73
N TYR A 4 -33.67 46.95 3.58
CA TYR A 4 -34.81 47.81 3.24
C TYR A 4 -36.07 47.23 3.88
N VAL A 5 -36.81 48.04 4.64
CA VAL A 5 -38.02 47.57 5.33
C VAL A 5 -39.19 47.60 4.36
N LEU A 6 -39.78 46.44 4.09
CA LEU A 6 -40.96 46.28 3.23
C LEU A 6 -42.25 46.54 4.00
N ARG A 7 -42.30 46.17 5.28
CA ARG A 7 -43.43 46.38 6.20
C ARG A 7 -42.92 46.34 7.63
N GLU A 8 -43.38 47.26 8.47
CA GLU A 8 -43.17 47.19 9.91
C GLU A 8 -44.32 46.44 10.59
N LYS A 9 -44.01 45.68 11.65
CA LYS A 9 -44.96 44.95 12.50
C LYS A 9 -46.02 44.16 11.72
N PRO A 10 -45.61 43.12 10.95
CA PRO A 10 -46.57 42.25 10.26
C PRO A 10 -47.63 41.70 11.23
N SER A 11 -48.90 41.70 10.80
CA SER A 11 -50.02 41.20 11.62
C SER A 11 -50.35 39.77 11.23
N LYS A 12 -50.75 38.95 12.21
CA LYS A 12 -51.22 37.59 11.93
C LYS A 12 -52.41 37.56 10.96
N ASN A 13 -53.17 38.64 10.84
CA ASN A 13 -54.32 38.75 9.96
C ASN A 13 -53.99 39.27 8.55
N ASP A 14 -52.72 39.49 8.19
CA ASP A 14 -52.39 39.92 6.84
C ASP A 14 -52.88 38.91 5.79
N ASP A 15 -53.45 39.45 4.71
CA ASP A 15 -54.01 38.71 3.57
C ASP A 15 -53.32 39.05 2.24
N SER A 16 -52.45 40.07 2.22
CA SER A 16 -51.76 40.54 1.02
C SER A 16 -50.30 40.95 1.26
N TRP A 17 -49.43 40.57 0.31
CA TRP A 17 -47.98 40.79 0.33
C TRP A 17 -47.51 41.41 -0.98
N LYS A 18 -47.97 42.64 -1.24
CA LYS A 18 -47.58 43.45 -2.39
C LYS A 18 -46.69 44.59 -1.93
N PHE A 19 -45.48 44.67 -2.46
CA PHE A 19 -44.51 45.70 -2.08
C PHE A 19 -43.97 46.43 -3.30
N PHE A 20 -43.74 47.74 -3.12
CA PHE A 20 -43.09 48.59 -4.09
C PHE A 20 -41.73 49.01 -3.53
N VAL A 21 -40.67 48.77 -4.31
CA VAL A 21 -39.29 48.96 -3.89
C VAL A 21 -38.55 49.77 -4.95
N PRO A 22 -37.81 50.83 -4.55
CA PRO A 22 -37.01 51.62 -5.49
C PRO A 22 -35.99 50.76 -6.25
N SER A 23 -35.82 51.02 -7.54
CA SER A 23 -34.93 50.24 -8.43
C SER A 23 -33.49 50.15 -7.93
N GLN A 24 -33.02 51.16 -7.21
CA GLN A 24 -31.68 51.22 -6.58
C GLN A 24 -31.45 50.13 -5.53
N VAL A 25 -32.50 49.71 -4.81
CA VAL A 25 -32.44 48.65 -3.77
C VAL A 25 -32.42 47.26 -4.41
N LEU A 26 -32.95 47.14 -5.63
CA LEU A 26 -33.03 45.88 -6.39
C LEU A 26 -31.81 45.65 -7.29
N GLN A 27 -30.93 46.65 -7.46
CA GLN A 27 -29.72 46.52 -8.26
C GLN A 27 -28.72 45.56 -7.59
N LEU A 28 -28.35 44.54 -8.34
CA LEU A 28 -27.30 43.60 -7.93
C LEU A 28 -25.92 44.29 -8.05
N PRO A 29 -24.99 44.08 -7.11
CA PRO A 29 -23.66 44.64 -7.20
C PRO A 29 -22.93 44.10 -8.45
N PRO A 30 -22.40 44.97 -9.35
CA PRO A 30 -21.81 44.53 -10.62
C PRO A 30 -20.57 43.63 -10.46
N ASN A 31 -19.88 43.70 -9.31
CA ASN A 31 -18.65 42.96 -9.02
C ASN A 31 -18.82 41.76 -8.06
N ARG A 32 -20.06 41.30 -7.79
CA ARG A 32 -20.28 40.17 -6.88
C ARG A 32 -21.20 39.10 -7.49
N PRO A 33 -20.66 38.13 -8.26
CA PRO A 33 -21.44 36.98 -8.71
C PRO A 33 -22.08 36.25 -7.51
N ASN A 34 -23.21 35.56 -7.73
CA ASN A 34 -23.99 34.82 -6.71
C ASN A 34 -24.71 35.61 -5.62
N HIS A 35 -24.98 36.90 -5.79
CA HIS A 35 -25.87 37.63 -4.87
C HIS A 35 -27.30 37.73 -5.42
N GLY A 36 -28.30 37.71 -4.54
CA GLY A 36 -29.71 37.73 -4.90
C GLY A 36 -30.59 38.31 -3.79
N LYS A 37 -31.91 38.38 -4.06
CA LYS A 37 -32.91 39.00 -3.18
C LYS A 37 -33.24 38.05 -2.02
N LEU A 38 -33.03 38.48 -0.77
CA LEU A 38 -33.48 37.80 0.43
C LEU A 38 -34.56 38.63 1.12
N ILE A 39 -35.72 38.03 1.39
CA ILE A 39 -36.75 38.61 2.23
C ILE A 39 -36.83 37.84 3.55
N SER A 40 -36.64 38.56 4.65
CA SER A 40 -36.73 38.02 6.00
C SER A 40 -37.99 38.51 6.70
N PHE A 41 -38.76 37.58 7.25
CA PHE A 41 -39.95 37.83 8.05
C PHE A 41 -39.61 37.67 9.53
N SER A 42 -39.79 38.74 10.30
CA SER A 42 -39.74 38.72 11.76
C SER A 42 -41.00 39.33 12.35
N GLU A 43 -41.15 39.24 13.67
CA GLU A 43 -42.22 39.93 14.41
C GLU A 43 -42.19 41.46 14.20
N GLU A 44 -40.98 42.03 14.19
CA GLU A 44 -40.80 43.48 14.11
C GLU A 44 -40.99 44.04 12.70
N ARG A 45 -40.61 43.29 11.66
CA ARG A 45 -40.62 43.76 10.27
C ARG A 45 -40.47 42.66 9.23
N ILE A 46 -40.92 42.96 8.02
CA ILE A 46 -40.54 42.26 6.79
C ILE A 46 -39.47 43.12 6.12
N SER A 47 -38.31 42.53 5.82
CA SER A 47 -37.18 43.28 5.25
C SER A 47 -36.61 42.58 4.02
N LEU A 48 -36.20 43.38 3.04
CA LEU A 48 -35.50 42.98 1.82
C LEU A 48 -34.03 43.36 1.94
N GLN A 49 -33.15 42.41 1.64
CA GLN A 49 -31.72 42.67 1.49
C GLN A 49 -31.12 41.86 0.35
N ILE A 50 -30.02 42.37 -0.22
CA ILE A 50 -29.22 41.60 -1.16
C ILE A 50 -28.22 40.75 -0.37
N ALA A 51 -28.34 39.43 -0.51
CA ALA A 51 -27.51 38.45 0.19
C ALA A 51 -26.91 37.45 -0.81
N LYS A 52 -25.80 36.80 -0.43
CA LYS A 52 -25.23 35.73 -1.22
C LYS A 52 -26.20 34.53 -1.23
N PHE A 53 -26.58 34.08 -2.42
CA PHE A 53 -27.36 32.86 -2.58
C PHE A 53 -26.48 31.62 -2.39
N PRO A 54 -27.04 30.51 -1.84
CA PRO A 54 -26.34 29.24 -1.79
C PRO A 54 -26.16 28.66 -3.19
N GLU A 55 -24.96 28.21 -3.52
CA GLU A 55 -24.67 27.59 -4.82
C GLU A 55 -25.37 26.23 -4.92
N ASN A 56 -26.32 26.12 -5.85
CA ASN A 56 -27.10 24.90 -6.04
C ASN A 56 -27.43 24.70 -7.53
N ARG A 57 -27.89 23.49 -7.87
CA ARG A 57 -28.12 23.09 -9.27
C ARG A 57 -29.20 23.92 -9.94
N VAL A 58 -30.24 24.30 -9.19
CA VAL A 58 -31.38 25.06 -9.72
C VAL A 58 -30.97 26.47 -10.13
N LEU A 59 -30.22 27.16 -9.27
CA LEU A 59 -29.72 28.51 -9.58
C LEU A 59 -28.65 28.52 -10.68
N ARG A 60 -28.06 27.37 -11.01
CA ARG A 60 -27.14 27.23 -12.16
C ARG A 60 -27.87 26.98 -13.47
N SER A 61 -28.97 26.23 -13.42
CA SER A 61 -29.78 25.89 -14.61
C SER A 61 -30.78 26.98 -15.02
N ASP A 62 -31.00 27.99 -14.19
CA ASP A 62 -31.98 29.06 -14.40
C ASP A 62 -31.39 30.42 -13.99
N ASP A 63 -32.06 31.51 -14.36
CA ASP A 63 -31.61 32.88 -14.11
C ASP A 63 -31.77 33.26 -12.62
N PRO A 64 -30.66 33.47 -11.87
CA PRO A 64 -30.72 33.79 -10.43
C PRO A 64 -31.48 35.08 -10.11
N SER A 65 -31.59 36.02 -11.06
CA SER A 65 -32.25 37.32 -10.84
C SER A 65 -33.77 37.19 -10.61
N LYS A 66 -34.35 36.08 -11.07
CA LYS A 66 -35.77 35.72 -10.96
C LYS A 66 -36.13 35.06 -9.63
N PHE A 67 -35.16 34.81 -8.76
CA PHE A 67 -35.37 34.14 -7.48
C PHE A 67 -35.39 35.13 -6.32
N ILE A 68 -36.18 34.78 -5.30
CA ILE A 68 -36.11 35.38 -3.97
C ILE A 68 -36.00 34.24 -2.96
N LEU A 69 -35.06 34.37 -2.02
CA LEU A 69 -34.99 33.51 -0.85
C LEU A 69 -35.88 34.11 0.24
N LEU A 70 -36.86 33.35 0.73
CA LEU A 70 -37.70 33.75 1.86
C LEU A 70 -37.19 33.09 3.13
N SER A 71 -37.11 33.85 4.22
CA SER A 71 -36.73 33.36 5.55
C SER A 71 -37.81 33.69 6.57
N PHE A 72 -38.32 32.66 7.25
CA PHE A 72 -39.33 32.74 8.31
C PHE A 72 -38.78 32.25 9.66
N GLY A 73 -37.45 32.13 9.79
CA GLY A 73 -36.78 31.61 10.98
C GLY A 73 -37.12 32.38 12.25
N THR A 74 -37.25 33.70 12.13
CA THR A 74 -37.51 34.64 13.24
C THR A 74 -38.96 35.12 13.29
N LEU A 75 -39.85 34.55 12.47
CA LEU A 75 -41.27 34.93 12.47
C LEU A 75 -41.98 34.26 13.64
N ARG A 76 -42.33 35.07 14.64
CA ARG A 76 -43.18 34.73 15.79
C ARG A 76 -44.26 35.81 15.88
N PHE A 77 -45.48 35.42 16.24
CA PHE A 77 -46.49 36.38 16.67
C PHE A 77 -46.72 36.16 18.18
N PRO A 78 -46.72 37.23 18.99
CA PRO A 78 -47.00 37.13 20.44
C PRO A 78 -48.31 36.39 20.71
N ASP A 79 -48.32 35.55 21.75
CA ASP A 79 -49.50 34.82 22.24
C ASP A 79 -50.26 33.98 21.20
N SER A 80 -49.58 33.63 20.09
CA SER A 80 -50.17 32.86 19.00
C SER A 80 -49.73 31.40 19.02
N THR A 81 -50.64 30.52 18.59
CA THR A 81 -50.29 29.11 18.39
C THR A 81 -49.37 28.96 17.18
N ILE A 82 -48.49 27.94 17.17
CA ILE A 82 -47.64 27.61 16.00
C ILE A 82 -48.48 27.41 14.72
N ARG A 83 -49.74 26.99 14.89
CA ARG A 83 -50.72 26.83 13.84
C ARG A 83 -51.04 28.15 13.13
N GLU A 84 -51.22 29.24 13.87
CA GLU A 84 -51.49 30.57 13.30
C GLU A 84 -50.34 31.07 12.44
N GLY A 85 -49.08 30.87 12.86
CA GLY A 85 -47.91 31.20 12.03
C GLY A 85 -47.81 30.34 10.77
N SER A 86 -48.22 29.06 10.84
CA SER A 86 -48.27 28.17 9.68
C SER A 86 -49.38 28.57 8.70
N GLU A 87 -50.54 28.99 9.22
CA GLU A 87 -51.66 29.51 8.44
C GLU A 87 -51.30 30.84 7.76
N TYR A 88 -50.54 31.72 8.42
CA TYR A 88 -49.99 32.95 7.82
C TYR A 88 -49.12 32.64 6.59
N ILE A 89 -48.16 31.73 6.74
CA ILE A 89 -47.28 31.30 5.64
C ILE A 89 -48.08 30.62 4.52
N ALA A 90 -49.09 29.81 4.87
CA ALA A 90 -49.98 29.20 3.89
C ALA A 90 -50.80 30.24 3.10
N ARG A 91 -51.29 31.30 3.78
CA ARG A 91 -51.96 32.43 3.11
C ARG A 91 -50.99 33.17 2.18
N LEU A 92 -49.75 33.43 2.61
CA LEU A 92 -48.72 34.04 1.77
C LEU A 92 -48.50 33.25 0.47
N PHE A 93 -48.34 31.93 0.55
CA PHE A 93 -48.14 31.11 -0.66
C PHE A 93 -49.39 30.99 -1.53
N LYS A 94 -50.60 31.03 -0.95
CA LYS A 94 -51.86 31.06 -1.72
C LYS A 94 -52.10 32.39 -2.43
N ALA A 95 -51.84 33.51 -1.76
CA ALA A 95 -52.02 34.85 -2.31
C ALA A 95 -50.89 35.24 -3.29
N GLY A 96 -49.68 34.74 -3.04
CA GLY A 96 -48.46 35.07 -3.77
C GLY A 96 -47.78 36.33 -3.25
N LEU A 97 -46.47 36.42 -3.51
CA LEU A 97 -45.63 37.56 -3.14
C LEU A 97 -45.42 38.45 -4.35
N PHE A 98 -45.69 39.76 -4.26
CA PHE A 98 -45.50 40.70 -5.36
C PHE A 98 -44.44 41.75 -5.02
N LEU A 99 -43.45 41.91 -5.90
CA LEU A 99 -42.50 43.03 -5.87
C LEU A 99 -42.60 43.80 -7.18
N ASN A 100 -42.88 45.11 -7.11
CA ASN A 100 -43.01 45.99 -8.27
C ASN A 100 -43.95 45.42 -9.36
N GLY A 101 -45.07 44.80 -8.94
CA GLY A 101 -46.04 44.18 -9.84
C GLY A 101 -45.68 42.77 -10.35
N VAL A 102 -44.46 42.28 -10.10
CA VAL A 102 -44.03 40.93 -10.48
C VAL A 102 -44.40 39.92 -9.40
N GLN A 103 -45.08 38.84 -9.76
CA GLN A 103 -45.47 37.77 -8.84
C GLN A 103 -44.37 36.71 -8.71
N TYR A 104 -44.04 36.36 -7.47
CA TYR A 104 -43.13 35.28 -7.10
C TYR A 104 -43.93 34.19 -6.40
N ARG A 105 -43.80 32.95 -6.89
CA ARG A 105 -44.56 31.79 -6.43
C ARG A 105 -43.63 30.77 -5.78
N PHE A 106 -44.17 29.95 -4.89
CA PHE A 106 -43.39 28.91 -4.19
C PHE A 106 -42.74 27.97 -5.20
N TYR A 107 -41.43 27.79 -5.08
CA TYR A 107 -40.71 26.89 -5.96
C TYR A 107 -40.30 25.63 -5.21
N HIS A 108 -39.32 25.74 -4.30
CA HIS A 108 -38.98 24.63 -3.41
C HIS A 108 -38.03 25.07 -2.27
N HIS A 109 -37.67 24.13 -1.41
CA HIS A 109 -36.63 24.25 -0.39
C HIS A 109 -35.73 23.00 -0.36
N SER A 110 -34.52 23.14 0.18
CA SER A 110 -33.69 22.01 0.63
C SER A 110 -34.06 21.57 2.05
N ASN A 111 -33.48 20.46 2.54
CA ASN A 111 -33.73 20.01 3.92
C ASN A 111 -33.12 20.97 4.97
N SER A 112 -31.97 21.59 4.67
CA SER A 112 -31.38 22.59 5.57
C SER A 112 -32.24 23.85 5.60
N GLN A 113 -32.74 24.28 4.44
CA GLN A 113 -33.65 25.41 4.33
C GLN A 113 -34.95 25.16 5.09
N LEU A 114 -35.53 23.97 4.97
CA LEU A 114 -36.74 23.60 5.72
C LEU A 114 -36.52 23.67 7.24
N ARG A 115 -35.39 23.14 7.74
CA ARG A 115 -35.02 23.26 9.17
C ARG A 115 -34.84 24.71 9.61
N GLY A 116 -34.24 25.53 8.74
CA GLY A 116 -34.10 26.97 8.94
C GLY A 116 -35.37 27.78 8.66
N ARG A 117 -36.51 27.15 8.37
CA ARG A 117 -37.78 27.79 7.97
C ARG A 117 -37.60 28.78 6.81
N SER A 118 -36.91 28.35 5.76
CA SER A 118 -36.62 29.14 4.56
C SER A 118 -36.94 28.34 3.28
N CYS A 119 -37.16 29.05 2.19
CA CYS A 119 -37.45 28.46 0.88
C CYS A 119 -37.21 29.44 -0.27
N PHE A 120 -37.04 28.92 -1.47
CA PHE A 120 -36.99 29.73 -2.68
C PHE A 120 -38.38 29.94 -3.29
N VAL A 121 -38.63 31.17 -3.69
CA VAL A 121 -39.71 31.55 -4.61
C VAL A 121 -39.10 32.06 -5.91
N ARG A 122 -39.82 31.88 -7.00
CA ARG A 122 -39.38 32.26 -8.35
C ARG A 122 -40.49 33.01 -9.08
N GLU A 123 -40.12 33.97 -9.91
CA GLU A 123 -41.04 34.59 -10.87
C GLU A 123 -41.68 33.52 -11.78
N ALA A 124 -43.00 33.49 -11.84
CA ALA A 124 -43.75 32.61 -12.75
C ALA A 124 -45.20 33.08 -12.91
N LYS A 125 -45.81 32.76 -14.06
CA LYS A 125 -47.22 33.09 -14.32
C LYS A 125 -48.20 32.08 -13.71
N SER A 126 -47.76 30.84 -13.50
CA SER A 126 -48.57 29.76 -12.94
C SER A 126 -47.73 28.73 -12.20
N ASP A 127 -48.33 27.94 -11.31
CA ASP A 127 -47.64 26.85 -10.61
C ASP A 127 -47.27 25.71 -11.57
N ALA A 128 -48.07 25.48 -12.63
CA ALA A 128 -47.78 24.50 -13.66
C ALA A 128 -46.49 24.80 -14.44
N GLU A 129 -46.15 26.08 -14.64
CA GLU A 129 -44.87 26.48 -15.24
C GLU A 129 -43.69 26.06 -14.36
N LEU A 130 -43.82 26.25 -13.04
CA LEU A 130 -42.79 25.88 -12.08
C LEU A 130 -42.63 24.36 -11.96
N ASP A 131 -43.74 23.62 -11.91
CA ASP A 131 -43.74 22.16 -11.90
C ASP A 131 -43.09 21.59 -13.16
N ALA A 132 -43.43 22.12 -14.35
CA ALA A 132 -42.81 21.70 -15.61
C ALA A 132 -41.29 21.89 -15.60
N ARG A 133 -40.79 23.00 -15.04
CA ARG A 133 -39.35 23.26 -14.90
C ARG A 133 -38.67 22.27 -13.94
N ILE A 134 -39.29 21.95 -12.80
CA ILE A 134 -38.73 20.97 -11.85
C ILE A 134 -38.76 19.56 -12.45
N TYR A 135 -39.86 19.18 -13.12
CA TYR A 135 -40.02 17.85 -13.69
C TYR A 135 -39.12 17.64 -14.92
N ALA A 136 -38.69 18.71 -15.57
CA ALA A 136 -37.62 18.65 -16.57
C ALA A 136 -36.26 18.25 -15.98
N LEU A 137 -36.03 18.41 -14.66
CA LEU A 137 -34.79 18.04 -13.96
C LEU A 137 -34.83 16.64 -13.33
N GLY A 138 -36.00 15.97 -13.34
CA GLY A 138 -36.12 14.59 -12.92
C GLY A 138 -37.56 14.06 -12.83
N ASP A 139 -37.67 12.75 -12.70
CA ASP A 139 -38.93 12.01 -12.74
C ASP A 139 -39.65 12.00 -11.38
N TYR A 140 -40.02 13.19 -10.92
CA TYR A 140 -40.67 13.39 -9.61
C TYR A 140 -42.16 13.06 -9.62
N GLY A 141 -42.80 13.05 -10.81
CA GLY A 141 -44.22 12.74 -10.98
C GLY A 141 -44.59 11.33 -10.52
N LYS A 142 -43.67 10.36 -10.62
CA LYS A 142 -43.88 8.98 -10.15
C LYS A 142 -43.87 8.81 -8.63
N ILE A 143 -43.42 9.82 -7.88
CA ILE A 143 -43.36 9.75 -6.42
C ILE A 143 -44.70 10.20 -5.83
N MET A 144 -45.62 9.26 -5.61
CA MET A 144 -46.96 9.57 -5.12
C MET A 144 -46.98 10.25 -3.75
N ASN A 145 -46.07 9.88 -2.83
CA ASN A 145 -45.96 10.51 -1.52
C ASN A 145 -45.34 11.92 -1.64
N ILE A 146 -46.13 12.96 -1.32
CA ILE A 146 -45.75 14.38 -1.44
C ILE A 146 -44.53 14.71 -0.57
N ALA A 147 -44.46 14.23 0.67
CA ALA A 147 -43.32 14.49 1.57
C ALA A 147 -42.04 13.86 1.02
N LYS A 148 -42.12 12.62 0.51
CA LYS A 148 -41.00 11.95 -0.15
C LYS A 148 -40.58 12.68 -1.42
N ARG A 149 -41.55 13.15 -2.23
CA ARG A 149 -41.31 13.93 -3.45
C ARG A 149 -40.59 15.24 -3.15
N ALA A 150 -41.08 16.01 -2.18
CA ALA A 150 -40.44 17.25 -1.72
C ALA A 150 -39.02 16.98 -1.20
N LYS A 151 -38.81 15.93 -0.39
CA LYS A 151 -37.48 15.51 0.09
C LYS A 151 -36.52 15.17 -1.06
N ARG A 152 -37.01 14.67 -2.20
CA ARG A 152 -36.20 14.38 -3.39
C ARG A 152 -35.92 15.62 -4.24
N ILE A 153 -36.91 16.47 -4.49
CA ILE A 153 -36.73 17.73 -5.22
C ILE A 153 -35.76 18.65 -4.43
N GLY A 154 -35.87 18.68 -3.10
CA GLY A 154 -34.99 19.47 -2.24
C GLY A 154 -33.50 19.09 -2.30
N LEU A 155 -33.15 17.96 -2.92
CA LEU A 155 -31.75 17.63 -3.23
C LEU A 155 -31.16 18.54 -4.31
N LEU A 156 -31.96 19.07 -5.23
CA LEU A 156 -31.53 20.02 -6.26
C LEU A 156 -31.18 21.40 -5.67
N PHE A 157 -31.81 21.75 -4.54
CA PHE A 157 -31.64 23.00 -3.82
C PHE A 157 -30.60 22.92 -2.69
N SER A 158 -29.97 21.75 -2.53
CA SER A 158 -28.88 21.58 -1.54
C SER A 158 -27.62 22.28 -2.03
N GLU A 159 -26.89 22.90 -1.11
CA GLU A 159 -25.63 23.57 -1.44
C GLU A 159 -24.58 22.56 -1.91
N ALA A 160 -23.94 22.87 -3.04
CA ALA A 160 -22.86 22.09 -3.63
C ALA A 160 -21.75 23.06 -4.07
N GLN A 161 -20.62 23.01 -3.37
CA GLN A 161 -19.57 24.03 -3.45
C GLN A 161 -18.60 23.81 -4.61
N LEU A 162 -18.49 22.57 -5.12
CA LEU A 162 -17.41 22.18 -6.03
C LEU A 162 -17.86 21.10 -7.03
N ASP A 163 -18.05 21.48 -8.30
CA ASP A 163 -18.55 20.60 -9.37
C ASP A 163 -17.49 20.07 -10.34
N TRP A 164 -17.44 18.76 -10.57
CA TRP A 164 -16.53 18.10 -11.49
C TRP A 164 -17.32 17.32 -12.54
N GLN A 165 -16.82 17.25 -13.78
CA GLN A 165 -17.43 16.39 -14.79
C GLN A 165 -16.86 14.98 -14.64
N LEU A 166 -17.67 14.06 -14.10
CA LEU A 166 -17.30 12.66 -14.00
C LEU A 166 -18.07 11.89 -15.06
N ASP A 167 -17.32 11.32 -16.01
CA ASP A 167 -17.90 10.54 -17.09
C ASP A 167 -18.50 9.23 -16.53
N PRO A 168 -19.78 8.92 -16.83
CA PRO A 168 -20.44 7.69 -16.45
C PRO A 168 -19.65 6.40 -16.75
N GLN A 169 -18.78 6.40 -17.77
CA GLN A 169 -17.99 5.21 -18.12
C GLN A 169 -17.03 4.76 -17.02
N TYR A 170 -16.59 5.69 -16.16
CA TYR A 170 -15.66 5.42 -15.06
C TYR A 170 -16.37 5.11 -13.75
N ILE A 171 -17.67 4.76 -13.82
CA ILE A 171 -18.51 4.54 -12.65
C ILE A 171 -19.10 3.14 -12.71
N ALA A 172 -19.23 2.49 -11.56
CA ALA A 172 -20.01 1.26 -11.42
C ALA A 172 -21.00 1.33 -10.27
N ASP A 173 -22.02 0.48 -10.32
CA ASP A 173 -22.84 0.17 -9.16
C ASP A 173 -22.49 -1.19 -8.59
N ILE A 174 -22.35 -1.23 -7.27
CA ILE A 174 -22.07 -2.42 -6.48
C ILE A 174 -23.22 -2.68 -5.50
N PRO A 175 -23.43 -3.95 -5.07
CA PRO A 175 -24.47 -4.29 -4.11
C PRO A 175 -24.20 -3.65 -2.74
N ASP A 176 -25.24 -3.50 -1.93
CA ASP A 176 -25.09 -3.15 -0.51
C ASP A 176 -24.53 -4.34 0.30
N ILE A 177 -23.69 -4.05 1.29
CA ILE A 177 -23.25 -5.03 2.30
C ILE A 177 -24.39 -5.21 3.31
N LYS A 178 -24.78 -6.46 3.53
CA LYS A 178 -25.89 -6.83 4.42
C LYS A 178 -25.44 -7.88 5.44
N SER A 179 -25.99 -7.80 6.65
CA SER A 179 -25.97 -8.90 7.63
C SER A 179 -27.40 -9.09 8.11
N GLY A 180 -27.99 -10.26 7.84
CA GLY A 180 -29.44 -10.46 8.00
C GLY A 180 -30.27 -9.47 7.18
N ASP A 181 -31.23 -8.82 7.83
CA ASP A 181 -32.11 -7.82 7.21
C ASP A 181 -31.54 -6.39 7.21
N GLU A 182 -30.38 -6.17 7.84
CA GLU A 182 -29.78 -4.84 8.00
C GLU A 182 -28.75 -4.52 6.89
N ILE A 183 -28.77 -3.27 6.41
CA ILE A 183 -27.85 -2.75 5.40
C ILE A 183 -26.74 -1.96 6.11
N PHE A 184 -25.52 -2.51 6.12
CA PHE A 184 -24.37 -1.91 6.81
C PHE A 184 -23.70 -0.79 6.00
N SER A 185 -23.92 -0.79 4.68
CA SER A 185 -23.29 0.15 3.76
C SER A 185 -24.25 1.24 3.24
N ASP A 186 -25.32 1.57 3.98
CA ASP A 186 -26.33 2.53 3.52
C ASP A 186 -25.70 3.90 3.27
N GLY A 187 -25.65 4.30 1.99
CA GLY A 187 -25.13 5.59 1.60
C GLY A 187 -23.61 5.66 1.44
N CYS A 188 -22.89 4.53 1.49
CA CYS A 188 -21.42 4.49 1.44
C CYS A 188 -20.91 3.80 0.17
N GLY A 189 -20.28 4.57 -0.73
CA GLY A 189 -19.62 4.06 -1.94
C GLY A 189 -18.09 4.12 -1.86
N LEU A 190 -17.43 3.69 -2.94
CA LEU A 190 -15.97 3.57 -3.02
C LEU A 190 -15.42 4.49 -4.12
N MET A 191 -14.18 4.93 -3.95
CA MET A 191 -13.49 5.81 -4.89
C MET A 191 -12.00 5.50 -4.95
N SER A 192 -11.42 5.56 -6.14
CA SER A 192 -9.99 5.34 -6.34
C SER A 192 -9.15 6.47 -5.74
N ARG A 193 -7.94 6.16 -5.28
CA ARG A 193 -6.97 7.16 -4.79
C ARG A 193 -6.56 8.12 -5.87
N HIS A 194 -6.40 7.64 -7.11
CA HIS A 194 -6.09 8.50 -8.24
C HIS A 194 -7.17 9.57 -8.45
N PHE A 195 -8.45 9.18 -8.46
CA PHE A 195 -9.54 10.13 -8.62
C PHE A 195 -9.65 11.10 -7.43
N ALA A 196 -9.44 10.64 -6.20
CA ALA A 196 -9.41 11.52 -5.03
C ALA A 196 -8.32 12.60 -5.12
N VAL A 197 -7.11 12.23 -5.55
CA VAL A 197 -5.99 13.17 -5.74
C VAL A 197 -6.30 14.16 -6.86
N GLN A 198 -6.86 13.69 -7.98
CA GLN A 198 -7.29 14.55 -9.08
C GLN A 198 -8.35 15.55 -8.61
N LEU A 199 -9.39 15.07 -7.93
CA LEU A 199 -10.48 15.88 -7.40
C LEU A 199 -9.95 16.93 -6.41
N SER A 200 -9.09 16.54 -5.48
CA SER A 200 -8.47 17.48 -4.52
C SER A 200 -7.63 18.56 -5.18
N ARG A 201 -6.84 18.21 -6.20
CA ARG A 201 -6.02 19.18 -6.95
C ARG A 201 -6.89 20.15 -7.74
N ALA A 202 -7.86 19.61 -8.48
CA ALA A 202 -8.81 20.38 -9.27
C ALA A 202 -9.62 21.35 -8.44
N LYS A 203 -10.08 20.90 -7.27
CA LYS A 203 -10.89 21.67 -6.34
C LYS A 203 -10.08 22.53 -5.38
N LYS A 204 -8.75 22.50 -5.49
CA LYS A 204 -7.81 23.23 -4.61
C LYS A 204 -8.16 23.03 -3.14
N ILE A 205 -8.40 21.77 -2.75
CA ILE A 205 -8.70 21.44 -1.36
C ILE A 205 -7.45 21.75 -0.53
N ILE A 206 -7.60 22.77 0.32
CA ILE A 206 -6.57 23.23 1.25
C ILE A 206 -7.12 22.99 2.65
N PHE A 207 -6.30 22.39 3.49
CA PHE A 207 -6.55 22.29 4.92
C PHE A 207 -5.33 22.85 5.64
N ARG A 208 -5.56 23.85 6.51
CA ARG A 208 -4.51 24.56 7.27
C ARG A 208 -3.30 24.98 6.41
N GLY A 209 -3.56 25.62 5.27
CA GLY A 209 -2.52 26.14 4.37
C GLY A 209 -1.83 25.10 3.46
N ALA A 210 -2.04 23.80 3.69
CA ALA A 210 -1.46 22.73 2.88
C ALA A 210 -2.48 22.10 1.92
N ARG A 211 -1.99 21.62 0.75
CA ARG A 211 -2.79 20.80 -0.17
C ARG A 211 -3.18 19.51 0.54
N TYR A 212 -4.48 19.21 0.57
CA TYR A 212 -4.99 18.08 1.33
C TYR A 212 -5.83 17.15 0.45
N THR A 213 -5.60 15.85 0.58
CA THR A 213 -6.42 14.81 -0.08
C THR A 213 -7.21 14.06 1.00
N PRO A 214 -8.52 14.33 1.13
CA PRO A 214 -9.40 13.64 2.08
C PRO A 214 -9.50 12.13 1.82
N CYS A 215 -9.85 11.37 2.85
CA CYS A 215 -10.17 9.94 2.71
C CYS A 215 -11.65 9.69 2.42
N VAL A 216 -12.53 10.64 2.80
CA VAL A 216 -13.97 10.54 2.61
C VAL A 216 -14.53 11.83 2.02
N PHE A 217 -15.36 11.68 0.99
CA PHE A 217 -15.98 12.78 0.26
C PHE A 217 -17.50 12.64 0.31
N GLN A 218 -18.21 13.66 0.75
CA GLN A 218 -19.66 13.70 0.71
C GLN A 218 -20.13 14.25 -0.63
N ILE A 219 -20.90 13.46 -1.38
CA ILE A 219 -21.16 13.75 -2.80
C ILE A 219 -22.65 13.80 -3.14
N ARG A 220 -22.93 14.46 -4.26
CA ARG A 220 -24.17 14.35 -5.02
C ARG A 220 -23.80 14.12 -6.48
N TYR A 221 -24.32 13.06 -7.07
CA TYR A 221 -24.03 12.73 -8.46
C TYR A 221 -25.28 12.29 -9.21
N PRO A 222 -25.64 12.94 -10.32
CA PRO A 222 -26.58 12.43 -11.29
C PRO A 222 -25.84 11.51 -12.29
N ASN A 223 -26.24 10.23 -12.43
CA ASN A 223 -25.66 9.28 -13.38
C ASN A 223 -26.66 8.86 -14.47
N LEU A 224 -26.17 8.44 -15.62
CA LEU A 224 -26.91 7.72 -16.66
C LEU A 224 -27.02 6.23 -16.29
N PHE A 225 -28.20 5.62 -16.42
CA PHE A 225 -28.34 4.16 -16.34
C PHE A 225 -28.59 3.58 -17.74
N HIS A 226 -27.65 2.76 -18.22
CA HIS A 226 -27.86 1.92 -19.40
C HIS A 226 -28.55 0.62 -18.93
N VAL A 227 -29.82 0.42 -19.30
CA VAL A 227 -30.44 -0.91 -19.22
C VAL A 227 -30.13 -1.61 -20.54
N ILE A 228 -29.23 -2.59 -20.51
CA ILE A 228 -29.17 -3.62 -21.54
C ILE A 228 -30.12 -4.72 -21.03
N TYR A 229 -31.27 -4.90 -21.68
CA TYR A 229 -31.76 -6.20 -22.17
C TYR A 229 -33.11 -6.02 -22.91
N ASP A 230 -33.15 -6.62 -24.08
CA ASP A 230 -34.29 -7.07 -24.87
C ASP A 230 -35.02 -6.10 -25.83
N LEU A 231 -34.99 -6.48 -27.11
CA LEU A 231 -35.59 -5.83 -28.28
C LEU A 231 -37.04 -6.30 -28.41
N SER A 232 -37.97 -5.65 -27.72
CA SER A 232 -39.38 -5.67 -28.14
C SER A 232 -40.27 -4.54 -27.59
N ASN A 233 -39.79 -3.62 -26.76
CA ASN A 233 -40.61 -2.46 -26.36
C ASN A 233 -39.75 -1.20 -26.15
N CYS A 234 -40.19 -0.08 -26.74
CA CYS A 234 -39.57 1.26 -26.69
C CYS A 234 -38.97 1.63 -25.32
N GLY A 235 -37.63 1.68 -25.22
CA GLY A 235 -36.92 2.00 -23.98
C GLY A 235 -36.68 3.51 -23.81
N SER A 236 -37.37 4.14 -22.85
CA SER A 236 -37.05 5.49 -22.36
C SER A 236 -35.77 5.49 -21.52
N TYR A 237 -34.79 6.33 -21.86
CA TYR A 237 -33.61 6.60 -21.03
C TYR A 237 -34.03 7.16 -19.65
N ARG A 238 -33.50 6.60 -18.55
CA ARG A 238 -33.73 7.11 -17.19
C ARG A 238 -32.37 7.40 -16.54
N TYR A 239 -32.13 8.62 -16.10
CA TYR A 239 -30.94 8.97 -15.33
C TYR A 239 -31.23 8.73 -13.84
N LEU A 240 -30.23 8.72 -12.94
CA LEU A 240 -30.35 8.39 -11.51
C LEU A 240 -29.62 9.42 -10.63
N GLY A 241 -30.19 9.84 -9.50
CA GLY A 241 -29.58 10.72 -8.52
C GLY A 241 -29.01 9.97 -7.31
N TYR A 242 -27.69 10.01 -7.14
CA TYR A 242 -26.94 9.43 -6.04
C TYR A 242 -26.67 10.45 -4.93
N LYS A 243 -26.81 10.00 -3.68
CA LYS A 243 -26.46 10.74 -2.48
C LYS A 243 -25.80 9.80 -1.48
N GLY A 244 -24.64 10.23 -0.97
CA GLY A 244 -23.94 9.51 0.08
C GLY A 244 -22.53 10.05 0.30
N VAL A 245 -21.66 9.18 0.79
CA VAL A 245 -20.22 9.40 0.94
C VAL A 245 -19.46 8.42 0.04
N LEU A 246 -18.27 8.82 -0.41
CA LEU A 246 -17.32 7.97 -1.09
C LEU A 246 -16.05 7.87 -0.27
N MET A 247 -15.60 6.66 -0.03
CA MET A 247 -14.38 6.36 0.72
C MET A 247 -13.29 5.88 -0.23
N LEU A 248 -12.04 6.24 0.08
CA LEU A 248 -10.87 5.73 -0.65
C LEU A 248 -10.82 4.20 -0.64
N HIS A 249 -10.59 3.61 -1.81
CA HIS A 249 -10.43 2.17 -2.01
C HIS A 249 -9.27 1.92 -2.99
N PRO A 250 -8.04 1.68 -2.49
CA PRO A 250 -6.83 1.57 -3.33
C PRO A 250 -6.91 0.52 -4.43
N ASP A 251 -7.63 -0.59 -4.23
CA ASP A 251 -7.73 -1.65 -5.24
C ASP A 251 -8.45 -1.18 -6.53
N LEU A 252 -9.24 -0.11 -6.47
CA LEU A 252 -9.83 0.49 -7.68
C LEU A 252 -8.77 1.08 -8.62
N ASP A 253 -7.64 1.54 -8.08
CA ASP A 253 -6.52 2.01 -8.89
C ASP A 253 -5.74 0.85 -9.52
N VAL A 254 -5.79 -0.35 -8.93
CA VAL A 254 -5.22 -1.59 -9.47
C VAL A 254 -6.10 -2.12 -10.59
N GLU A 255 -7.43 -2.13 -10.39
CA GLU A 255 -8.41 -2.58 -11.38
C GLU A 255 -8.47 -1.66 -12.61
N LYS A 256 -8.15 -0.37 -12.46
CA LYS A 256 -8.17 0.70 -13.50
C LYS A 256 -9.47 0.78 -14.31
N LYS A 257 -10.56 0.19 -13.79
CA LYS A 257 -11.83 0.01 -14.50
C LYS A 257 -12.85 1.08 -14.14
N HIS A 258 -12.94 1.42 -12.86
CA HIS A 258 -13.86 2.42 -12.34
C HIS A 258 -13.12 3.35 -11.37
N LEU A 259 -13.33 4.65 -11.51
CA LEU A 259 -12.85 5.66 -10.58
C LEU A 259 -13.76 5.76 -9.35
N VAL A 260 -15.05 5.46 -9.50
CA VAL A 260 -16.06 5.52 -8.45
C VAL A 260 -17.00 4.32 -8.54
N GLN A 261 -17.35 3.74 -7.40
CA GLN A 261 -18.39 2.72 -7.29
C GLN A 261 -19.49 3.18 -6.31
N PHE A 262 -20.73 3.20 -6.76
CA PHE A 262 -21.89 3.56 -5.95
C PHE A 262 -22.66 2.33 -5.46
N ARG A 263 -23.33 2.44 -4.32
CA ARG A 263 -24.21 1.39 -3.79
C ARG A 263 -25.67 1.63 -4.11
N LYS A 264 -26.48 0.55 -4.14
CA LYS A 264 -27.92 0.63 -4.40
C LYS A 264 -28.65 1.56 -3.42
N SER A 265 -28.30 1.52 -2.14
CA SER A 265 -28.81 2.42 -1.10
C SER A 265 -28.57 3.91 -1.39
N MET A 266 -27.52 4.27 -2.13
CA MET A 266 -27.23 5.67 -2.50
C MET A 266 -28.19 6.24 -3.55
N LYS A 267 -28.93 5.38 -4.27
CA LYS A 267 -29.86 5.76 -5.36
C LYS A 267 -31.16 6.33 -4.80
N LYS A 268 -31.45 7.61 -5.07
CA LYS A 268 -32.58 8.32 -4.45
C LYS A 268 -33.74 8.67 -5.40
N PHE A 269 -33.48 9.01 -6.66
CA PHE A 269 -34.51 9.33 -7.68
C PHE A 269 -33.94 9.17 -9.09
N ALA A 270 -34.76 9.33 -10.13
CA ALA A 270 -34.31 9.34 -11.52
C ALA A 270 -34.25 10.78 -12.08
N THR A 271 -33.18 11.16 -12.80
CA THR A 271 -32.96 12.51 -13.38
C THR A 271 -32.94 12.46 -14.92
N THR A 272 -32.58 13.54 -15.62
CA THR A 272 -32.84 13.71 -17.06
C THR A 272 -31.73 14.35 -17.91
N ALA A 273 -30.63 14.91 -17.36
CA ALA A 273 -29.62 15.55 -18.23
C ALA A 273 -28.24 15.87 -17.64
N ASP A 274 -28.12 16.14 -16.35
CA ASP A 274 -26.85 16.65 -15.76
C ASP A 274 -25.91 15.48 -15.41
N LEU A 275 -24.60 15.59 -15.71
CA LEU A 275 -23.53 14.63 -15.33
C LEU A 275 -22.57 15.19 -14.27
N THR A 276 -22.97 16.30 -13.63
CA THR A 276 -22.10 17.01 -12.70
C THR A 276 -21.94 16.29 -11.36
N PHE A 277 -20.70 15.89 -11.06
CA PHE A 277 -20.25 15.40 -9.76
C PHE A 277 -20.02 16.55 -8.79
N SER A 278 -20.97 16.71 -7.87
CA SER A 278 -20.94 17.77 -6.89
C SER A 278 -20.36 17.26 -5.56
N LEU A 279 -19.23 17.84 -5.16
CA LEU A 279 -18.67 17.67 -3.84
C LEU A 279 -19.37 18.64 -2.86
N VAL A 280 -20.01 18.07 -1.83
CA VAL A 280 -20.74 18.82 -0.80
C VAL A 280 -19.82 19.16 0.37
N ASN A 281 -19.05 18.18 0.84
CA ASN A 281 -18.10 18.33 1.94
C ASN A 281 -17.07 17.18 1.91
N PHE A 282 -16.06 17.23 2.77
CA PHE A 282 -15.03 16.22 2.86
C PHE A 282 -14.54 16.03 4.30
N SER A 283 -13.97 14.87 4.61
CA SER A 283 -13.37 14.58 5.92
C SER A 283 -12.23 15.55 6.23
N LYS A 284 -12.16 16.09 7.44
CA LYS A 284 -11.07 16.96 7.90
C LYS A 284 -10.56 16.44 9.25
N PRO A 285 -9.25 16.43 9.50
CA PRO A 285 -8.73 16.09 10.83
C PRO A 285 -9.00 17.24 11.81
N TYR A 286 -8.95 16.95 13.12
CA TYR A 286 -9.08 17.94 14.21
C TYR A 286 -10.38 18.78 14.18
N SER A 287 -11.48 18.21 13.71
CA SER A 287 -12.80 18.84 13.76
C SER A 287 -13.44 18.66 15.15
N PHE A 288 -13.84 19.76 15.79
CA PHE A 288 -14.45 19.74 17.12
C PHE A 288 -15.92 19.33 17.10
N GLY A 289 -16.24 18.26 17.81
CA GLY A 289 -17.60 17.88 18.14
C GLY A 289 -18.12 18.67 19.35
N ARG A 290 -19.43 18.91 19.41
CA ARG A 290 -20.10 19.47 20.59
C ARG A 290 -21.18 18.51 21.05
N LEU A 291 -21.36 18.41 22.36
CA LEU A 291 -22.46 17.66 22.93
C LEU A 291 -23.76 18.45 22.72
N ASN A 292 -24.70 17.87 21.99
CA ASN A 292 -26.04 18.44 21.89
C ASN A 292 -26.87 18.05 23.11
N ASN A 293 -27.99 18.75 23.31
CA ASN A 293 -28.89 18.51 24.43
C ASN A 293 -29.39 17.05 24.47
N ASP A 294 -29.62 16.42 23.32
CA ASP A 294 -30.16 15.05 23.25
C ASP A 294 -29.13 14.01 23.75
N VAL A 295 -27.86 14.17 23.39
CA VAL A 295 -26.76 13.30 23.88
C VAL A 295 -26.52 13.52 25.36
N MET A 296 -26.62 14.77 25.85
CA MET A 296 -26.49 15.06 27.29
C MET A 296 -27.55 14.34 28.12
N VAL A 297 -28.79 14.31 27.63
CA VAL A 297 -29.89 13.55 28.27
C VAL A 297 -29.61 12.05 28.27
N LEU A 298 -29.08 11.51 27.17
CA LEU A 298 -28.72 10.10 27.09
C LEU A 298 -27.59 9.74 28.07
N LEU A 299 -26.54 10.57 28.16
CA LEU A 299 -25.44 10.37 29.10
C LEU A 299 -25.90 10.40 30.56
N SER A 300 -26.77 11.36 30.90
CA SER A 300 -27.40 11.41 32.22
C SER A 300 -28.24 10.14 32.49
N SER A 301 -29.03 9.69 31.51
CA SER A 301 -29.83 8.46 31.61
C SER A 301 -28.98 7.18 31.73
N LEU A 302 -27.73 7.20 31.22
CA LEU A 302 -26.75 6.12 31.35
C LEU A 302 -25.98 6.16 32.69
N GLY A 303 -26.27 7.12 33.58
CA GLY A 303 -25.70 7.22 34.92
C GLY A 303 -24.55 8.22 35.08
N VAL A 304 -24.33 9.11 34.10
CA VAL A 304 -23.39 10.23 34.28
C VAL A 304 -24.04 11.27 35.19
N THR A 305 -23.38 11.59 36.31
CA THR A 305 -23.95 12.50 37.31
C THR A 305 -24.03 13.94 36.82
N ASN A 306 -25.02 14.68 37.32
CA ASN A 306 -25.27 16.06 36.92
C ASN A 306 -24.08 16.98 37.25
N GLU A 307 -23.38 16.71 38.35
CA GLU A 307 -22.20 17.48 38.79
C GLU A 307 -21.08 17.38 37.76
N LYS A 308 -20.86 16.20 37.15
CA LYS A 308 -19.83 16.01 36.12
C LYS A 308 -20.16 16.79 34.86
N LEU A 309 -21.42 16.81 34.46
CA LEU A 309 -21.88 17.53 33.26
C LEU A 309 -21.80 19.05 33.45
N ILE A 310 -22.17 19.55 34.62
CA ILE A 310 -22.02 20.97 34.99
C ILE A 310 -20.55 21.35 35.09
N ALA A 311 -19.71 20.52 35.73
CA ALA A 311 -18.27 20.76 35.83
C ALA A 311 -17.63 20.89 34.43
N LYS A 312 -18.05 20.04 33.47
CA LYS A 312 -17.57 20.14 32.08
C LYS A 312 -18.07 21.38 31.35
N GLN A 313 -19.29 21.84 31.61
CA GLN A 313 -19.78 23.10 31.07
C GLN A 313 -19.02 24.31 31.65
N ARG A 314 -18.69 24.29 32.95
CA ARG A 314 -17.91 25.35 33.59
C ARG A 314 -16.48 25.40 33.09
N GLU A 315 -15.84 24.24 32.90
CA GLU A 315 -14.51 24.16 32.26
C GLU A 315 -14.53 24.81 30.87
N TYR A 316 -15.63 24.64 30.12
CA TYR A 316 -15.83 25.30 28.82
C TYR A 316 -16.01 26.81 28.94
N PHE A 317 -16.71 27.31 29.97
CA PHE A 317 -16.84 28.74 30.23
C PHE A 317 -15.51 29.38 30.64
N ASP A 318 -14.75 28.73 31.50
CA ASP A 318 -13.42 29.16 31.93
C ASP A 318 -12.44 29.21 30.75
N TRP A 319 -12.58 28.28 29.81
CA TRP A 319 -11.81 28.27 28.57
C TRP A 319 -12.16 29.45 27.66
N ILE A 320 -13.45 29.74 27.45
CA ILE A 320 -13.88 30.92 26.68
C ILE A 320 -13.41 32.20 27.36
N ALA A 321 -13.67 32.37 28.66
CA ALA A 321 -13.32 33.59 29.40
C ALA A 321 -11.80 33.82 29.46
N GLY A 322 -11.03 32.74 29.61
CA GLY A 322 -9.58 32.79 29.65
C GLY A 322 -8.91 33.21 28.34
N ALA A 323 -9.59 33.13 27.18
CA ALA A 323 -9.00 33.45 25.88
C ALA A 323 -8.55 34.92 25.70
N THR A 324 -8.97 35.85 26.57
CA THR A 324 -8.50 37.25 26.55
C THR A 324 -7.34 37.53 27.52
N VAL A 325 -6.97 36.55 28.33
CA VAL A 325 -6.00 36.71 29.42
C VAL A 325 -4.81 35.76 29.22
N ASP A 326 -5.09 34.55 28.77
CA ASP A 326 -4.12 33.48 28.58
C ASP A 326 -3.91 33.24 27.08
N PRO A 327 -2.69 33.47 26.54
CA PRO A 327 -2.42 33.30 25.12
C PRO A 327 -2.58 31.84 24.66
N VAL A 328 -2.39 30.86 25.54
CA VAL A 328 -2.57 29.44 25.22
C VAL A 328 -4.06 29.14 25.02
N LYS A 329 -4.90 29.57 25.98
CA LYS A 329 -6.36 29.45 25.85
C LYS A 329 -6.88 30.24 24.65
N ALA A 330 -6.28 31.39 24.34
CA ALA A 330 -6.63 32.19 23.17
C ALA A 330 -6.35 31.43 21.86
N VAL A 331 -5.15 30.89 21.71
CA VAL A 331 -4.76 30.10 20.53
C VAL A 331 -5.65 28.86 20.41
N ASP A 332 -5.85 28.11 21.48
CA ASP A 332 -6.72 26.93 21.48
C ASP A 332 -8.16 27.28 21.12
N PHE A 333 -8.73 28.33 21.72
CA PHE A 333 -10.06 28.83 21.41
C PHE A 333 -10.21 29.25 19.95
N LEU A 334 -9.29 30.08 19.46
CA LEU A 334 -9.31 30.60 18.09
C LEU A 334 -9.15 29.48 17.06
N CYS A 335 -8.23 28.53 17.30
CA CYS A 335 -8.05 27.37 16.45
C CYS A 335 -9.30 26.47 16.43
N ALA A 336 -9.99 26.30 17.56
CA ALA A 336 -11.22 25.51 17.65
C ALA A 336 -12.41 26.13 16.90
N ILE A 337 -12.46 27.46 16.78
CA ILE A 337 -13.47 28.17 15.97
C ILE A 337 -13.00 28.46 14.53
N GLY A 338 -11.81 28.01 14.15
CA GLY A 338 -11.25 28.13 12.79
C GLY A 338 -10.62 29.48 12.44
N GLN A 339 -10.23 30.28 13.43
CA GLN A 339 -9.59 31.59 13.29
C GLN A 339 -8.06 31.49 13.40
N TYR A 340 -7.42 30.73 12.51
CA TYR A 340 -5.98 30.43 12.57
C TYR A 340 -5.09 31.66 12.40
N GLU A 341 -5.43 32.54 11.46
CA GLU A 341 -4.68 33.79 11.23
C GLU A 341 -4.69 34.69 12.47
N LEU A 342 -5.83 34.74 13.17
CA LEU A 342 -5.92 35.49 14.43
C LEU A 342 -5.13 34.79 15.54
N ALA A 343 -5.10 33.45 15.59
CA ALA A 343 -4.29 32.70 16.56
C ALA A 343 -2.79 32.96 16.37
N GLU A 344 -2.31 33.00 15.13
CA GLU A 344 -0.92 33.40 14.82
C GLU A 344 -0.64 34.84 15.26
N ARG A 345 -1.58 35.76 15.00
CA ARG A 345 -1.45 37.16 15.44
C ARG A 345 -1.45 37.32 16.96
N VAL A 346 -2.14 36.47 17.71
CA VAL A 346 -2.04 36.46 19.19
C VAL A 346 -0.59 36.20 19.63
N LEU A 347 0.11 35.29 18.97
CA LEU A 347 1.50 34.97 19.29
C LEU A 347 2.50 36.02 18.76
N MET A 348 2.20 36.62 17.61
CA MET A 348 3.09 37.57 16.92
C MET A 348 2.93 39.03 17.38
N ASP A 349 1.70 39.47 17.61
CA ASP A 349 1.39 40.86 17.98
C ASP A 349 1.15 41.00 19.50
N GLY A 350 0.85 39.90 20.20
CA GLY A 350 0.51 39.91 21.63
C GLY A 350 -0.88 40.49 21.92
N PHE A 351 -1.31 40.44 23.18
CA PHE A 351 -2.55 41.09 23.62
C PHE A 351 -2.44 42.63 23.69
N ASP A 352 -1.21 43.15 23.66
CA ASP A 352 -0.90 44.58 23.61
C ASP A 352 -1.46 45.27 22.36
N ASN A 353 -1.68 44.50 21.28
CA ASN A 353 -2.32 45.02 20.08
C ASN A 353 -3.85 45.13 20.30
N PRO A 354 -4.41 46.35 20.38
CA PRO A 354 -5.83 46.55 20.68
C PRO A 354 -6.75 45.94 19.61
N ASP A 355 -6.27 45.78 18.37
CA ASP A 355 -7.05 45.13 17.31
C ASP A 355 -7.17 43.62 17.53
N VAL A 356 -6.13 42.96 18.06
CA VAL A 356 -6.13 41.52 18.34
C VAL A 356 -7.07 41.22 19.50
N SER A 357 -6.91 41.92 20.63
CA SER A 357 -7.77 41.77 21.81
C SER A 357 -9.24 42.05 21.50
N LYS A 358 -9.53 43.06 20.66
CA LYS A 358 -10.90 43.36 20.20
C LYS A 358 -11.48 42.26 19.30
N GLN A 359 -10.67 41.64 18.45
CA GLN A 359 -11.10 40.53 17.59
C GLN A 359 -11.35 39.25 18.39
N ILE A 360 -10.52 38.94 19.40
CA ILE A 360 -10.76 37.82 20.32
C ILE A 360 -12.04 38.03 21.09
N ARG A 361 -12.26 39.23 21.66
CA ARG A 361 -13.49 39.55 22.38
C ARG A 361 -14.72 39.42 21.50
N ARG A 362 -14.62 39.83 20.23
CA ARG A 362 -15.68 39.62 19.24
C ARG A 362 -15.96 38.14 19.01
N CYS A 363 -14.94 37.29 18.98
CA CYS A 363 -15.08 35.84 18.84
C CYS A 363 -15.74 35.21 20.08
N GLN A 364 -15.31 35.59 21.29
CA GLN A 364 -15.92 35.14 22.55
C GLN A 364 -17.40 35.53 22.62
N LEU A 365 -17.73 36.80 22.35
CA LEU A 365 -19.11 37.29 22.32
C LEU A 365 -19.96 36.60 21.24
N SER A 366 -19.37 36.34 20.07
CA SER A 366 -20.05 35.56 19.03
C SER A 366 -20.28 34.11 19.45
N GLU A 367 -19.44 33.56 20.32
CA GLU A 367 -19.58 32.20 20.81
C GLU A 367 -20.64 32.11 21.91
N THR A 368 -20.62 33.02 22.88
CA THR A 368 -21.65 33.09 23.94
C THR A 368 -23.02 33.48 23.38
N ALA A 369 -23.10 34.28 22.31
CA ALA A 369 -24.36 34.59 21.65
C ALA A 369 -25.06 33.35 21.07
N LYS A 370 -24.32 32.29 20.72
CA LYS A 370 -24.90 31.02 20.21
C LYS A 370 -25.64 30.24 21.30
N PHE A 371 -25.47 30.61 22.56
CA PHE A 371 -26.17 30.00 23.69
C PHE A 371 -27.67 30.31 23.68
N ARG A 372 -28.15 31.36 23.01
CA ARG A 372 -29.57 31.78 23.13
C ARG A 372 -30.57 31.08 22.18
N ASN A 373 -30.29 29.87 21.69
CA ASN A 373 -31.20 29.19 20.76
C ASN A 373 -32.31 28.39 21.46
N GLU A 374 -33.56 28.85 21.27
CA GLU A 374 -34.80 28.24 21.76
C GLU A 374 -35.07 26.83 21.20
N LYS A 375 -35.42 25.88 22.07
CA LYS A 375 -35.79 24.51 21.71
C LYS A 375 -37.15 24.44 21.01
N ALA A 376 -37.25 23.60 19.98
CA ALA A 376 -38.51 23.29 19.28
C ALA A 376 -39.41 22.32 20.10
N ARG A 377 -40.73 22.55 20.03
CA ARG A 377 -41.79 21.94 20.86
C ARG A 377 -41.94 20.41 20.74
N VAL A 378 -41.43 19.75 19.70
CA VAL A 378 -41.45 18.28 19.59
C VAL A 378 -40.48 17.63 20.58
N ALA A 379 -39.38 18.31 20.91
CA ALA A 379 -38.49 17.91 21.99
C ALA A 379 -39.15 18.05 23.38
N SER A 380 -40.25 18.80 23.51
CA SER A 380 -40.87 19.03 24.82
C SER A 380 -41.68 17.84 25.33
N LEU A 381 -42.31 17.05 24.44
CA LEU A 381 -43.11 15.88 24.87
C LEU A 381 -42.18 14.72 25.25
N HIS A 382 -41.14 14.49 24.44
CA HIS A 382 -40.05 13.56 24.77
C HIS A 382 -39.36 13.97 26.07
N ALA A 383 -38.97 15.25 26.22
CA ALA A 383 -38.37 15.75 27.46
C ALA A 383 -39.28 15.59 28.69
N LYS A 384 -40.60 15.73 28.55
CA LYS A 384 -41.54 15.50 29.66
C LYS A 384 -41.57 14.02 30.08
N TRP A 385 -41.59 13.08 29.12
CA TRP A 385 -41.52 11.64 29.43
C TRP A 385 -40.16 11.22 30.00
N VAL A 386 -39.07 11.81 29.50
CA VAL A 386 -37.72 11.64 30.08
C VAL A 386 -37.71 12.09 31.54
N ARG A 387 -38.37 13.20 31.87
CA ARG A 387 -38.46 13.71 33.24
C ARG A 387 -39.38 12.85 34.12
N ALA A 388 -40.43 12.25 33.57
CA ALA A 388 -41.41 11.48 34.33
C ALA A 388 -40.90 10.07 34.71
N SER A 389 -39.99 9.49 33.91
CA SER A 389 -39.51 8.12 34.11
C SER A 389 -38.17 8.06 34.85
N PRO A 390 -37.99 7.18 35.84
CA PRO A 390 -36.70 6.97 36.51
C PRO A 390 -35.64 6.36 35.58
N LEU A 391 -36.04 5.80 34.44
CA LEU A 391 -35.14 5.30 33.39
C LEU A 391 -34.76 6.39 32.37
N GLY A 392 -35.27 7.62 32.53
CA GLY A 392 -34.99 8.74 31.64
C GLY A 392 -35.36 8.45 30.18
N ALA A 393 -34.42 8.71 29.28
CA ALA A 393 -34.58 8.47 27.84
C ALA A 393 -34.62 6.98 27.45
N LEU A 394 -34.28 6.07 28.38
CA LEU A 394 -34.34 4.63 28.16
C LEU A 394 -35.74 4.05 28.42
N SER A 395 -36.69 4.87 28.86
CA SER A 395 -38.07 4.45 29.07
C SER A 395 -38.75 3.95 27.77
N PRO A 396 -39.62 2.92 27.85
CA PRO A 396 -40.35 2.41 26.69
C PRO A 396 -41.14 3.49 25.94
N GLU A 397 -41.73 4.43 26.68
CA GLU A 397 -42.51 5.54 26.14
C GLU A 397 -41.64 6.52 25.34
N CYS A 398 -40.42 6.80 25.81
CA CYS A 398 -39.45 7.62 25.08
C CYS A 398 -38.91 6.92 23.84
N GLN A 399 -38.66 5.61 23.90
CA GLN A 399 -38.23 4.82 22.76
C GLN A 399 -39.31 4.76 21.66
N GLU A 400 -40.57 4.62 22.06
CA GLU A 400 -41.71 4.65 21.14
C GLU A 400 -41.91 6.03 20.51
N LEU A 401 -41.83 7.12 21.28
CA LEU A 401 -41.87 8.47 20.73
C LEU A 401 -40.73 8.72 19.73
N ASN A 402 -39.53 8.18 19.99
CA ASN A 402 -38.40 8.24 19.07
C ASN A 402 -38.64 7.42 17.79
N ALA A 403 -39.24 6.24 17.90
CA ALA A 403 -39.61 5.40 16.75
C ALA A 403 -40.66 6.09 15.87
N LEU A 404 -41.70 6.68 16.49
CA LEU A 404 -42.72 7.48 15.80
C LEU A 404 -42.09 8.72 15.15
N HIS A 405 -41.17 9.41 15.82
CA HIS A 405 -40.46 10.54 15.21
C HIS A 405 -39.64 10.11 13.98
N SER A 406 -38.92 8.99 14.06
CA SER A 406 -38.14 8.43 12.94
C SER A 406 -39.03 8.10 11.72
N GLN A 407 -40.14 7.41 11.95
CA GLN A 407 -41.11 7.09 10.90
C GLN A 407 -41.71 8.37 10.25
N CYS A 408 -41.88 9.45 11.02
CA CYS A 408 -42.43 10.72 10.52
C CYS A 408 -41.43 11.39 9.57
N VAL A 409 -40.14 11.36 9.95
CA VAL A 409 -39.03 11.87 9.13
C VAL A 409 -38.89 11.11 7.80
N ASP A 410 -39.38 9.87 7.75
CA ASP A 410 -39.47 9.05 6.55
C ASP A 410 -40.79 9.20 5.76
N GLY A 411 -41.67 10.09 6.24
CA GLY A 411 -42.89 10.50 5.52
C GLY A 411 -44.08 9.58 5.73
N ALA A 412 -44.06 8.75 6.78
CA ALA A 412 -45.24 8.03 7.25
C ALA A 412 -46.22 9.00 7.91
N ARG A 413 -47.53 8.74 7.77
CA ARG A 413 -48.55 9.45 8.57
C ARG A 413 -48.64 8.77 9.92
N ILE A 414 -48.47 9.54 10.99
CA ILE A 414 -48.35 9.01 12.34
C ILE A 414 -49.27 9.78 13.26
N LYS A 415 -50.02 9.04 14.08
CA LYS A 415 -50.80 9.58 15.17
C LYS A 415 -50.11 9.15 16.45
N ILE A 416 -49.73 10.12 17.30
CA ILE A 416 -49.19 9.81 18.63
C ILE A 416 -50.33 9.15 19.43
N PRO A 417 -50.14 7.94 19.99
CA PRO A 417 -51.12 7.30 20.86
C PRO A 417 -51.55 8.21 22.01
N ASP A 418 -52.84 8.24 22.34
CA ASP A 418 -53.36 9.17 23.36
C ASP A 418 -52.68 8.96 24.73
N ARG A 419 -52.29 7.72 25.06
CA ARG A 419 -51.51 7.38 26.28
C ARG A 419 -50.14 8.07 26.39
N LEU A 420 -49.55 8.52 25.29
CA LEU A 420 -48.25 9.20 25.27
C LEU A 420 -48.40 10.73 25.27
N THR A 421 -49.63 11.25 25.21
CA THR A 421 -49.87 12.70 25.12
C THR A 421 -49.84 13.39 26.48
N ASP A 422 -50.05 12.65 27.57
CA ASP A 422 -50.09 13.16 28.95
C ASP A 422 -49.15 12.38 29.90
N PRO A 423 -47.91 12.86 30.10
CA PRO A 423 -46.94 12.23 31.00
C PRO A 423 -47.24 12.52 32.49
N PRO A 424 -47.03 11.56 33.41
CA PRO A 424 -47.29 11.77 34.84
C PRO A 424 -46.33 12.79 35.47
N GLU A 425 -46.86 13.74 36.25
CA GLU A 425 -46.05 14.70 37.01
C GLU A 425 -45.50 14.04 38.29
N ARG A 426 -44.17 14.07 38.46
CA ARG A 426 -43.50 13.64 39.69
C ARG A 426 -42.75 14.83 40.29
N ALA A 427 -43.08 15.19 41.53
CA ALA A 427 -42.48 16.31 42.25
C ALA A 427 -41.14 15.96 42.93
N ASP A 428 -40.79 14.66 42.99
CA ASP A 428 -39.75 14.15 43.89
C ASP A 428 -38.40 13.85 43.19
N LEU A 429 -38.20 14.32 41.96
CA LEU A 429 -37.03 14.00 41.15
C LEU A 429 -35.98 15.12 41.19
N GLU A 430 -34.71 14.71 41.14
CA GLU A 430 -33.56 15.62 41.03
C GLU A 430 -33.72 16.61 39.86
N PRO A 431 -33.20 17.85 40.01
CA PRO A 431 -33.34 18.88 38.99
C PRO A 431 -32.80 18.40 37.63
N TYR A 432 -33.62 18.57 36.60
CA TYR A 432 -33.32 18.06 35.26
C TYR A 432 -32.07 18.72 34.68
N ILE A 433 -31.13 17.91 34.22
CA ILE A 433 -29.80 18.38 33.81
C ILE A 433 -29.82 19.50 32.79
N LEU A 434 -30.72 19.48 31.80
CA LEU A 434 -30.75 20.54 30.79
C LEU A 434 -31.22 21.89 31.36
N ASP A 435 -32.02 21.89 32.43
CA ASP A 435 -32.49 23.13 33.06
C ASP A 435 -31.35 23.72 33.91
N LEU A 436 -30.59 22.88 34.62
CA LEU A 436 -29.37 23.28 35.35
C LEU A 436 -28.30 23.85 34.41
N LEU A 437 -28.06 23.20 33.26
CA LEU A 437 -27.09 23.66 32.26
C LEU A 437 -27.54 24.96 31.61
N GLU A 438 -28.85 25.13 31.33
CA GLU A 438 -29.41 26.36 30.76
C GLU A 438 -29.26 27.54 31.73
N GLU A 439 -29.56 27.31 33.00
CA GLU A 439 -29.45 28.34 34.05
C GLU A 439 -27.98 28.77 34.24
N ASP A 440 -27.06 27.83 34.37
CA ASP A 440 -25.61 28.07 34.50
C ASP A 440 -25.05 28.80 33.27
N ARG A 441 -25.53 28.45 32.06
CA ARG A 441 -25.16 29.12 30.80
C ARG A 441 -25.71 30.53 30.68
N THR A 442 -26.96 30.75 31.07
CA THR A 442 -27.60 32.07 31.00
C THR A 442 -26.94 33.03 31.99
N LYS A 443 -26.66 32.56 33.21
CA LYS A 443 -25.88 33.31 34.22
C LYS A 443 -24.53 33.73 33.66
N PHE A 444 -23.74 32.78 33.13
CA PHE A 444 -22.45 33.11 32.52
C PHE A 444 -22.58 34.08 31.35
N ALA A 445 -23.51 33.88 30.42
CA ALA A 445 -23.67 34.76 29.26
C ALA A 445 -24.04 36.20 29.66
N ASP A 446 -24.90 36.37 30.67
CA ASP A 446 -25.32 37.67 31.15
C ASP A 446 -24.23 38.36 31.98
N GLU A 447 -23.47 37.62 32.79
CA GLU A 447 -22.29 38.13 33.52
C GLU A 447 -21.16 38.51 32.55
N PHE A 448 -20.82 37.63 31.61
CA PHE A 448 -19.76 37.83 30.63
C PHE A 448 -20.06 38.96 29.63
N SER A 449 -21.34 39.23 29.37
CA SER A 449 -21.78 40.38 28.55
C SER A 449 -21.76 41.70 29.32
N LYS A 450 -21.86 41.66 30.66
CA LYS A 450 -21.81 42.84 31.55
C LYS A 450 -20.38 43.23 31.93
N ASP A 451 -19.46 42.27 31.99
CA ASP A 451 -18.04 42.52 32.29
C ASP A 451 -17.31 43.22 31.14
N ALA A 452 -17.26 44.55 31.17
CA ALA A 452 -16.26 45.34 30.47
C ALA A 452 -15.15 45.71 31.46
N PRO A 453 -13.92 45.22 31.24
CA PRO A 453 -12.89 46.17 30.81
C PRO A 453 -11.90 45.59 29.77
N LEU A 454 -11.49 46.44 28.82
CA LEU A 454 -10.12 46.43 28.32
C LEU A 454 -9.23 46.74 29.53
N ARG A 455 -8.55 45.73 30.10
CA ARG A 455 -7.47 46.00 31.06
C ARG A 455 -6.19 46.24 30.26
N ASP A 456 -5.60 47.41 30.49
CA ASP A 456 -4.20 47.69 30.21
C ASP A 456 -3.35 46.75 31.09
N VAL A 457 -3.09 45.54 30.60
CA VAL A 457 -1.99 44.74 31.14
C VAL A 457 -0.79 45.04 30.28
N VAL A 458 -0.07 46.09 30.69
CA VAL A 458 1.30 46.31 30.29
C VAL A 458 2.15 45.32 31.08
N THR A 459 2.67 44.29 30.41
CA THR A 459 3.94 43.68 30.80
C THR A 459 4.85 43.68 29.59
N THR A 460 6.02 44.27 29.76
CA THR A 460 7.06 44.25 28.74
C THR A 460 7.54 42.81 28.64
N ALA A 461 7.40 42.22 27.45
CA ALA A 461 7.79 40.84 27.19
C ALA A 461 9.30 40.67 27.36
N ASP A 462 9.73 40.33 28.57
CA ASP A 462 11.06 39.83 28.83
C ASP A 462 11.22 38.44 28.21
N ALA A 463 12.46 38.08 27.87
CA ALA A 463 12.79 36.76 27.30
C ALA A 463 12.30 35.58 28.17
N GLU A 464 11.99 35.82 29.45
CA GLU A 464 11.46 34.83 30.39
C GLU A 464 9.95 34.58 30.21
N GLU A 465 9.15 35.60 29.87
CA GLU A 465 7.73 35.42 29.55
C GLU A 465 7.55 34.61 28.26
N GLY A 466 8.40 34.86 27.26
CA GLY A 466 8.42 34.07 26.03
C GLY A 466 8.71 32.59 26.27
N LYS A 467 9.60 32.25 27.22
CA LYS A 467 9.88 30.86 27.61
C LYS A 467 8.68 30.22 28.31
N ASN A 468 8.07 30.94 29.25
CA ASN A 468 6.88 30.47 29.96
C ASN A 468 5.72 30.20 28.99
N LEU A 469 5.55 31.05 27.97
CA LEU A 469 4.55 30.85 26.93
C LEU A 469 4.84 29.62 26.07
N VAL A 470 6.09 29.39 25.67
CA VAL A 470 6.49 28.17 24.94
C VAL A 470 6.19 26.91 25.76
N VAL A 471 6.54 26.91 27.05
CA VAL A 471 6.24 25.79 27.95
C VAL A 471 4.73 25.57 28.07
N ALA A 472 3.96 26.64 28.27
CA ALA A 472 2.53 26.55 28.44
C ALA A 472 1.82 26.07 27.16
N LEU A 473 2.27 26.50 25.98
CA LEU A 473 1.77 26.00 24.69
C LEU A 473 2.03 24.49 24.55
N LEU A 474 3.28 24.06 24.77
CA LEU A 474 3.68 22.65 24.58
C LEU A 474 3.10 21.71 25.66
N GLN A 475 2.72 22.22 26.82
CA GLN A 475 2.07 21.44 27.88
C GLN A 475 0.53 21.43 27.79
N SER A 476 -0.06 22.14 26.83
CA SER A 476 -1.52 22.16 26.65
C SER A 476 -2.02 20.77 26.26
N GLN A 477 -2.75 20.10 27.14
CA GLN A 477 -3.37 18.79 26.87
C GLN A 477 -4.60 18.87 25.96
N GLN A 478 -5.05 20.07 25.57
CA GLN A 478 -6.28 20.30 24.81
C GLN A 478 -6.01 21.04 23.49
N SER A 479 -5.01 20.62 22.72
CA SER A 479 -4.65 21.34 21.50
C SER A 479 -5.70 21.16 20.40
N ALA A 480 -6.22 22.28 19.91
CA ALA A 480 -7.05 22.35 18.71
C ALA A 480 -6.29 22.08 17.41
N VAL A 481 -4.98 21.85 17.54
CA VAL A 481 -3.99 21.75 16.48
C VAL A 481 -3.21 20.45 16.62
N SER A 482 -2.59 19.99 15.53
CA SER A 482 -1.71 18.82 15.60
C SER A 482 -0.47 19.14 16.45
N GLU A 483 0.18 18.10 16.96
CA GLU A 483 1.44 18.24 17.71
C GLU A 483 2.52 19.01 16.92
N TYR A 484 2.54 18.82 15.59
CA TYR A 484 3.48 19.50 14.71
C TYR A 484 3.14 21.00 14.51
N GLU A 485 1.84 21.33 14.45
CA GLU A 485 1.40 22.73 14.39
C GLU A 485 1.64 23.45 15.70
N LEU A 486 1.44 22.77 16.84
CA LEU A 486 1.80 23.27 18.16
C LEU A 486 3.31 23.60 18.25
N PHE A 487 4.15 22.70 17.71
CA PHE A 487 5.59 22.96 17.56
C PHE A 487 5.89 24.19 16.68
N ASN A 488 5.20 24.36 15.56
CA ASN A 488 5.41 25.52 14.68
C ASN A 488 5.01 26.83 15.36
N LEU A 489 3.88 26.85 16.08
CA LEU A 489 3.43 28.00 16.87
C LEU A 489 4.43 28.35 17.98
N ALA A 490 4.90 27.34 18.73
CA ALA A 490 5.92 27.52 19.76
C ALA A 490 7.27 27.99 19.16
N SER A 491 7.65 27.47 17.99
CA SER A 491 8.86 27.88 17.27
C SER A 491 8.80 29.33 16.76
N LEU A 492 7.61 29.82 16.39
CA LEU A 492 7.40 31.23 16.03
C LEU A 492 7.63 32.15 17.24
N VAL A 493 7.06 31.80 18.40
CA VAL A 493 7.26 32.53 19.66
C VAL A 493 8.75 32.52 20.06
N ALA A 494 9.41 31.38 19.91
CA ALA A 494 10.82 31.24 20.25
C ALA A 494 11.74 32.05 19.32
N ARG A 495 11.47 32.06 17.99
CA ARG A 495 12.21 32.89 17.04
C ARG A 495 12.06 34.38 17.32
N ARG A 496 10.84 34.84 17.64
CA ARG A 496 10.57 36.25 18.00
C ARG A 496 11.38 36.68 19.23
N ASN A 497 11.43 35.82 20.25
CA ASN A 497 12.07 36.12 21.52
C ASN A 497 13.54 35.63 21.62
N LYS A 498 14.13 35.14 20.52
CA LYS A 498 15.49 34.55 20.46
C LYS A 498 15.71 33.44 21.50
N ILE A 499 14.71 32.62 21.73
CA ILE A 499 14.72 31.49 22.67
C ILE A 499 15.17 30.23 21.93
N ASP A 500 16.09 29.47 22.52
CA ASP A 500 16.42 28.13 22.06
C ASP A 500 15.27 27.16 22.40
N MET A 501 14.74 26.48 21.38
CA MET A 501 13.63 25.52 21.51
C MET A 501 14.08 24.14 22.00
N THR A 502 15.37 23.83 21.93
CA THR A 502 15.94 22.52 22.27
C THR A 502 15.60 22.05 23.70
N PRO A 503 15.63 22.90 24.74
CA PRO A 503 15.26 22.51 26.11
C PRO A 503 13.79 22.09 26.27
N PHE A 504 12.91 22.53 25.36
CA PHE A 504 11.46 22.31 25.46
C PHE A 504 10.97 21.06 24.70
N LEU A 505 11.87 20.34 24.02
CA LEU A 505 11.56 19.11 23.25
C LEU A 505 10.93 17.99 24.09
N ASN A 506 11.16 17.99 25.40
CA ASN A 506 10.58 17.00 26.32
C ASN A 506 9.08 17.20 26.54
N HIS A 507 8.54 18.37 26.21
CA HIS A 507 7.11 18.67 26.33
C HIS A 507 6.31 18.22 25.10
N LEU A 508 6.98 17.94 23.97
CA LEU A 508 6.31 17.45 22.75
C LEU A 508 6.08 15.93 22.79
N ASP A 509 4.89 15.51 22.37
CA ASP A 509 4.58 14.12 22.08
C ASP A 509 5.19 13.68 20.74
N MET A 510 6.44 13.22 20.81
CA MET A 510 7.14 12.67 19.66
C MET A 510 6.43 11.44 19.06
N SER A 511 5.49 10.80 19.75
CA SER A 511 4.71 9.70 19.17
C SER A 511 3.55 10.18 18.31
N ALA A 512 3.09 11.43 18.45
CA ALA A 512 2.03 12.01 17.62
C ALA A 512 2.56 12.54 16.27
N LEU A 513 3.88 12.74 16.14
CA LEU A 513 4.53 13.23 14.92
C LEU A 513 4.79 12.10 13.92
N SER A 514 4.48 12.34 12.65
CA SER A 514 4.90 11.49 11.54
C SER A 514 6.41 11.53 11.31
N ALA A 515 6.96 10.57 10.58
CA ALA A 515 8.38 10.55 10.25
C ALA A 515 8.83 11.84 9.51
N GLN A 516 7.99 12.37 8.61
CA GLN A 516 8.29 13.61 7.88
C GLN A 516 8.30 14.84 8.79
N GLU A 517 7.34 14.92 9.72
CA GLU A 517 7.28 16.01 10.70
C GLU A 517 8.45 15.97 11.68
N LYS A 518 8.86 14.76 12.12
CA LYS A 518 10.08 14.57 12.92
C LYS A 518 11.33 15.04 12.17
N HIS A 519 11.41 14.78 10.86
CA HIS A 519 12.50 15.28 10.03
C HIS A 519 12.48 16.81 9.92
N ALA A 520 11.31 17.41 9.70
CA ALA A 520 11.17 18.86 9.60
C ALA A 520 11.48 19.57 10.93
N LEU A 521 11.03 19.01 12.06
CA LEU A 521 11.39 19.46 13.41
C LEU A 521 12.89 19.36 13.64
N SER A 522 13.50 18.20 13.33
CA SER A 522 14.95 17.99 13.50
C SER A 522 15.77 18.94 12.63
N ALA A 523 15.31 19.26 11.41
CA ALA A 523 15.96 20.24 10.55
C ALA A 523 15.79 21.68 11.06
N THR A 524 14.62 22.01 11.62
CA THR A 524 14.33 23.35 12.16
C THR A 524 15.15 23.67 13.40
N LEU A 525 15.50 22.65 14.19
CA LEU A 525 16.23 22.77 15.45
C LEU A 525 17.65 22.21 15.38
N GLU A 526 18.13 21.84 14.19
CA GLU A 526 19.47 21.26 13.95
C GLU A 526 19.81 20.06 14.86
N LEU A 527 18.80 19.21 15.15
CA LEU A 527 18.94 18.08 16.06
C LEU A 527 19.59 16.88 15.36
N SER A 528 20.72 16.42 15.89
CA SER A 528 21.32 15.15 15.46
C SER A 528 20.58 13.95 16.05
N ARG A 529 20.41 12.90 15.24
CA ARG A 529 19.75 11.64 15.64
C ARG A 529 20.45 10.95 16.81
N GLU A 530 21.77 11.03 16.85
CA GLU A 530 22.62 10.38 17.87
C GLU A 530 22.49 11.04 19.23
N ARG A 531 22.39 12.38 19.29
CA ARG A 531 22.26 13.13 20.55
C ARG A 531 20.81 13.17 21.07
N HIS A 532 19.83 12.94 20.19
CA HIS A 532 18.40 13.02 20.53
C HIS A 532 17.62 11.75 20.14
N PRO A 533 18.01 10.57 20.67
CA PRO A 533 17.41 9.30 20.27
C PRO A 533 15.94 9.16 20.67
N TYR A 534 15.48 9.90 21.68
CA TYR A 534 14.09 9.91 22.16
C TYR A 534 13.08 10.46 21.13
N VAL A 535 13.53 11.21 20.13
CA VAL A 535 12.67 11.69 19.02
C VAL A 535 12.24 10.51 18.14
N TRP A 536 13.13 9.52 17.99
CA TRP A 536 12.99 8.41 17.07
C TRP A 536 12.53 7.13 17.78
N ASN A 537 13.02 6.88 19.00
CA ASN A 537 12.78 5.66 19.77
C ASN A 537 11.83 5.91 20.95
N SER A 538 10.56 5.50 20.77
CA SER A 538 9.53 5.63 21.81
C SER A 538 9.74 4.76 23.06
N LEU A 539 10.61 3.74 23.05
CA LEU A 539 10.87 2.92 24.24
C LEU A 539 11.54 3.70 25.36
N ILE A 540 12.30 4.74 25.01
CA ILE A 540 12.95 5.65 25.98
C ILE A 540 11.92 6.34 26.87
N ARG A 541 10.65 6.41 26.42
CA ARG A 541 9.51 6.98 27.15
C ARG A 541 8.50 5.92 27.63
N SER A 542 8.90 4.65 27.70
CA SER A 542 8.06 3.57 28.26
C SER A 542 7.73 3.86 29.73
N ASP A 543 6.48 3.66 30.11
CA ASP A 543 6.00 3.70 31.50
C ASP A 543 6.31 2.38 32.24
N ILE A 544 6.60 1.30 31.50
CA ILE A 544 6.90 -0.04 32.04
C ILE A 544 8.41 -0.32 32.12
N LEU A 545 9.17 0.00 31.05
CA LEU A 545 10.61 -0.28 30.98
C LEU A 545 11.43 0.85 31.59
N THR A 546 12.43 0.50 32.40
CA THR A 546 13.35 1.50 32.96
C THR A 546 14.51 1.78 31.99
N PRO A 547 15.18 2.96 32.07
CA PRO A 547 16.37 3.24 31.27
C PRO A 547 17.47 2.19 31.43
N ARG A 548 17.57 1.56 32.62
CA ARG A 548 18.49 0.45 32.88
C ARG A 548 18.12 -0.79 32.05
N ASP A 549 16.83 -1.11 31.92
CA ASP A 549 16.37 -2.24 31.11
C ASP A 549 16.68 -2.04 29.62
N LEU A 550 16.52 -0.80 29.14
CA LEU A 550 16.85 -0.44 27.76
C LEU A 550 18.36 -0.52 27.51
N PHE A 551 19.18 0.00 28.43
CA PHE A 551 20.64 -0.05 28.32
C PHE A 551 21.17 -1.49 28.36
N GLN A 552 20.66 -2.33 29.27
CA GLN A 552 21.06 -3.74 29.38
C GLN A 552 20.73 -4.56 28.12
N ARG A 553 19.75 -4.12 27.33
CA ARG A 553 19.31 -4.80 26.11
C ARG A 553 19.70 -4.07 24.82
N ALA A 554 20.54 -3.03 24.91
CA ALA A 554 20.93 -2.18 23.78
C ALA A 554 19.72 -1.59 23.00
N LEU A 555 18.63 -1.27 23.70
CA LEU A 555 17.41 -0.67 23.14
C LEU A 555 17.34 0.85 23.33
N ASN A 556 18.45 1.49 23.72
CA ASN A 556 18.57 2.93 23.93
C ASN A 556 19.07 3.71 22.70
N HIS A 557 19.22 3.07 21.54
CA HIS A 557 19.67 3.67 20.28
C HIS A 557 18.55 4.40 19.51
N PRO A 558 18.87 5.35 18.61
CA PRO A 558 17.89 6.07 17.79
C PRO A 558 17.37 5.21 16.63
N PHE A 559 16.27 4.51 16.83
CA PHE A 559 15.56 3.77 15.78
C PHE A 559 14.06 4.12 15.78
N SER A 560 13.43 4.19 14.61
CA SER A 560 12.08 4.71 14.39
C SER A 560 11.00 3.75 14.89
N MET A 561 10.58 3.97 16.13
CA MET A 561 9.47 3.28 16.78
C MET A 561 8.47 4.27 17.34
N GLN A 562 7.19 3.99 17.14
CA GLN A 562 6.07 4.79 17.64
C GLN A 562 5.30 4.00 18.69
N ARG A 563 4.91 4.65 19.77
CA ARG A 563 4.00 4.08 20.77
C ARG A 563 2.57 4.27 20.28
N LEU A 564 1.85 3.17 20.05
CA LEU A 564 0.47 3.19 19.57
C LEU A 564 -0.54 3.15 20.72
N TYR A 565 -0.17 2.54 21.86
CA TYR A 565 -1.05 2.44 23.03
C TYR A 565 -0.25 2.38 24.34
N SER A 566 -0.79 3.02 25.40
CA SER A 566 -0.36 2.86 26.80
C SER A 566 -1.60 2.82 27.69
N SER A 567 -1.66 1.83 28.58
CA SER A 567 -2.75 1.67 29.54
C SER A 567 -2.86 2.82 30.54
N LYS A 568 -1.77 3.59 30.73
CA LYS A 568 -1.75 4.80 31.54
C LYS A 568 -2.54 5.96 30.92
N VAL A 569 -2.64 5.97 29.58
CA VAL A 569 -3.27 7.06 28.81
C VAL A 569 -4.68 6.68 28.34
N HIS A 570 -4.89 5.47 27.84
CA HIS A 570 -6.13 5.09 27.13
C HIS A 570 -7.07 4.16 27.89
N GLY A 571 -6.71 3.74 29.12
CA GLY A 571 -7.44 2.75 29.91
C GLY A 571 -7.34 1.33 29.36
N LEU A 572 -7.47 0.30 30.20
CA LEU A 572 -7.25 -1.11 29.79
C LEU A 572 -8.38 -1.65 28.90
N THR A 573 -9.58 -1.05 28.94
CA THR A 573 -10.74 -1.49 28.15
C THR A 573 -10.55 -1.34 26.64
N THR A 574 -9.85 -0.29 26.19
CA THR A 574 -9.64 0.01 24.75
C THR A 574 -8.51 -0.80 24.12
N PHE A 575 -7.77 -1.57 24.91
CA PHE A 575 -6.59 -2.32 24.46
C PHE A 575 -6.82 -3.15 23.19
N PHE A 576 -7.91 -3.94 23.14
CA PHE A 576 -8.19 -4.82 22.00
C PHE A 576 -8.49 -4.06 20.70
N GLU A 577 -9.02 -2.84 20.78
CA GLU A 577 -9.25 -1.99 19.60
C GLU A 577 -7.93 -1.50 19.01
N TYR A 578 -7.00 -1.05 19.85
CA TYR A 578 -5.66 -0.64 19.40
C TYR A 578 -4.83 -1.83 18.92
N LEU A 579 -5.02 -3.02 19.53
CA LEU A 579 -4.39 -4.25 19.05
C LEU A 579 -4.88 -4.63 17.65
N ARG A 580 -6.16 -4.38 17.33
CA ARG A 580 -6.73 -4.56 15.97
C ARG A 580 -6.08 -3.64 14.96
N VAL A 581 -6.00 -2.35 15.26
CA VAL A 581 -5.32 -1.38 14.39
C VAL A 581 -3.86 -1.77 14.18
N ALA A 582 -3.15 -2.11 15.26
CA ALA A 582 -1.76 -2.52 15.18
C ALA A 582 -1.56 -3.77 14.30
N THR A 583 -2.43 -4.76 14.41
CA THR A 583 -2.33 -6.03 13.68
C THR A 583 -2.65 -5.89 12.20
N GLN A 584 -3.59 -5.00 11.83
CA GLN A 584 -4.01 -4.77 10.45
C GLN A 584 -3.11 -3.79 9.67
N GLU A 585 -2.60 -2.74 10.33
CA GLU A 585 -1.90 -1.65 9.61
C GLU A 585 -0.37 -1.74 9.67
N TYR A 586 0.17 -2.50 10.63
CA TYR A 586 1.61 -2.62 10.84
C TYR A 586 2.04 -4.07 10.70
N THR A 587 3.30 -4.32 10.35
CA THR A 587 3.84 -5.69 10.23
C THR A 587 4.74 -6.08 11.39
N ARG A 588 5.09 -5.14 12.27
CA ARG A 588 5.99 -5.33 13.42
C ARG A 588 5.46 -4.59 14.63
N LYS A 589 5.23 -5.32 15.72
CA LYS A 589 4.60 -4.81 16.93
C LYS A 589 5.32 -5.35 18.16
N LEU A 590 5.50 -4.52 19.18
CA LEU A 590 6.02 -4.91 20.47
C LEU A 590 4.96 -4.62 21.54
N LEU A 591 4.43 -5.68 22.14
CA LEU A 591 3.48 -5.63 23.25
C LEU A 591 4.25 -5.82 24.56
N ILE A 592 4.20 -4.86 25.47
CA ILE A 592 4.83 -4.94 26.78
C ILE A 592 3.72 -5.05 27.82
N LEU A 593 3.80 -6.05 28.69
CA LEU A 593 2.77 -6.36 29.68
C LEU A 593 3.41 -6.50 31.07
N LYS A 594 2.84 -5.83 32.07
CA LYS A 594 3.26 -5.88 33.47
C LYS A 594 2.14 -6.47 34.33
N THR A 595 2.46 -7.56 35.01
CA THR A 595 1.57 -8.23 35.98
C THR A 595 2.14 -8.01 37.38
N GLU A 596 1.35 -7.41 38.28
CA GLU A 596 1.82 -7.01 39.63
C GLU A 596 3.19 -6.26 39.62
N GLU A 597 3.81 -6.05 40.79
CA GLU A 597 5.09 -5.31 40.86
C GLU A 597 6.32 -6.12 40.45
N ARG A 598 6.20 -7.46 40.34
CA ARG A 598 7.38 -8.36 40.27
C ARG A 598 7.69 -8.91 38.88
N PHE A 599 6.81 -8.76 37.88
CA PHE A 599 7.00 -9.38 36.57
C PHE A 599 6.49 -8.53 35.40
N ALA A 600 7.35 -8.34 34.40
CA ALA A 600 7.02 -7.75 33.11
C ALA A 600 7.53 -8.63 31.97
N ILE A 601 6.76 -8.69 30.88
CA ILE A 601 7.07 -9.47 29.69
C ILE A 601 6.86 -8.63 28.43
N GLY A 602 7.81 -8.71 27.50
CA GLY A 602 7.69 -8.15 26.16
C GLY A 602 7.41 -9.27 25.15
N ILE A 603 6.40 -9.08 24.31
CA ILE A 603 5.96 -9.97 23.25
C ILE A 603 6.15 -9.24 21.92
N PHE A 604 7.13 -9.66 21.12
CA PHE A 604 7.34 -9.12 19.79
C PHE A 604 6.56 -9.95 18.77
N MET A 605 5.72 -9.28 17.98
CA MET A 605 4.84 -9.88 16.98
C MET A 605 5.24 -9.43 15.58
N ARG A 606 5.37 -10.40 14.67
CA ARG A 606 5.89 -10.23 13.31
C ARG A 606 4.89 -10.74 12.27
N GLY A 607 4.80 -10.01 11.17
CA GLY A 607 4.01 -10.37 10.00
C GLY A 607 2.55 -9.95 10.12
N ASP A 608 1.79 -10.35 9.10
CA ASP A 608 0.34 -10.19 9.08
C ASP A 608 -0.27 -11.26 9.98
N ILE A 609 -1.14 -10.83 10.89
CA ILE A 609 -1.83 -11.71 11.83
C ILE A 609 -3.32 -11.59 11.49
N PRO A 610 -3.96 -12.65 10.98
CA PRO A 610 -5.37 -12.58 10.65
C PRO A 610 -6.20 -12.40 11.93
N TRP A 611 -7.22 -11.56 11.82
CA TRP A 611 -8.12 -11.20 12.92
C TRP A 611 -9.30 -12.18 12.93
N ASP A 612 -9.64 -12.76 14.09
CA ASP A 612 -10.70 -13.77 14.23
C ASP A 612 -10.52 -15.05 13.39
N GLU A 613 -9.30 -15.34 12.94
CA GLU A 613 -8.96 -16.62 12.29
C GLU A 613 -7.82 -17.32 13.02
N ASP A 614 -7.92 -18.64 13.15
CA ASP A 614 -6.83 -19.44 13.68
C ASP A 614 -5.75 -19.60 12.60
N PRO A 615 -4.50 -19.15 12.84
CA PRO A 615 -3.45 -19.30 11.84
C PRO A 615 -3.09 -20.77 11.68
N ASP A 616 -2.83 -21.19 10.44
CA ASP A 616 -2.49 -22.57 10.08
C ASP A 616 -1.11 -23.04 10.60
N VAL A 617 -0.36 -22.21 11.36
CA VAL A 617 1.07 -22.39 11.63
C VAL A 617 1.45 -22.55 13.13
N CYS A 618 2.41 -23.42 13.49
CA CYS A 618 2.87 -23.74 14.86
C CYS A 618 3.30 -22.52 15.70
N TYR A 619 2.98 -22.56 17.01
CA TYR A 619 2.67 -21.42 17.89
C TYR A 619 1.62 -20.52 17.25
N ARG A 620 0.36 -20.89 17.45
CA ARG A 620 -0.83 -20.20 16.96
C ARG A 620 -1.15 -19.02 17.86
N LEU A 621 -1.48 -17.92 17.23
CA LEU A 621 -1.89 -16.70 17.89
C LEU A 621 -3.31 -16.39 17.43
N HIS A 622 -4.26 -16.49 18.37
CA HIS A 622 -5.64 -16.09 18.14
C HIS A 622 -5.86 -14.73 18.80
N ILE A 623 -6.33 -13.76 18.02
CA ILE A 623 -6.66 -12.42 18.50
C ILE A 623 -8.08 -12.12 18.07
N SER A 624 -8.90 -11.71 19.03
CA SER A 624 -10.27 -11.26 18.84
C SER A 624 -10.54 -10.00 19.66
N ASP A 625 -11.75 -9.46 19.53
CA ASP A 625 -12.20 -8.30 20.30
C ASP A 625 -12.28 -8.54 21.83
N SER A 626 -12.12 -9.79 22.29
CA SER A 626 -12.33 -10.17 23.71
C SER A 626 -11.14 -10.88 24.37
N HIS A 627 -10.27 -11.51 23.58
CA HIS A 627 -9.13 -12.26 24.09
C HIS A 627 -8.00 -12.38 23.07
N PHE A 628 -6.78 -12.45 23.60
CA PHE A 628 -5.53 -12.71 22.92
C PHE A 628 -4.97 -14.02 23.49
N GLN A 629 -4.69 -14.99 22.62
CA GLN A 629 -4.29 -16.33 23.03
C GLN A 629 -3.14 -16.82 22.17
N LEU A 630 -1.99 -17.07 22.82
CA LEU A 630 -0.83 -17.70 22.23
C LEU A 630 -0.78 -19.16 22.69
N TYR A 631 -0.89 -20.11 21.77
CA TYR A 631 -0.98 -21.55 22.07
C TYR A 631 -0.22 -22.39 21.03
N LYS A 632 0.23 -23.61 21.37
CA LYS A 632 1.17 -24.36 20.49
C LYS A 632 0.51 -25.27 19.45
N LYS A 633 -0.61 -25.92 19.78
CA LYS A 633 -1.31 -26.91 18.93
C LYS A 633 -2.83 -26.72 18.89
N HIS A 634 -3.46 -26.78 20.06
CA HIS A 634 -4.89 -26.55 20.29
C HIS A 634 -5.06 -25.57 21.45
N THR A 635 -6.23 -24.96 21.57
CA THR A 635 -6.57 -23.95 22.60
C THR A 635 -6.33 -24.45 24.04
N GLY A 636 -6.39 -25.77 24.29
CA GLY A 636 -6.02 -26.37 25.58
C GLY A 636 -4.52 -26.28 25.96
N ASP A 637 -3.63 -25.99 25.02
CA ASP A 637 -2.17 -25.90 25.22
C ASP A 637 -1.67 -24.45 25.20
N THR A 638 -2.39 -23.58 25.91
CA THR A 638 -2.12 -22.15 25.96
C THR A 638 -0.83 -21.84 26.70
N PHE A 639 -0.09 -20.86 26.18
CA PHE A 639 1.14 -20.35 26.75
C PHE A 639 0.92 -18.97 27.39
N ILE A 640 0.26 -18.06 26.66
CA ILE A 640 -0.17 -16.75 27.15
C ILE A 640 -1.64 -16.59 26.80
N PHE A 641 -2.47 -16.30 27.80
CA PHE A 641 -3.87 -15.97 27.61
C PHE A 641 -4.13 -14.60 28.22
N ILE A 642 -4.65 -13.68 27.44
CA ILE A 642 -5.10 -12.36 27.88
C ILE A 642 -6.57 -12.26 27.52
N ASN A 643 -7.43 -11.91 28.48
CA ASN A 643 -8.86 -11.80 28.22
C ASN A 643 -9.51 -10.67 29.03
N ARG A 644 -10.72 -10.29 28.61
CA ARG A 644 -11.64 -9.50 29.44
C ARG A 644 -12.38 -10.46 30.40
N PRO A 645 -12.08 -10.48 31.70
CA PRO A 645 -12.75 -11.39 32.62
C PRO A 645 -14.19 -10.91 32.93
N PRO A 646 -15.08 -11.80 33.39
CA PRO A 646 -16.44 -11.42 33.81
C PRO A 646 -16.43 -10.31 34.88
N ARG A 647 -17.40 -9.39 34.83
CA ARG A 647 -17.49 -8.20 35.71
C ARG A 647 -17.37 -8.50 37.21
N ALA A 648 -17.69 -9.71 37.65
CA ALA A 648 -17.59 -10.16 39.05
C ALA A 648 -16.15 -10.27 39.59
N LEU A 649 -15.12 -10.33 38.73
CA LEU A 649 -13.71 -10.48 39.12
C LEU A 649 -12.98 -9.15 39.36
N GLY A 650 -13.61 -8.00 39.10
CA GLY A 650 -13.07 -6.67 39.41
C GLY A 650 -11.87 -6.20 38.57
N ALA A 651 -11.31 -7.04 37.69
CA ALA A 651 -10.20 -6.70 36.79
C ALA A 651 -10.70 -6.41 35.36
N GLU A 652 -10.17 -5.39 34.68
CA GLU A 652 -10.56 -5.04 33.30
C GLU A 652 -9.92 -5.97 32.25
N VAL A 653 -8.66 -6.36 32.50
CA VAL A 653 -7.89 -7.30 31.69
C VAL A 653 -7.11 -8.23 32.62
N ALA A 654 -7.17 -9.53 32.34
CA ALA A 654 -6.44 -10.55 33.10
C ALA A 654 -5.50 -11.33 32.18
N ALA A 655 -4.36 -11.78 32.73
CA ALA A 655 -3.36 -12.58 32.04
C ALA A 655 -3.12 -13.92 32.77
N SER A 656 -2.99 -15.00 31.99
CA SER A 656 -2.51 -16.30 32.44
C SER A 656 -1.27 -16.68 31.65
N ILE A 657 -0.16 -16.95 32.33
CA ILE A 657 1.14 -17.22 31.70
C ILE A 657 1.71 -18.52 32.24
N ALA A 658 1.95 -19.47 31.34
CA ALA A 658 2.58 -20.76 31.65
C ALA A 658 4.11 -20.62 31.78
N LEU A 659 4.58 -20.00 32.88
CA LEU A 659 6.00 -19.70 33.13
C LEU A 659 6.94 -20.92 33.04
N GLN A 660 6.45 -22.13 33.31
CA GLN A 660 7.21 -23.38 33.16
C GLN A 660 7.69 -23.62 31.72
N LYS A 661 7.00 -23.06 30.73
CA LYS A 661 7.38 -23.14 29.32
C LYS A 661 8.43 -22.08 28.93
N ILE A 662 8.72 -21.11 29.82
CA ILE A 662 9.83 -20.14 29.68
C ILE A 662 11.09 -20.69 30.36
N SER A 663 11.01 -20.99 31.66
CA SER A 663 12.11 -21.57 32.43
C SER A 663 11.60 -22.07 33.79
N ALA A 664 12.05 -23.26 34.20
CA ALA A 664 11.73 -23.81 35.52
C ALA A 664 12.26 -22.92 36.66
N THR A 665 13.36 -22.20 36.44
CA THR A 665 13.93 -21.24 37.41
C THR A 665 13.02 -20.02 37.58
N VAL A 666 12.50 -19.48 36.47
CA VAL A 666 11.58 -18.32 36.50
C VAL A 666 10.27 -18.69 37.20
N GLN A 667 9.72 -19.88 36.94
CA GLN A 667 8.52 -20.35 37.64
C GLN A 667 8.73 -20.48 39.16
N ARG A 668 9.92 -20.94 39.60
CA ARG A 668 10.23 -21.02 41.05
C ARG A 668 10.37 -19.64 41.69
N GLN A 669 10.89 -18.65 40.96
CA GLN A 669 11.10 -17.29 41.47
C GLN A 669 9.81 -16.45 41.49
N ILE A 670 8.99 -16.55 40.44
CA ILE A 670 7.79 -15.72 40.24
C ILE A 670 6.51 -16.40 40.75
N GLY A 671 6.45 -17.73 40.76
CA GLY A 671 5.26 -18.50 41.14
C GLY A 671 4.36 -18.86 39.95
N ARG A 672 3.05 -19.04 40.19
CA ARG A 672 2.05 -19.34 39.14
C ARG A 672 1.27 -18.08 38.76
N ILE A 673 1.21 -17.75 37.46
CA ILE A 673 0.42 -16.63 36.93
C ILE A 673 -0.83 -17.21 36.23
N ARG A 674 -1.99 -17.15 36.88
CA ARG A 674 -3.27 -17.67 36.36
C ARG A 674 -4.38 -16.68 36.68
N SER A 675 -5.00 -16.14 35.64
CA SER A 675 -6.04 -15.10 35.71
C SER A 675 -5.62 -13.90 36.57
N THR A 676 -4.34 -13.55 36.51
CA THR A 676 -3.76 -12.46 37.30
C THR A 676 -4.12 -11.12 36.65
N PRO A 677 -4.56 -10.11 37.42
CA PRO A 677 -4.86 -8.78 36.88
C PRO A 677 -3.63 -8.14 36.22
N VAL A 678 -3.84 -7.52 35.07
CA VAL A 678 -2.78 -6.78 34.38
C VAL A 678 -2.75 -5.34 34.90
N VAL A 679 -1.58 -4.87 35.31
CA VAL A 679 -1.39 -3.54 35.91
C VAL A 679 -0.91 -2.51 34.88
N GLY A 680 -0.21 -2.96 33.84
CA GLY A 680 0.23 -2.08 32.74
C GLY A 680 0.36 -2.82 31.42
N ILE A 681 -0.03 -2.16 30.33
CA ILE A 681 0.13 -2.65 28.95
C ILE A 681 0.58 -1.49 28.04
N GLU A 682 1.57 -1.75 27.20
CA GLU A 682 2.02 -0.85 26.15
C GLU A 682 2.10 -1.58 24.81
N LEU A 683 1.77 -0.89 23.72
CA LEU A 683 1.91 -1.41 22.36
C LEU A 683 2.70 -0.41 21.53
N HIS A 684 3.81 -0.87 20.96
CA HIS A 684 4.66 -0.10 20.09
C HIS A 684 4.70 -0.71 18.69
N VAL A 685 4.81 0.13 17.66
CA VAL A 685 4.91 -0.27 16.26
C VAL A 685 6.19 0.29 15.64
N VAL A 686 6.79 -0.51 14.78
CA VAL A 686 8.03 -0.14 14.09
C VAL A 686 7.70 0.29 12.67
N SER A 687 8.29 1.40 12.21
CA SER A 687 8.16 1.84 10.83
C SER A 687 8.73 0.78 9.88
N ASN A 688 7.97 0.39 8.84
CA ASN A 688 8.43 -0.57 7.83
C ASN A 688 9.66 -0.08 7.03
N ARG A 689 10.01 1.22 7.14
CA ARG A 689 11.15 1.84 6.43
C ARG A 689 12.43 1.92 7.25
N ASP A 690 12.39 1.60 8.54
CA ASP A 690 13.55 1.73 9.43
C ASP A 690 14.33 0.42 9.57
N ARG A 691 15.30 0.22 8.68
CA ARG A 691 16.19 -0.95 8.63
C ARG A 691 16.97 -1.15 9.94
N VAL A 692 17.33 -0.07 10.65
CA VAL A 692 18.08 -0.13 11.91
C VAL A 692 17.20 -0.67 13.02
N ALA A 693 15.96 -0.17 13.13
CA ALA A 693 14.97 -0.70 14.07
C ALA A 693 14.70 -2.19 13.84
N HIS A 694 14.65 -2.61 12.57
CA HIS A 694 14.41 -4.02 12.21
C HIS A 694 15.55 -4.90 12.70
N GLN A 695 16.80 -4.46 12.54
CA GLN A 695 17.98 -5.20 13.01
C GLN A 695 18.03 -5.33 14.55
N PHE A 696 17.61 -4.31 15.30
CA PHE A 696 17.64 -4.34 16.78
C PHE A 696 16.58 -5.25 17.42
N PHE A 697 15.35 -5.33 16.87
CA PHE A 697 14.33 -6.26 17.40
C PHE A 697 14.46 -7.67 16.85
N ASP A 698 15.09 -7.82 15.68
CA ASP A 698 15.40 -9.12 15.09
C ASP A 698 16.72 -9.70 15.67
N LEU A 699 16.91 -9.65 17.00
CA LEU A 699 17.99 -10.36 17.73
C LEU A 699 17.92 -11.90 17.59
N TRP A 700 16.97 -12.41 16.79
CA TRP A 700 16.70 -13.82 16.52
C TRP A 700 16.55 -14.13 15.03
N PHE A 701 17.01 -13.27 14.11
CA PHE A 701 17.01 -13.60 12.68
C PHE A 701 17.83 -14.87 12.37
N GLU A 702 18.71 -15.29 13.28
CA GLU A 702 19.56 -16.47 13.11
C GLU A 702 18.95 -17.80 13.61
N HIS A 703 17.86 -17.81 14.40
CA HIS A 703 17.40 -19.06 15.04
C HIS A 703 15.86 -19.18 15.16
N VAL A 704 15.23 -19.99 14.29
CA VAL A 704 14.06 -20.90 14.52
C VAL A 704 12.96 -20.86 13.42
N PRO A 705 12.78 -21.95 12.64
CA PRO A 705 11.67 -22.16 11.71
C PRO A 705 10.49 -22.92 12.37
N THR A 706 9.23 -22.55 12.07
CA THR A 706 8.00 -23.26 12.50
C THR A 706 7.07 -23.51 11.31
N GLU A 707 7.29 -24.63 10.64
CA GLU A 707 6.34 -25.69 10.25
C GLU A 707 6.91 -26.54 9.12
N GLY A 708 6.75 -27.86 9.24
CA GLY A 708 7.29 -28.85 8.31
C GLY A 708 6.21 -29.83 7.87
N PHE A 709 6.11 -30.03 6.56
CA PHE A 709 5.30 -31.05 5.93
C PHE A 709 6.02 -32.40 6.04
N LEU A 710 5.34 -33.44 6.53
CA LEU A 710 5.90 -34.79 6.57
C LEU A 710 5.40 -35.61 5.37
N PRO A 711 6.29 -35.97 4.42
CA PRO A 711 5.91 -36.79 3.27
C PRO A 711 5.60 -38.24 3.69
N ARG A 712 4.65 -38.89 3.02
CA ARG A 712 4.27 -40.32 3.22
C ARG A 712 5.44 -41.29 3.03
N PHE A 713 6.50 -40.85 2.35
CA PHE A 713 7.80 -41.52 2.28
C PHE A 713 8.86 -40.56 2.82
N GLN A 714 9.33 -40.77 4.05
CA GLN A 714 10.48 -40.04 4.57
C GLN A 714 11.75 -40.59 3.91
N ARG A 715 12.18 -39.99 2.79
CA ARG A 715 13.59 -40.11 2.39
C ARG A 715 14.41 -39.27 3.37
N ARG A 716 15.12 -39.95 4.28
CA ARG A 716 16.18 -39.31 5.05
C ARG A 716 17.30 -39.01 4.07
N ALA A 717 17.72 -37.75 3.97
CA ALA A 717 18.85 -37.38 3.14
C ALA A 717 20.08 -38.19 3.57
N THR A 718 20.70 -38.84 2.60
CA THR A 718 21.85 -39.71 2.85
C THR A 718 23.03 -38.81 3.18
N PRO A 719 23.67 -38.92 4.35
CA PRO A 719 24.90 -38.20 4.60
C PRO A 719 25.96 -38.63 3.57
N TYR A 720 26.78 -37.70 3.12
CA TYR A 720 27.89 -37.98 2.20
C TYR A 720 29.22 -37.77 2.93
N GLN A 721 30.30 -38.33 2.40
CA GLN A 721 31.64 -38.08 2.90
C GLN A 721 32.25 -36.95 2.07
N TYR A 722 32.68 -35.87 2.73
CA TYR A 722 33.36 -34.77 2.07
C TYR A 722 34.79 -35.21 1.76
N ASN A 723 35.26 -35.06 0.53
CA ASN A 723 36.58 -35.53 0.17
C ASN A 723 37.65 -34.65 0.81
N GLU A 724 38.52 -35.23 1.65
CA GLU A 724 39.64 -34.50 2.25
C GLU A 724 40.96 -35.23 2.01
N LEU A 725 42.05 -34.48 1.90
CA LEU A 725 43.40 -35.05 1.73
C LEU A 725 43.81 -36.02 2.84
N ARG A 726 43.25 -35.89 4.06
CA ARG A 726 43.52 -36.79 5.19
C ARG A 726 42.82 -38.15 5.05
N ASP A 727 41.75 -38.21 4.28
CA ASP A 727 40.93 -39.42 4.08
C ASP A 727 41.38 -40.21 2.83
N VAL A 728 42.39 -39.70 2.11
CA VAL A 728 43.00 -40.37 0.96
C VAL A 728 43.82 -41.56 1.44
N ASP A 729 43.55 -42.72 0.84
CA ASP A 729 44.45 -43.87 0.96
C ASP A 729 45.69 -43.64 0.07
N TRP A 730 46.76 -43.16 0.68
CA TRP A 730 48.04 -42.93 -0.01
C TRP A 730 48.83 -44.22 -0.24
N GLU A 731 48.37 -45.36 0.26
CA GLU A 731 48.96 -46.67 -0.07
C GLU A 731 48.44 -47.21 -1.42
N ASP A 732 47.32 -46.70 -1.97
CA ASP A 732 46.91 -46.95 -3.37
C ASP A 732 48.01 -46.42 -4.31
N GLU A 733 48.51 -47.28 -5.19
CA GLU A 733 49.56 -47.01 -6.17
C GLU A 733 49.26 -45.74 -7.01
N ARG A 734 47.98 -45.46 -7.29
CA ARG A 734 47.54 -44.29 -8.06
C ARG A 734 47.60 -42.98 -7.28
N ASN A 735 47.41 -43.01 -5.95
CA ASN A 735 47.46 -41.82 -5.08
C ASN A 735 48.88 -41.57 -4.58
N ARG A 736 49.65 -42.64 -4.35
CA ARG A 736 51.03 -42.59 -3.87
C ARG A 736 51.94 -41.74 -4.77
N ARG A 737 51.73 -41.76 -6.08
CA ARG A 737 52.46 -40.92 -7.05
C ARG A 737 52.17 -39.41 -6.91
N LEU A 738 51.00 -39.05 -6.40
CA LEU A 738 50.54 -37.68 -6.19
C LEU A 738 50.91 -37.17 -4.79
N MET A 739 51.16 -38.07 -3.83
CA MET A 739 51.53 -37.74 -2.45
C MET A 739 52.63 -36.67 -2.33
N PRO A 740 53.75 -36.73 -3.09
CA PRO A 740 54.81 -35.72 -3.01
C PRO A 740 54.37 -34.32 -3.44
N SER A 741 53.25 -34.19 -4.16
CA SER A 741 52.68 -32.90 -4.59
C SER A 741 51.87 -32.20 -3.51
N PHE A 742 51.49 -32.90 -2.45
CA PHE A 742 50.75 -32.33 -1.31
C PHE A 742 51.59 -32.33 -0.03
N PHE A 743 52.51 -33.30 0.11
CA PHE A 743 53.36 -33.48 1.29
C PHE A 743 54.85 -33.61 0.92
N PRO A 744 55.67 -32.55 1.09
CA PRO A 744 57.10 -32.54 0.74
C PRO A 744 58.00 -33.47 1.58
N LYS A 745 57.58 -33.94 2.76
CA LYS A 745 58.35 -34.88 3.61
C LYS A 745 57.65 -36.23 3.74
N ALA A 746 58.41 -37.31 3.56
CA ALA A 746 57.88 -38.68 3.49
C ALA A 746 57.41 -39.24 4.85
N TRP A 747 56.31 -40.01 4.77
CA TRP A 747 55.73 -40.88 5.79
C TRP A 747 56.79 -41.76 6.48
N THR A 748 56.88 -41.71 7.81
CA THR A 748 57.59 -42.75 8.60
C THR A 748 56.58 -43.51 9.47
N THR A 749 56.58 -44.84 9.32
CA THR A 749 55.62 -45.84 9.84
C THR A 749 55.41 -45.80 11.36
N LEU A 750 54.17 -46.06 11.82
CA LEU A 750 53.84 -46.30 13.25
C LEU A 750 53.32 -47.73 13.50
N PRO A 751 53.46 -48.26 14.73
CA PRO A 751 53.30 -49.68 15.04
C PRO A 751 51.84 -50.08 15.21
N ARG A 752 51.58 -51.36 14.88
CA ARG A 752 50.32 -52.08 15.10
C ARG A 752 49.87 -52.00 16.56
N VAL A 753 48.58 -51.70 16.78
CA VAL A 753 47.91 -51.91 18.06
C VAL A 753 47.04 -53.15 17.93
N ASP A 754 47.35 -54.16 18.75
CA ASP A 754 46.62 -55.41 18.86
C ASP A 754 45.20 -55.21 19.41
N SER A 755 44.30 -56.03 18.89
CA SER A 755 42.91 -56.20 19.26
C SER A 755 42.74 -56.87 20.63
N ASP A 756 41.99 -56.25 21.55
CA ASP A 756 40.90 -56.90 22.32
C ASP A 756 40.10 -55.88 23.18
N PRO A 757 38.79 -56.12 23.45
CA PRO A 757 37.88 -55.10 23.97
C PRO A 757 37.72 -55.14 25.51
N PRO A 758 37.58 -53.99 26.21
CA PRO A 758 37.16 -54.00 27.60
C PRO A 758 35.64 -53.80 27.72
N THR A 759 35.04 -54.75 28.43
CA THR A 759 33.69 -54.72 28.99
C THR A 759 33.51 -53.61 30.03
N GLY A 760 32.37 -52.91 29.98
CA GLY A 760 31.67 -52.42 31.17
C GLY A 760 31.72 -50.91 31.47
N LYS A 761 30.50 -50.35 31.51
CA LYS A 761 30.04 -49.05 32.08
C LYS A 761 29.94 -47.87 31.10
N ASP A 762 28.71 -47.37 31.02
CA ASP A 762 28.18 -46.28 30.21
C ASP A 762 29.11 -45.06 30.09
N PRO A 763 29.34 -44.52 28.88
CA PRO A 763 29.96 -43.22 28.73
C PRO A 763 28.91 -42.12 28.95
N LYS A 764 29.15 -41.34 29.99
CA LYS A 764 28.48 -40.06 30.25
C LYS A 764 28.63 -39.14 29.03
N ILE A 765 27.49 -38.73 28.50
CA ILE A 765 27.33 -37.62 27.55
C ILE A 765 27.88 -36.34 28.21
N PRO A 766 28.80 -35.58 27.60
CA PRO A 766 29.19 -34.27 28.13
C PRO A 766 28.03 -33.29 28.03
N ALA A 767 27.79 -32.58 29.12
CA ALA A 767 26.74 -31.60 29.25
C ALA A 767 27.17 -30.22 28.69
N SER A 768 26.23 -29.57 27.99
CA SER A 768 26.09 -28.13 27.74
C SER A 768 26.95 -27.47 26.62
N PRO A 769 26.30 -26.82 25.62
CA PRO A 769 26.93 -26.00 24.56
C PRO A 769 27.50 -24.63 24.99
N SER A 770 27.67 -24.35 26.28
CA SER A 770 27.85 -22.98 26.81
C SER A 770 29.29 -22.50 27.01
N GLN A 771 30.31 -23.21 26.54
CA GLN A 771 31.71 -22.80 26.71
C GLN A 771 32.44 -22.32 25.43
N TRP A 772 31.79 -22.33 24.26
CA TRP A 772 32.41 -21.88 23.00
C TRP A 772 32.12 -20.41 22.63
N ARG A 773 31.26 -19.69 23.38
CA ARG A 773 30.82 -18.31 23.07
C ARG A 773 31.58 -17.20 23.82
N ARG A 774 32.90 -17.30 23.98
CA ARG A 774 33.69 -16.23 24.64
C ARG A 774 34.89 -15.68 23.87
N SER A 775 34.99 -15.93 22.55
CA SER A 775 36.16 -15.47 21.77
C SER A 775 35.87 -14.71 20.48
N ALA A 776 34.66 -14.15 20.28
CA ALA A 776 34.38 -13.38 19.05
C ALA A 776 33.46 -12.18 19.29
N VAL A 777 33.95 -11.14 19.99
CA VAL A 777 33.44 -9.76 19.87
C VAL A 777 34.60 -8.79 20.05
N ASN A 778 35.14 -8.27 18.94
CA ASN A 778 35.66 -6.91 18.86
C ASN A 778 35.89 -6.52 17.38
N PRO A 779 35.15 -5.55 16.81
CA PRO A 779 35.55 -4.88 15.59
C PRO A 779 36.00 -3.46 15.93
N ASN A 780 37.27 -3.13 15.65
CA ASN A 780 37.67 -1.75 15.44
C ASN A 780 38.43 -1.67 14.10
N PRO A 781 38.12 -0.71 13.21
CA PRO A 781 38.66 -0.66 11.87
C PRO A 781 39.88 0.26 11.85
N GLN A 782 41.06 -0.28 11.58
CA GLN A 782 42.23 0.47 11.09
C GLN A 782 43.37 -0.51 10.78
N SER A 783 43.46 -0.93 9.52
CA SER A 783 44.72 -1.26 8.83
C SER A 783 44.41 -1.66 7.39
N ASN A 784 45.05 -0.97 6.45
CA ASN A 784 45.20 -1.41 5.08
C ASN A 784 46.18 -2.58 5.08
N ASP A 785 45.71 -3.80 4.88
CA ASP A 785 46.47 -4.92 4.30
C ASP A 785 45.49 -6.06 4.00
N ALA A 786 45.06 -6.15 2.73
CA ALA A 786 44.17 -7.20 2.26
C ALA A 786 45.00 -8.40 1.76
N PHE A 787 44.50 -9.61 2.06
CA PHE A 787 45.04 -10.95 1.78
C PHE A 787 45.95 -11.58 2.85
N GLY A 788 45.32 -12.00 3.95
CA GLY A 788 45.79 -13.07 4.85
C GLY A 788 44.71 -14.16 4.99
N PRO A 789 45.07 -15.40 5.40
CA PRO A 789 44.14 -16.54 5.40
C PRO A 789 43.05 -16.40 6.48
N LEU A 790 41.86 -16.89 6.15
CA LEU A 790 40.63 -16.84 6.97
C LEU A 790 40.82 -17.52 8.36
N PRO A 791 40.25 -16.97 9.47
CA PRO A 791 40.47 -17.51 10.80
C PRO A 791 39.44 -18.59 11.17
N GLY A 792 39.90 -19.80 11.55
CA GLY A 792 39.08 -20.73 12.34
C GLY A 792 39.30 -22.24 12.15
N SER A 793 40.48 -22.78 12.45
CA SER A 793 40.62 -24.20 12.81
C SER A 793 41.57 -24.37 14.00
N ALA A 794 41.04 -24.12 15.20
CA ALA A 794 41.68 -24.58 16.42
C ALA A 794 40.92 -25.81 16.95
N VAL A 795 41.20 -26.97 16.35
CA VAL A 795 41.03 -28.26 17.01
C VAL A 795 42.42 -28.85 17.16
N ALA A 796 43.01 -28.68 18.34
CA ALA A 796 44.25 -29.35 18.68
C ALA A 796 43.95 -30.84 18.93
N SER A 797 44.26 -31.70 17.95
CA SER A 797 44.82 -33.05 18.12
C SER A 797 45.09 -33.68 16.74
N ASP A 798 46.29 -34.23 16.56
CA ASP A 798 46.82 -35.01 15.42
C ASP A 798 47.41 -34.33 14.17
N GLU A 799 47.26 -33.01 13.95
CA GLU A 799 47.86 -32.33 12.77
C GLU A 799 49.40 -32.14 12.82
N ALA A 800 50.07 -32.51 13.91
CA ALA A 800 51.52 -32.32 14.06
C ALA A 800 52.40 -33.28 13.22
N ARG A 801 51.85 -34.00 12.23
CA ARG A 801 52.56 -35.06 11.49
C ARG A 801 52.73 -34.86 9.97
N PHE A 802 52.18 -33.82 9.37
CA PHE A 802 52.25 -33.61 7.91
C PHE A 802 52.62 -32.16 7.54
N GLU A 803 53.85 -31.95 7.08
CA GLU A 803 54.31 -30.65 6.57
C GLU A 803 53.80 -30.46 5.14
N ARG A 804 53.03 -29.40 4.88
CA ARG A 804 52.46 -29.07 3.55
C ARG A 804 53.37 -28.13 2.76
N HIS A 805 53.15 -28.04 1.45
CA HIS A 805 53.88 -27.10 0.61
C HIS A 805 53.55 -25.63 0.95
N THR A 806 54.58 -24.80 1.07
CA THR A 806 54.46 -23.34 0.91
C THR A 806 54.41 -22.96 -0.57
N ALA A 807 53.88 -21.78 -0.92
CA ALA A 807 53.83 -21.28 -2.30
C ALA A 807 55.18 -21.40 -3.06
N LYS A 808 56.30 -21.10 -2.39
CA LYS A 808 57.66 -21.24 -2.96
C LYS A 808 58.03 -22.70 -3.21
N SER A 809 57.77 -23.58 -2.25
CA SER A 809 58.08 -25.00 -2.38
C SER A 809 57.17 -25.73 -3.38
N MET A 810 55.89 -25.32 -3.49
CA MET A 810 54.97 -25.85 -4.49
C MET A 810 55.43 -25.48 -5.90
N SER A 811 55.80 -24.21 -6.12
CA SER A 811 56.30 -23.78 -7.43
C SER A 811 57.60 -24.50 -7.83
N ALA A 812 58.50 -24.77 -6.88
CA ALA A 812 59.72 -25.55 -7.11
C ALA A 812 59.44 -27.04 -7.41
N HIS A 813 58.35 -27.59 -6.90
CA HIS A 813 57.91 -28.96 -7.20
C HIS A 813 57.24 -29.05 -8.58
N LEU A 814 56.36 -28.09 -8.91
CA LEU A 814 55.64 -28.03 -10.18
C LEU A 814 56.55 -27.72 -11.37
N SER A 815 57.67 -27.01 -11.17
CA SER A 815 58.65 -26.72 -12.24
C SER A 815 59.33 -27.97 -12.81
N MET A 816 59.25 -29.11 -12.10
CA MET A 816 59.77 -30.40 -12.53
C MET A 816 58.68 -31.31 -13.16
N LYS A 817 57.46 -30.80 -13.35
CA LYS A 817 56.28 -31.54 -13.84
C LYS A 817 55.82 -31.06 -15.20
N MET A 818 55.26 -31.96 -16.00
CA MET A 818 54.70 -31.63 -17.32
C MET A 818 53.25 -31.15 -17.20
N ALA A 819 52.75 -30.38 -18.18
CA ALA A 819 51.38 -29.81 -18.13
C ALA A 819 50.24 -30.84 -17.87
N PRO A 820 50.25 -32.07 -18.41
CA PRO A 820 49.24 -33.08 -18.06
C PRO A 820 49.32 -33.54 -16.60
N GLU A 821 50.53 -33.59 -16.04
CA GLU A 821 50.74 -33.94 -14.62
C GLU A 821 50.26 -32.81 -13.71
N ILE A 822 50.47 -31.55 -14.11
CA ILE A 822 49.95 -30.39 -13.38
C ILE A 822 48.42 -30.39 -13.39
N ASN A 823 47.80 -30.69 -14.54
CA ASN A 823 46.35 -30.86 -14.64
C ASN A 823 45.84 -32.00 -13.75
N GLU A 824 46.55 -33.12 -13.70
CA GLU A 824 46.19 -34.24 -12.83
C GLU A 824 46.27 -33.85 -11.35
N ILE A 825 47.32 -33.11 -10.94
CA ILE A 825 47.46 -32.60 -9.57
C ILE A 825 46.34 -31.59 -9.25
N MET A 826 45.99 -30.71 -10.20
CA MET A 826 44.91 -29.71 -10.04
C MET A 826 43.53 -30.38 -9.94
N ASP A 827 43.25 -31.36 -10.81
CA ASP A 827 42.00 -32.13 -10.77
C ASP A 827 41.90 -32.92 -9.45
N PHE A 828 43.01 -33.49 -8.96
CA PHE A 828 43.07 -34.15 -7.65
C PHE A 828 42.87 -33.14 -6.49
N ALA A 829 43.51 -31.97 -6.55
CA ALA A 829 43.33 -30.91 -5.57
C ALA A 829 41.87 -30.44 -5.51
N TYR A 830 41.21 -30.32 -6.66
CA TYR A 830 39.78 -30.00 -6.77
C TYR A 830 38.90 -31.11 -6.19
N GLN A 831 39.17 -32.38 -6.53
CA GLN A 831 38.43 -33.54 -6.03
C GLN A 831 38.49 -33.68 -4.50
N HIS A 832 39.56 -33.20 -3.87
CA HIS A 832 39.82 -33.29 -2.42
C HIS A 832 39.77 -31.93 -1.70
N HIS A 833 39.18 -30.90 -2.33
CA HIS A 833 38.99 -29.55 -1.77
C HIS A 833 40.25 -28.92 -1.16
N ALA A 834 41.40 -29.12 -1.82
CA ALA A 834 42.70 -28.59 -1.43
C ALA A 834 42.89 -27.15 -1.97
N GLU A 835 42.14 -26.20 -1.43
CA GLU A 835 42.04 -24.82 -1.97
C GLU A 835 43.37 -24.05 -1.99
N GLU A 836 44.18 -24.16 -0.94
CA GLU A 836 45.48 -23.48 -0.89
C GLU A 836 46.41 -24.00 -1.99
N GLU A 837 46.45 -25.32 -2.17
CA GLU A 837 47.21 -25.98 -3.21
C GLU A 837 46.67 -25.62 -4.60
N MET A 838 45.35 -25.53 -4.80
CA MET A 838 44.73 -25.04 -6.04
C MET A 838 45.21 -23.62 -6.39
N PHE A 839 45.23 -22.69 -5.41
CA PHE A 839 45.75 -21.34 -5.64
C PHE A 839 47.25 -21.35 -5.95
N PHE A 840 48.05 -22.21 -5.31
CA PHE A 840 49.49 -22.32 -5.61
C PHE A 840 49.75 -22.88 -7.02
N ILE A 841 49.02 -23.92 -7.41
CA ILE A 841 49.10 -24.54 -8.75
C ILE A 841 48.65 -23.55 -9.83
N PHE A 842 47.53 -22.85 -9.58
CA PHE A 842 47.03 -21.82 -10.49
C PHE A 842 48.04 -20.67 -10.65
N ASN A 843 48.60 -20.16 -9.55
CA ASN A 843 49.62 -19.10 -9.59
C ASN A 843 50.90 -19.53 -10.33
N HIS A 844 51.31 -20.79 -10.22
CA HIS A 844 52.43 -21.31 -11.00
C HIS A 844 52.09 -21.35 -12.49
N THR A 845 50.87 -21.73 -12.84
CA THR A 845 50.43 -21.92 -14.22
C THR A 845 50.23 -20.60 -14.95
N ILE A 846 49.66 -19.59 -14.30
CA ILE A 846 49.51 -18.25 -14.89
C ILE A 846 50.85 -17.52 -15.05
N ALA A 847 51.89 -17.95 -14.32
CA ALA A 847 53.25 -17.44 -14.46
C ALA A 847 54.04 -18.08 -15.63
N GLN A 848 53.48 -19.09 -16.30
CA GLN A 848 54.10 -19.71 -17.47
C GLN A 848 53.92 -18.80 -18.71
N GLN A 849 54.94 -18.77 -19.57
CA GLN A 849 54.88 -18.08 -20.86
C GLN A 849 55.15 -19.07 -22.00
N PRO A 850 54.28 -19.17 -23.03
CA PRO A 850 52.99 -18.46 -23.17
C PRO A 850 51.93 -18.93 -22.17
N LEU A 851 50.98 -18.06 -21.84
CA LEU A 851 49.89 -18.36 -20.91
C LEU A 851 49.06 -19.55 -21.43
N PRO A 852 48.92 -20.65 -20.69
CA PRO A 852 48.13 -21.81 -21.11
C PRO A 852 46.62 -21.52 -20.96
N ARG A 853 46.06 -20.74 -21.88
CA ARG A 853 44.69 -20.19 -21.83
C ARG A 853 43.60 -21.25 -21.61
N GLU A 854 43.65 -22.36 -22.35
CA GLU A 854 42.64 -23.44 -22.20
C GLU A 854 42.62 -24.03 -20.78
N ALA A 855 43.80 -24.23 -20.18
CA ALA A 855 43.90 -24.73 -18.81
C ALA A 855 43.42 -23.69 -17.79
N VAL A 856 43.78 -22.41 -18.00
CA VAL A 856 43.34 -21.29 -17.15
C VAL A 856 41.82 -21.14 -17.18
N THR A 857 41.20 -21.14 -18.37
CA THR A 857 39.73 -21.08 -18.51
C THR A 857 39.07 -22.29 -17.87
N LYS A 858 39.54 -23.52 -18.16
CA LYS A 858 39.01 -24.76 -17.56
C LYS A 858 39.02 -24.66 -16.03
N TRP A 859 40.12 -24.24 -15.44
CA TRP A 859 40.24 -24.18 -13.98
C TRP A 859 39.43 -23.05 -13.35
N MET A 860 39.32 -21.88 -14.00
CA MET A 860 38.38 -20.84 -13.55
C MET A 860 36.92 -21.33 -13.63
N GLU A 861 36.57 -22.10 -14.66
CA GLU A 861 35.23 -22.65 -14.79
C GLU A 861 34.89 -23.67 -13.68
N MET A 862 35.88 -24.49 -13.29
CA MET A 862 35.79 -25.45 -12.19
C MET A 862 35.82 -24.79 -10.81
N PHE A 863 36.64 -23.75 -10.63
CA PHE A 863 36.79 -22.99 -9.40
C PHE A 863 36.82 -21.46 -9.68
N PRO A 864 35.65 -20.80 -9.76
CA PRO A 864 35.50 -19.40 -10.14
C PRO A 864 36.35 -18.36 -9.37
N PRO A 865 36.65 -18.53 -8.05
CA PRO A 865 37.51 -17.59 -7.32
C PRO A 865 38.90 -17.38 -7.92
N LEU A 866 39.40 -18.29 -8.76
CA LEU A 866 40.69 -18.16 -9.45
C LEU A 866 40.74 -16.95 -10.41
N ALA A 867 39.58 -16.45 -10.86
CA ALA A 867 39.53 -15.22 -11.66
C ALA A 867 40.15 -14.01 -10.92
N ILE A 868 40.03 -13.95 -9.59
CA ILE A 868 40.66 -12.90 -8.78
C ILE A 868 42.18 -13.09 -8.70
N ALA A 869 42.64 -14.34 -8.62
CA ALA A 869 44.08 -14.64 -8.66
C ALA A 869 44.67 -14.24 -10.03
N LEU A 870 43.95 -14.47 -11.12
CA LEU A 870 44.34 -14.03 -12.46
C LEU A 870 44.44 -12.50 -12.54
N LEU A 871 43.43 -11.77 -12.06
CA LEU A 871 43.45 -10.29 -12.01
C LEU A 871 44.51 -9.73 -11.05
N LYS A 872 44.91 -10.49 -10.03
CA LYS A 872 46.01 -10.08 -9.14
C LYS A 872 47.38 -10.24 -9.81
N HIS A 873 47.55 -11.26 -10.65
CA HIS A 873 48.78 -11.49 -11.40
C HIS A 873 48.90 -10.58 -12.62
N PHE A 874 47.78 -10.38 -13.33
CA PHE A 874 47.62 -9.46 -14.45
C PHE A 874 46.70 -8.31 -14.03
N PRO A 875 47.19 -7.33 -13.25
CA PRO A 875 46.37 -6.19 -12.83
C PRO A 875 45.86 -5.42 -14.05
N PRO A 876 44.63 -4.88 -14.02
CA PRO A 876 44.11 -4.03 -15.09
C PRO A 876 45.01 -2.81 -15.32
N LYS A 877 45.05 -2.32 -16.56
CA LYS A 877 45.75 -1.09 -16.96
C LYS A 877 45.10 0.13 -16.28
N ASP A 878 45.81 1.27 -16.27
CA ASP A 878 45.31 2.51 -15.65
C ASP A 878 43.98 3.00 -16.27
N ASP A 879 43.71 2.64 -17.53
CA ASP A 879 42.46 2.92 -18.24
C ASP A 879 41.36 1.89 -17.97
N SER A 880 41.54 1.01 -16.98
CA SER A 880 40.63 -0.09 -16.62
C SER A 880 40.43 -1.14 -17.72
N SER A 881 41.33 -1.21 -18.72
CA SER A 881 41.38 -2.32 -19.67
C SER A 881 42.20 -3.50 -19.14
N LEU A 882 41.96 -4.70 -19.67
CA LEU A 882 42.74 -5.88 -19.33
C LEU A 882 44.13 -5.84 -19.99
N MET A 883 45.09 -6.55 -19.39
CA MET A 883 46.41 -6.77 -20.01
C MET A 883 46.28 -7.59 -21.29
N ASP A 884 47.16 -7.35 -22.28
CA ASP A 884 47.01 -7.92 -23.63
C ASP A 884 47.08 -9.46 -23.62
N GLU A 885 47.73 -10.05 -22.61
CA GLU A 885 47.83 -11.48 -22.38
C GLU A 885 46.49 -12.15 -22.03
N VAL A 886 45.58 -11.41 -21.37
CA VAL A 886 44.28 -11.88 -20.85
C VAL A 886 43.07 -11.11 -21.41
N ALA A 887 43.28 -10.15 -22.31
CA ALA A 887 42.23 -9.28 -22.84
C ALA A 887 41.14 -10.05 -23.62
N ASP A 888 41.52 -11.13 -24.31
CA ASP A 888 40.59 -12.01 -25.02
C ASP A 888 39.73 -12.88 -24.08
N MET A 889 40.13 -12.98 -22.81
CA MET A 889 39.42 -13.73 -21.76
C MET A 889 38.45 -12.85 -20.96
N ALA A 890 38.14 -11.63 -21.42
CA ALA A 890 37.32 -10.65 -20.69
C ALA A 890 35.96 -11.20 -20.26
N HIS A 891 35.25 -11.89 -21.17
CA HIS A 891 33.94 -12.49 -20.86
C HIS A 891 34.07 -13.62 -19.84
N ASP A 892 35.07 -14.50 -19.97
CA ASP A 892 35.33 -15.60 -19.03
C ASP A 892 35.68 -15.10 -17.63
N ILE A 893 36.48 -14.03 -17.54
CA ILE A 893 36.84 -13.38 -16.28
C ILE A 893 35.59 -12.81 -15.61
N CYS A 894 34.80 -11.99 -16.32
CA CYS A 894 33.56 -11.41 -15.79
C CYS A 894 32.55 -12.49 -15.37
N ARG A 895 32.38 -13.52 -16.19
CA ARG A 895 31.51 -14.66 -15.91
C ARG A 895 31.90 -15.35 -14.61
N ASN A 896 33.18 -15.66 -14.42
CA ASN A 896 33.65 -16.34 -13.20
C ASN A 896 33.65 -15.43 -11.97
N LEU A 897 33.89 -14.12 -12.14
CA LEU A 897 33.67 -13.13 -11.08
C LEU A 897 32.20 -13.14 -10.60
N ILE A 898 31.24 -13.08 -11.51
CA ILE A 898 29.79 -13.11 -11.18
C ILE A 898 29.41 -14.44 -10.51
N ARG A 899 29.93 -15.57 -11.00
CA ARG A 899 29.73 -16.91 -10.38
C ARG A 899 30.30 -17.00 -8.96
N SER A 900 31.29 -16.17 -8.62
CA SER A 900 31.88 -16.07 -7.28
C SER A 900 31.23 -14.99 -6.39
N ALA A 901 30.28 -14.20 -6.91
CA ALA A 901 29.67 -13.08 -6.20
C ALA A 901 28.98 -13.50 -4.90
N ASN A 902 28.32 -14.66 -4.89
CA ASN A 902 27.62 -15.16 -3.70
C ASN A 902 28.56 -15.44 -2.52
N SER A 903 29.82 -15.79 -2.76
CA SER A 903 30.82 -16.07 -1.71
C SER A 903 31.71 -14.88 -1.39
N LEU A 904 32.01 -14.03 -2.38
CA LEU A 904 33.03 -12.98 -2.27
C LEU A 904 32.45 -11.56 -2.19
N GLY A 905 31.16 -11.39 -2.47
CA GLY A 905 30.41 -10.14 -2.30
C GLY A 905 31.12 -8.91 -2.87
N ILE A 906 31.55 -8.01 -1.99
CA ILE A 906 32.17 -6.72 -2.32
C ILE A 906 33.42 -6.88 -3.20
N VAL A 907 34.19 -7.95 -3.03
CA VAL A 907 35.42 -8.18 -3.83
C VAL A 907 35.10 -8.27 -5.32
N VAL A 908 33.94 -8.84 -5.68
CA VAL A 908 33.50 -8.93 -7.07
C VAL A 908 33.10 -7.58 -7.63
N LEU A 909 32.41 -6.73 -6.85
CA LEU A 909 32.05 -5.38 -7.28
C LEU A 909 33.31 -4.56 -7.60
N VAL A 910 34.29 -4.57 -6.70
CA VAL A 910 35.57 -3.88 -6.91
C VAL A 910 36.34 -4.46 -8.10
N ALA A 911 36.30 -5.77 -8.30
CA ALA A 911 36.96 -6.40 -9.45
C ALA A 911 36.32 -5.97 -10.78
N LEU A 912 34.97 -5.94 -10.85
CA LEU A 912 34.23 -5.50 -12.04
C LEU A 912 34.46 -4.02 -12.35
N GLU A 913 34.44 -3.15 -11.33
CA GLU A 913 34.76 -1.72 -11.49
C GLU A 913 36.19 -1.49 -12.00
N LYS A 914 37.15 -2.31 -11.59
CA LYS A 914 38.55 -2.19 -12.04
C LYS A 914 38.78 -2.62 -13.49
N ILE A 915 37.87 -3.41 -14.07
CA ILE A 915 37.92 -3.85 -15.48
C ILE A 915 36.82 -3.19 -16.31
N ALA A 916 36.34 -2.03 -15.88
CA ALA A 916 35.18 -1.37 -16.46
C ALA A 916 35.32 -1.17 -17.98
N LYS A 917 36.52 -0.82 -18.49
CA LYS A 917 36.74 -0.62 -19.93
C LYS A 917 36.65 -1.93 -20.72
N ALA A 918 37.14 -3.04 -20.17
CA ALA A 918 36.95 -4.36 -20.79
C ALA A 918 35.47 -4.75 -20.87
N ILE A 919 34.65 -4.33 -19.89
CA ILE A 919 33.18 -4.50 -19.93
C ILE A 919 32.55 -3.55 -20.96
N ALA A 920 33.07 -2.33 -21.10
CA ALA A 920 32.61 -1.36 -22.10
C ALA A 920 32.87 -1.80 -23.55
N ASP A 921 33.96 -2.51 -23.80
CA ASP A 921 34.39 -2.96 -25.13
C ASP A 921 33.83 -4.35 -25.54
N MET A 922 33.19 -5.07 -24.61
CA MET A 922 32.65 -6.42 -24.81
C MET A 922 31.59 -6.49 -25.94
N ASP A 923 31.39 -7.66 -26.59
CA ASP A 923 30.27 -7.80 -27.53
C ASP A 923 28.91 -7.65 -26.81
N VAL A 924 27.91 -7.12 -27.51
CA VAL A 924 26.56 -6.95 -26.96
C VAL A 924 25.99 -8.29 -26.48
N ALA A 925 26.18 -9.40 -27.21
CA ALA A 925 25.64 -10.69 -26.79
C ALA A 925 26.33 -11.20 -25.52
N GLN A 926 27.64 -10.99 -25.39
CA GLN A 926 28.40 -11.33 -24.19
C GLN A 926 27.94 -10.48 -23.00
N TYR A 927 27.71 -9.19 -23.19
CA TYR A 927 27.17 -8.30 -22.14
C TYR A 927 25.77 -8.72 -21.68
N LEU A 928 24.86 -9.03 -22.61
CA LEU A 928 23.52 -9.52 -22.30
C LEU A 928 23.56 -10.86 -21.54
N ASP A 929 24.48 -11.76 -21.91
CA ASP A 929 24.72 -13.00 -21.17
C ASP A 929 25.16 -12.74 -19.72
N LEU A 930 26.04 -11.76 -19.48
CA LEU A 930 26.45 -11.40 -18.11
C LEU A 930 25.31 -10.80 -17.27
N LEU A 931 24.44 -9.98 -17.87
CA LEU A 931 23.25 -9.45 -17.18
C LEU A 931 22.29 -10.57 -16.79
N MET A 932 21.99 -11.49 -17.71
CA MET A 932 21.13 -12.64 -17.43
C MET A 932 21.78 -13.60 -16.42
N LEU A 933 23.08 -13.87 -16.55
CA LEU A 933 23.82 -14.67 -15.58
C LEU A 933 23.71 -14.05 -14.19
N THR A 934 23.92 -12.73 -14.08
CA THR A 934 23.79 -12.01 -12.80
C THR A 934 22.40 -12.16 -12.20
N ALA A 935 21.36 -11.93 -13.00
CA ALA A 935 19.96 -12.05 -12.57
C ALA A 935 19.59 -13.46 -12.11
N LEU A 936 20.20 -14.50 -12.70
CA LEU A 936 19.90 -15.90 -12.42
C LEU A 936 20.80 -16.51 -11.35
N SER A 937 22.07 -16.09 -11.23
CA SER A 937 23.04 -16.72 -10.34
C SER A 937 23.32 -15.95 -9.05
N VAL A 938 23.09 -14.63 -9.00
CA VAL A 938 23.34 -13.83 -7.78
C VAL A 938 22.09 -13.81 -6.91
N ARG A 939 22.21 -14.32 -5.68
CA ARG A 939 21.05 -14.65 -4.84
C ARG A 939 20.56 -13.49 -3.97
N SER A 940 21.46 -12.66 -3.43
CA SER A 940 21.06 -11.55 -2.57
C SER A 940 20.43 -10.43 -3.38
N LYS A 941 19.25 -9.96 -2.96
CA LYS A 941 18.52 -8.85 -3.63
C LYS A 941 19.38 -7.59 -3.72
N GLN A 942 20.17 -7.31 -2.68
CA GLN A 942 21.04 -6.14 -2.68
C GLN A 942 22.24 -6.35 -3.62
N LEU A 943 22.91 -7.50 -3.54
CA LEU A 943 24.09 -7.78 -4.36
C LEU A 943 23.77 -7.89 -5.85
N VAL A 944 22.66 -8.53 -6.24
CA VAL A 944 22.25 -8.62 -7.65
C VAL A 944 21.99 -7.23 -8.23
N GLN A 945 21.39 -6.33 -7.44
CA GLN A 945 21.17 -4.95 -7.85
C GLN A 945 22.49 -4.20 -8.03
N GLU A 946 23.40 -4.32 -7.07
CA GLU A 946 24.72 -3.68 -7.14
C GLU A 946 25.52 -4.19 -8.34
N VAL A 947 25.58 -5.50 -8.58
CA VAL A 947 26.32 -6.08 -9.72
C VAL A 947 25.69 -5.66 -11.06
N LEU A 948 24.36 -5.69 -11.20
CA LEU A 948 23.67 -5.26 -12.43
C LEU A 948 23.91 -3.77 -12.74
N LEU A 949 23.85 -2.91 -11.70
CA LEU A 949 24.14 -1.49 -11.85
C LEU A 949 25.62 -1.26 -12.21
N VAL A 950 26.56 -1.93 -11.56
CA VAL A 950 27.99 -1.83 -11.88
C VAL A 950 28.25 -2.25 -13.33
N LEU A 951 27.70 -3.38 -13.79
CA LEU A 951 27.84 -3.82 -15.19
C LEU A 951 27.31 -2.78 -16.17
N ASN A 952 26.15 -2.19 -15.87
CA ASN A 952 25.55 -1.14 -16.70
C ASN A 952 26.35 0.18 -16.67
N ASP A 953 26.81 0.60 -15.50
CA ASP A 953 27.60 1.82 -15.34
C ASP A 953 28.96 1.69 -16.02
N CYS A 954 29.60 0.53 -15.93
CA CYS A 954 30.81 0.22 -16.70
C CYS A 954 30.56 0.34 -18.20
N ARG A 955 29.40 -0.13 -18.68
CA ARG A 955 29.07 -0.08 -20.12
C ARG A 955 28.71 1.32 -20.62
N ILE A 956 28.04 2.15 -19.79
CA ILE A 956 27.47 3.44 -20.23
C ILE A 956 28.37 4.64 -19.91
N ASN A 957 29.11 4.62 -18.79
CA ASN A 957 29.72 5.84 -18.22
C ASN A 957 31.21 6.03 -18.53
N ILE A 958 31.85 5.14 -19.31
CA ILE A 958 33.31 5.22 -19.54
C ILE A 958 33.68 6.21 -20.64
N ASP A 959 32.86 6.38 -21.67
CA ASP A 959 33.13 7.34 -22.75
C ASP A 959 31.91 8.21 -23.04
N ASP A 960 32.04 9.49 -22.66
CA ASP A 960 31.01 10.54 -22.60
C ASP A 960 30.51 11.02 -23.99
N GLY A 961 30.41 10.12 -24.99
CA GLY A 961 29.97 10.51 -26.33
C GLY A 961 29.89 9.46 -27.45
N VAL A 962 30.26 8.19 -27.23
CA VAL A 962 30.42 7.22 -28.34
C VAL A 962 29.25 6.24 -28.52
N LEU A 963 28.44 5.98 -27.49
CA LEU A 963 27.31 5.05 -27.62
C LEU A 963 26.18 5.65 -28.47
N THR A 964 25.79 4.95 -29.53
CA THR A 964 24.64 5.30 -30.37
C THR A 964 23.35 5.33 -29.51
N PRO A 965 22.33 6.12 -29.89
CA PRO A 965 21.04 6.11 -29.21
C PRO A 965 20.42 4.71 -29.15
N SER A 966 20.59 3.90 -30.20
CA SER A 966 20.24 2.46 -30.20
C SER A 966 20.94 1.68 -29.10
N MET A 967 22.27 1.82 -28.91
CA MET A 967 22.96 1.09 -27.84
C MET A 967 22.53 1.55 -26.44
N ARG A 968 22.31 2.84 -26.24
CA ARG A 968 21.80 3.35 -24.94
C ARG A 968 20.40 2.82 -24.64
N TYR A 969 19.53 2.78 -25.65
CA TYR A 969 18.21 2.14 -25.53
C TYR A 969 18.37 0.66 -25.18
N GLY A 970 19.18 -0.06 -25.95
CA GLY A 970 19.47 -1.48 -25.75
C GLY A 970 19.92 -1.83 -24.34
N CYS A 971 20.97 -1.18 -23.84
CA CYS A 971 21.51 -1.42 -22.50
C CYS A 971 20.46 -1.12 -21.42
N LYS A 972 19.72 -0.02 -21.55
CA LYS A 972 18.67 0.36 -20.59
C LYS A 972 17.56 -0.70 -20.51
N PHE A 973 17.04 -1.14 -21.65
CA PHE A 973 15.97 -2.13 -21.69
C PHE A 973 16.45 -3.52 -21.25
N ALA A 974 17.68 -3.91 -21.65
CA ALA A 974 18.31 -5.13 -21.15
C ALA A 974 18.45 -5.13 -19.63
N LEU A 975 18.93 -4.03 -19.05
CA LEU A 975 19.02 -3.86 -17.60
C LEU A 975 17.65 -3.99 -16.92
N SER A 976 16.60 -3.38 -17.47
CA SER A 976 15.22 -3.54 -16.96
C SER A 976 14.74 -4.99 -17.01
N ILE A 977 14.97 -5.71 -18.12
CA ILE A 977 14.61 -7.13 -18.26
C ILE A 977 15.37 -7.98 -17.21
N ALA A 978 16.64 -7.69 -16.98
CA ALA A 978 17.43 -8.39 -15.97
C ALA A 978 16.93 -8.13 -14.55
N PHE A 979 16.51 -6.90 -14.22
CA PHE A 979 15.88 -6.58 -12.94
C PHE A 979 14.56 -7.30 -12.74
N ASP A 980 13.68 -7.27 -13.75
CA ASP A 980 12.39 -7.96 -13.70
C ASP A 980 12.59 -9.47 -13.51
N CYS A 981 13.57 -10.06 -14.21
CA CYS A 981 13.92 -11.46 -14.07
C CYS A 981 14.48 -11.79 -12.67
N ALA A 982 15.31 -10.92 -12.11
CA ALA A 982 15.86 -11.09 -10.75
C ALA A 982 14.76 -10.94 -9.68
N GLU A 983 13.81 -10.02 -9.88
CA GLU A 983 12.66 -9.82 -8.99
C GLU A 983 11.72 -11.02 -9.04
N GLU A 984 11.36 -11.51 -10.24
CA GLU A 984 10.56 -12.71 -10.42
C GLU A 984 11.21 -13.92 -9.74
N ALA A 985 12.52 -14.11 -9.94
CA ALA A 985 13.26 -15.18 -9.28
C ALA A 985 13.27 -15.02 -7.74
N ALA A 986 13.29 -13.80 -7.21
CA ALA A 986 13.30 -13.57 -5.77
C ALA A 986 11.92 -13.69 -5.10
N ASP A 987 10.84 -13.54 -5.88
CA ASP A 987 9.46 -13.64 -5.44
C ASP A 987 8.91 -15.07 -5.60
N GLU A 988 9.24 -15.75 -6.71
CA GLU A 988 8.88 -17.15 -6.91
C GLU A 988 9.72 -18.09 -6.06
N CYS A 989 11.03 -17.84 -5.94
CA CYS A 989 11.91 -18.74 -5.23
C CYS A 989 11.69 -18.62 -3.72
N PRO A 990 11.36 -19.73 -3.04
CA PRO A 990 11.14 -19.72 -1.62
C PRO A 990 12.44 -19.77 -0.81
N CYS A 991 13.60 -19.47 -1.40
CA CYS A 991 14.89 -19.35 -0.70
C CYS A 991 15.15 -17.90 -0.25
N ASP A 992 15.93 -17.73 0.81
CA ASP A 992 16.51 -16.45 1.24
C ASP A 992 17.82 -16.14 0.52
N ASP A 993 18.41 -14.97 0.80
CA ASP A 993 19.65 -14.48 0.19
C ASP A 993 20.86 -15.44 0.37
N SER A 994 20.82 -16.32 1.39
CA SER A 994 21.84 -17.35 1.64
C SER A 994 21.50 -18.69 0.99
N GLY A 995 20.40 -18.76 0.25
CA GLY A 995 19.88 -19.98 -0.37
C GLY A 995 19.20 -20.94 0.62
N LYS A 996 18.87 -20.49 1.84
CA LYS A 996 18.10 -21.29 2.80
C LYS A 996 16.60 -21.13 2.52
N PRO A 997 15.81 -22.20 2.53
CA PRO A 997 14.38 -22.09 2.30
C PRO A 997 13.71 -21.23 3.38
N LYS A 998 13.02 -20.17 2.96
CA LYS A 998 11.93 -19.52 3.70
C LYS A 998 10.85 -20.57 4.01
N ARG A 999 9.98 -20.32 4.98
CA ARG A 999 8.91 -21.28 5.33
C ARG A 999 7.99 -21.51 4.14
N GLN A 1000 7.77 -22.77 3.77
CA GLN A 1000 6.99 -23.17 2.60
C GLN A 1000 5.86 -24.11 3.02
N ARG A 1001 4.68 -23.96 2.39
CA ARG A 1001 3.52 -24.84 2.58
C ARG A 1001 3.63 -26.18 1.84
N THR A 1002 4.62 -26.35 0.97
CA THR A 1002 4.77 -27.56 0.16
C THR A 1002 6.22 -27.99 0.24
N PRO A 1003 6.54 -29.26 0.54
CA PRO A 1003 7.92 -29.70 0.61
C PRO A 1003 8.57 -29.62 -0.78
N PRO A 1004 9.87 -29.28 -0.87
CA PRO A 1004 10.57 -29.24 -2.14
C PRO A 1004 10.61 -30.61 -2.82
N THR A 1005 10.76 -30.60 -4.14
CA THR A 1005 10.94 -31.84 -4.90
C THR A 1005 12.36 -32.33 -4.68
N GLN A 1006 12.52 -33.50 -4.08
CA GLN A 1006 13.83 -34.13 -3.95
C GLN A 1006 14.23 -34.84 -5.25
N VAL A 1007 15.44 -34.56 -5.72
CA VAL A 1007 16.01 -35.12 -6.95
C VAL A 1007 17.39 -35.71 -6.69
N LYS A 1008 17.75 -36.71 -7.49
CA LYS A 1008 19.12 -37.21 -7.61
C LYS A 1008 19.73 -36.62 -8.86
N LEU A 1009 20.94 -36.08 -8.72
CA LEU A 1009 21.71 -35.51 -9.81
C LEU A 1009 22.76 -36.52 -10.27
N SER A 1010 23.04 -36.55 -11.57
CA SER A 1010 24.10 -37.36 -12.18
C SER A 1010 24.78 -36.55 -13.27
N PHE A 1011 26.09 -36.76 -13.41
CA PHE A 1011 26.86 -36.19 -14.51
C PHE A 1011 26.46 -36.84 -15.83
N ILE A 1012 26.47 -36.06 -16.91
CA ILE A 1012 26.29 -36.58 -18.26
C ILE A 1012 27.70 -36.70 -18.85
N HIS A 1013 28.22 -37.93 -18.96
CA HIS A 1013 29.61 -38.17 -19.40
C HIS A 1013 29.94 -37.57 -20.77
N ASP A 1014 28.94 -37.45 -21.66
CA ASP A 1014 29.11 -36.90 -23.01
C ASP A 1014 28.85 -35.38 -23.09
N ASP A 1015 28.41 -34.74 -22.01
CA ASP A 1015 28.02 -33.32 -21.98
C ASP A 1015 28.25 -32.69 -20.59
N PRO A 1016 29.50 -32.30 -20.26
CA PRO A 1016 29.87 -31.83 -18.93
C PRO A 1016 29.25 -30.48 -18.53
N ALA A 1017 28.71 -29.72 -19.50
CA ALA A 1017 28.02 -28.46 -19.22
C ALA A 1017 26.62 -28.68 -18.61
N HIS A 1018 26.11 -29.92 -18.68
CA HIS A 1018 24.76 -30.25 -18.26
C HIS A 1018 24.75 -31.42 -17.27
N ILE A 1019 23.79 -31.35 -16.36
CA ILE A 1019 23.52 -32.42 -15.40
C ILE A 1019 22.14 -33.02 -15.66
N ARG A 1020 22.00 -34.30 -15.30
CA ARG A 1020 20.72 -35.00 -15.33
C ARG A 1020 20.12 -35.02 -13.93
N ALA A 1021 18.88 -34.58 -13.79
CA ALA A 1021 18.09 -34.73 -12.57
C ALA A 1021 16.95 -35.73 -12.78
N VAL A 1022 16.91 -36.76 -11.93
CA VAL A 1022 15.82 -37.76 -11.95
C VAL A 1022 14.69 -37.27 -11.05
N VAL A 1023 13.54 -37.02 -11.65
CA VAL A 1023 12.33 -36.53 -10.99
C VAL A 1023 11.31 -37.66 -10.92
N ARG A 1024 10.57 -37.72 -9.83
CA ARG A 1024 9.46 -38.68 -9.70
C ARG A 1024 8.32 -38.32 -10.66
N VAL A 1025 7.89 -39.29 -11.47
CA VAL A 1025 6.82 -39.12 -12.48
C VAL A 1025 5.47 -38.74 -11.85
N ASP A 1026 5.23 -39.12 -10.59
CA ASP A 1026 4.02 -38.82 -9.83
C ASP A 1026 4.13 -37.56 -8.96
N ALA A 1027 5.30 -36.92 -8.91
CA ALA A 1027 5.48 -35.67 -8.19
C ALA A 1027 4.91 -34.51 -9.02
N ALA A 1028 3.96 -33.77 -8.45
CA ALA A 1028 3.48 -32.54 -9.05
C ALA A 1028 4.58 -31.47 -8.97
N THR A 1029 5.31 -31.26 -10.07
CA THR A 1029 6.36 -30.25 -10.17
C THR A 1029 5.93 -29.08 -11.05
N PRO A 1030 6.04 -27.83 -10.57
CA PRO A 1030 5.79 -26.64 -11.42
C PRO A 1030 6.94 -26.39 -12.42
N VAL A 1031 8.06 -27.11 -12.28
CA VAL A 1031 9.26 -27.01 -13.12
C VAL A 1031 8.98 -27.57 -14.52
N ARG A 1032 9.28 -26.78 -15.55
CA ARG A 1032 9.09 -27.08 -16.97
C ARG A 1032 10.34 -26.68 -17.76
N LEU A 1033 10.29 -26.85 -19.09
CA LEU A 1033 11.30 -26.30 -19.98
C LEU A 1033 11.45 -24.79 -19.75
N HIS A 1034 12.68 -24.28 -19.71
CA HIS A 1034 13.03 -22.89 -19.40
C HIS A 1034 12.69 -22.42 -17.99
N SER A 1035 12.34 -23.32 -17.07
CA SER A 1035 12.30 -22.97 -15.65
C SER A 1035 13.71 -22.70 -15.13
N HIS A 1036 13.87 -21.56 -14.47
CA HIS A 1036 15.00 -21.31 -13.60
C HIS A 1036 14.78 -22.07 -12.29
N ILE A 1037 15.79 -22.81 -11.86
CA ILE A 1037 15.71 -23.64 -10.66
C ILE A 1037 16.87 -23.39 -9.72
N ARG A 1038 16.60 -23.54 -8.43
CA ARG A 1038 17.62 -23.60 -7.38
C ARG A 1038 17.71 -25.01 -6.81
N LEU A 1039 18.91 -25.57 -6.82
CA LEU A 1039 19.25 -26.89 -6.30
C LEU A 1039 20.01 -26.72 -5.00
N GLN A 1040 19.39 -27.09 -3.89
CA GLN A 1040 20.02 -27.06 -2.57
C GLN A 1040 20.43 -28.47 -2.13
N ALA A 1041 21.66 -28.63 -1.66
CA ALA A 1041 22.10 -29.86 -1.02
C ALA A 1041 21.24 -30.18 0.22
N SER A 1042 20.57 -31.33 0.21
CA SER A 1042 19.83 -31.85 1.36
C SER A 1042 20.69 -32.77 2.24
N SER A 1043 21.71 -33.39 1.64
CA SER A 1043 22.73 -34.19 2.32
C SER A 1043 23.70 -33.33 3.11
N LYS A 1044 24.19 -33.85 4.24
CA LYS A 1044 25.24 -33.22 5.06
C LYS A 1044 26.52 -34.06 5.01
N ALA A 1045 27.66 -33.39 5.04
CA ALA A 1045 28.96 -34.03 5.16
C ALA A 1045 29.07 -34.72 6.53
N ALA A 1046 29.46 -35.99 6.55
CA ALA A 1046 29.56 -36.79 7.77
C ALA A 1046 30.84 -36.50 8.58
N ASN A 1047 31.92 -36.13 7.89
CA ASN A 1047 33.26 -35.96 8.44
C ASN A 1047 33.66 -34.50 8.73
N ARG A 1048 32.92 -33.50 8.22
CA ARG A 1048 33.17 -32.07 8.49
C ARG A 1048 31.88 -31.25 8.46
N TRP A 1049 31.87 -30.12 9.16
CA TRP A 1049 30.83 -29.11 9.01
C TRP A 1049 31.13 -28.23 7.79
N THR A 1050 30.20 -28.19 6.83
CA THR A 1050 30.27 -27.33 5.64
C THR A 1050 28.99 -26.50 5.54
N GLU A 1051 29.08 -25.33 4.88
CA GLU A 1051 27.89 -24.57 4.52
C GLU A 1051 27.01 -25.35 3.54
N THR A 1052 25.71 -25.05 3.52
CA THR A 1052 24.77 -25.71 2.61
C THR A 1052 25.04 -25.23 1.19
N LEU A 1053 25.48 -26.14 0.33
CA LEU A 1053 25.71 -25.84 -1.08
C LEU A 1053 24.40 -25.59 -1.83
N VAL A 1054 24.36 -24.53 -2.63
CA VAL A 1054 23.23 -24.15 -3.47
C VAL A 1054 23.74 -23.85 -4.87
N LEU A 1055 23.12 -24.47 -5.88
CA LEU A 1055 23.43 -24.29 -7.29
C LEU A 1055 22.19 -23.75 -8.01
N ASP A 1056 22.34 -22.65 -8.73
CA ASP A 1056 21.34 -22.16 -9.67
C ASP A 1056 21.54 -22.81 -11.05
N GLY A 1057 20.45 -23.10 -11.75
CA GLY A 1057 20.51 -23.71 -13.08
C GLY A 1057 19.24 -23.53 -13.90
N LEU A 1058 19.35 -23.78 -15.19
CA LEU A 1058 18.28 -23.64 -16.17
C LEU A 1058 17.88 -25.00 -16.73
N VAL A 1059 16.58 -25.32 -16.72
CA VAL A 1059 16.06 -26.52 -17.37
C VAL A 1059 16.07 -26.35 -18.89
N VAL A 1060 16.91 -27.14 -19.56
CA VAL A 1060 17.06 -27.12 -21.03
C VAL A 1060 16.30 -28.25 -21.73
N VAL A 1061 16.00 -29.33 -21.01
CA VAL A 1061 15.12 -30.41 -21.48
C VAL A 1061 14.26 -30.86 -20.31
N ALA A 1062 12.95 -31.01 -20.54
CA ALA A 1062 12.00 -31.56 -19.58
C ALA A 1062 11.31 -32.78 -20.19
N ALA A 1063 11.64 -33.97 -19.71
CA ALA A 1063 11.02 -35.23 -20.10
C ALA A 1063 10.30 -35.87 -18.90
N LYS A 1064 9.45 -36.85 -19.14
CA LYS A 1064 8.67 -37.52 -18.09
C LYS A 1064 9.59 -38.27 -17.13
N GLY A 1065 9.84 -37.67 -15.96
CA GLY A 1065 10.70 -38.22 -14.90
C GLY A 1065 12.20 -37.87 -15.02
N GLU A 1066 12.59 -37.05 -16.00
CA GLU A 1066 13.99 -36.66 -16.20
C GLU A 1066 14.07 -35.19 -16.66
N LEU A 1067 14.95 -34.42 -16.02
CA LEU A 1067 15.29 -33.06 -16.43
C LEU A 1067 16.77 -32.97 -16.80
N LYS A 1068 17.09 -32.26 -17.87
CA LYS A 1068 18.45 -31.83 -18.19
C LYS A 1068 18.62 -30.37 -17.80
N ILE A 1069 19.61 -30.08 -16.97
CA ILE A 1069 19.82 -28.76 -16.35
C ILE A 1069 21.20 -28.24 -16.73
N SER A 1070 21.27 -27.01 -17.23
CA SER A 1070 22.52 -26.26 -17.39
C SER A 1070 22.80 -25.51 -16.10
N LEU A 1071 23.91 -25.80 -15.43
CA LEU A 1071 24.27 -25.13 -14.17
C LEU A 1071 24.95 -23.78 -14.42
N PHE A 1072 24.67 -22.81 -13.55
CA PHE A 1072 25.40 -21.53 -13.51
C PHE A 1072 26.62 -21.58 -12.59
N HIS A 1073 26.72 -22.58 -11.72
CA HIS A 1073 27.81 -22.77 -10.76
C HIS A 1073 28.49 -24.13 -10.99
N PRO A 1074 29.78 -24.31 -10.64
CA PRO A 1074 30.43 -25.60 -10.79
C PRO A 1074 29.78 -26.64 -9.86
N ALA A 1075 29.55 -27.85 -10.37
CA ALA A 1075 29.04 -28.96 -9.57
C ALA A 1075 30.16 -29.54 -8.70
N PRO A 1076 29.92 -29.85 -7.42
CA PRO A 1076 30.93 -30.44 -6.56
C PRO A 1076 31.25 -31.89 -7.00
N PRO A 1077 32.47 -32.39 -6.72
CA PRO A 1077 32.85 -33.78 -7.01
C PRO A 1077 31.88 -34.82 -6.43
N GLU A 1078 31.32 -34.56 -5.26
CA GLU A 1078 30.46 -35.47 -4.52
C GLU A 1078 28.98 -35.39 -4.92
N MET A 1079 28.62 -34.60 -5.95
CA MET A 1079 27.23 -34.27 -6.34
C MET A 1079 26.30 -35.48 -6.42
N GLU A 1080 26.76 -36.60 -7.01
CA GLU A 1080 25.94 -37.80 -7.22
C GLU A 1080 25.64 -38.56 -5.91
N GLN A 1081 26.56 -38.47 -4.95
CA GLN A 1081 26.41 -39.05 -3.61
C GLN A 1081 25.40 -38.25 -2.77
N MET A 1082 25.22 -36.97 -3.09
CA MET A 1082 24.32 -36.05 -2.41
C MET A 1082 22.87 -36.22 -2.88
N ASP A 1083 21.93 -35.91 -1.99
CA ASP A 1083 20.51 -35.73 -2.28
C ASP A 1083 20.21 -34.23 -2.40
N TRP A 1084 19.40 -33.82 -3.39
CA TRP A 1084 19.17 -32.41 -3.71
C TRP A 1084 17.69 -32.03 -3.59
N ASN A 1085 17.42 -30.85 -3.03
CA ASN A 1085 16.11 -30.21 -3.05
C ASN A 1085 16.05 -29.25 -4.25
N MET A 1086 15.06 -29.42 -5.11
CA MET A 1086 14.81 -28.57 -6.27
C MET A 1086 13.67 -27.59 -6.00
N TYR A 1087 13.94 -26.30 -6.22
CA TYR A 1087 13.01 -25.19 -6.09
C TYR A 1087 12.81 -24.49 -7.44
N ASN A 1088 11.58 -24.09 -7.75
CA ASN A 1088 11.29 -23.23 -8.90
C ASN A 1088 11.63 -21.77 -8.57
N ALA A 1089 12.22 -21.04 -9.51
CA ALA A 1089 12.71 -19.68 -9.32
C ALA A 1089 12.38 -18.79 -10.54
N GLY A 1090 11.19 -18.94 -11.12
CA GLY A 1090 10.77 -18.21 -12.31
C GLY A 1090 10.81 -19.03 -13.59
N ILE A 1091 10.12 -18.53 -14.62
CA ILE A 1091 10.23 -19.00 -15.99
C ILE A 1091 10.94 -17.93 -16.82
N ILE A 1092 12.07 -18.29 -17.42
CA ILE A 1092 12.88 -17.28 -18.14
C ILE A 1092 12.49 -17.14 -19.61
N ALA A 1093 11.48 -17.89 -20.09
CA ALA A 1093 11.11 -17.90 -21.50
C ALA A 1093 10.78 -16.49 -22.03
N THR A 1094 10.04 -15.71 -21.24
CA THR A 1094 9.66 -14.32 -21.56
C THR A 1094 10.89 -13.41 -21.56
N SER A 1095 11.68 -13.43 -20.48
CA SER A 1095 12.88 -12.59 -20.35
C SER A 1095 13.91 -12.89 -21.43
N ARG A 1096 14.08 -14.17 -21.77
CA ARG A 1096 14.93 -14.61 -22.88
C ARG A 1096 14.43 -14.10 -24.23
N ALA A 1097 13.14 -14.23 -24.52
CA ALA A 1097 12.57 -13.70 -25.77
C ALA A 1097 12.73 -12.18 -25.89
N MET A 1098 12.57 -11.46 -24.77
CA MET A 1098 12.81 -10.01 -24.72
C MET A 1098 14.30 -9.67 -24.92
N MET A 1099 15.22 -10.40 -24.29
CA MET A 1099 16.67 -10.23 -24.49
C MET A 1099 17.08 -10.52 -25.93
N ASP A 1100 16.57 -11.59 -26.52
CA ASP A 1100 16.81 -11.94 -27.94
C ASP A 1100 16.28 -10.84 -28.86
N ALA A 1101 15.10 -10.28 -28.57
CA ALA A 1101 14.52 -9.17 -29.32
C ALA A 1101 15.37 -7.89 -29.20
N VAL A 1102 15.88 -7.57 -28.01
CA VAL A 1102 16.81 -6.45 -27.81
C VAL A 1102 18.10 -6.70 -28.60
N GLN A 1103 18.70 -7.89 -28.50
CA GLN A 1103 19.90 -8.22 -29.25
C GLN A 1103 19.70 -8.07 -30.77
N ARG A 1104 18.56 -8.54 -31.29
CA ARG A 1104 18.22 -8.39 -32.71
C ARG A 1104 17.96 -6.94 -33.09
N LEU A 1105 17.27 -6.17 -32.26
CA LEU A 1105 17.07 -4.74 -32.48
C LEU A 1105 18.40 -4.00 -32.60
N LEU A 1106 19.38 -4.36 -31.76
CA LEU A 1106 20.72 -3.76 -31.74
C LEU A 1106 21.62 -4.21 -32.89
N LYS A 1107 21.51 -5.47 -33.34
CA LYS A 1107 22.36 -6.04 -34.42
C LYS A 1107 21.78 -5.82 -35.83
N GLU A 1108 20.47 -5.95 -35.99
CA GLU A 1108 19.78 -5.94 -37.30
C GLU A 1108 19.12 -4.57 -37.60
N GLY A 1109 18.95 -3.69 -36.60
CA GLY A 1109 18.42 -2.35 -36.78
C GLY A 1109 17.05 -2.30 -37.47
N ALA A 1110 16.93 -1.46 -38.52
CA ALA A 1110 15.73 -1.33 -39.32
C ALA A 1110 15.27 -2.63 -40.03
N ALA A 1111 16.19 -3.59 -40.25
CA ALA A 1111 15.83 -4.89 -40.83
C ALA A 1111 15.06 -5.77 -39.84
N CYS A 1112 15.29 -5.61 -38.53
CA CYS A 1112 14.51 -6.28 -37.49
C CYS A 1112 13.15 -5.60 -37.29
N CYS A 1113 13.12 -4.27 -37.21
CA CYS A 1113 11.91 -3.51 -36.95
C CYS A 1113 11.87 -2.23 -37.79
N ARG A 1114 10.81 -2.05 -38.60
CA ARG A 1114 10.60 -0.81 -39.38
C ARG A 1114 10.49 0.45 -38.53
N PHE A 1115 10.23 0.30 -37.24
CA PHE A 1115 10.15 1.40 -36.28
C PHE A 1115 11.43 1.54 -35.46
N HIS A 1116 12.54 0.93 -35.86
CA HIS A 1116 13.82 0.97 -35.14
C HIS A 1116 14.17 2.39 -34.69
N ASP A 1117 14.21 3.34 -35.63
CA ASP A 1117 14.62 4.72 -35.37
C ASP A 1117 13.68 5.43 -34.39
N ILE A 1118 12.37 5.16 -34.49
CA ILE A 1118 11.36 5.69 -33.56
C ILE A 1118 11.54 5.09 -32.15
N ILE A 1119 11.82 3.79 -32.08
CA ILE A 1119 11.98 3.06 -30.82
C ILE A 1119 13.26 3.50 -30.10
N THR A 1120 14.37 3.61 -30.83
CA THR A 1120 15.69 3.92 -30.29
C THR A 1120 15.95 5.43 -30.16
N GLY A 1121 15.09 6.26 -30.76
CA GLY A 1121 15.25 7.71 -30.78
C GLY A 1121 16.35 8.18 -31.74
N GLU A 1122 16.72 7.36 -32.72
CA GLU A 1122 17.59 7.79 -33.82
C GLU A 1122 16.79 8.67 -34.78
N THR A 1123 17.35 9.81 -35.17
CA THR A 1123 16.74 10.67 -36.19
C THR A 1123 16.78 9.94 -37.54
N PRO A 1124 15.65 9.78 -38.24
CA PRO A 1124 15.64 9.18 -39.57
C PRO A 1124 16.64 9.93 -40.45
N GLN A 1125 17.54 9.22 -41.13
CA GLN A 1125 18.30 9.83 -42.22
C GLN A 1125 17.30 10.18 -43.33
N ASP A 1126 17.28 11.46 -43.71
CA ASP A 1126 16.25 12.19 -44.48
C ASP A 1126 15.92 11.66 -45.91
N ASP A 1127 16.33 10.45 -46.29
CA ASP A 1127 16.34 10.07 -47.71
C ASP A 1127 15.21 9.15 -48.19
N THR A 1128 14.24 8.72 -47.36
CA THR A 1128 13.16 7.83 -47.85
C THR A 1128 11.77 8.05 -47.25
N ILE A 1129 11.31 9.30 -47.12
CA ILE A 1129 9.85 9.56 -47.09
C ILE A 1129 9.41 9.87 -48.53
N GLU A 1130 9.46 8.84 -49.38
CA GLU A 1130 8.69 8.88 -50.62
C GLU A 1130 7.21 8.99 -50.26
N ASN A 1131 6.57 10.02 -50.82
CA ASN A 1131 5.15 10.29 -50.72
C ASN A 1131 4.34 9.00 -50.94
N ILE A 1132 3.83 8.40 -49.85
CA ILE A 1132 2.84 7.34 -49.97
C ILE A 1132 1.63 7.98 -50.65
N PRO A 1133 1.22 7.52 -51.85
CA PRO A 1133 0.06 8.07 -52.52
C PRO A 1133 -1.14 7.81 -51.64
N VAL A 1134 -1.88 8.87 -51.30
CA VAL A 1134 -3.24 8.76 -50.79
C VAL A 1134 -4.06 8.15 -51.93
N THR A 1135 -4.07 6.82 -52.02
CA THR A 1135 -4.91 6.11 -52.99
C THR A 1135 -6.35 6.44 -52.65
N ASN A 1136 -7.01 7.11 -53.59
CA ASN A 1136 -8.42 7.45 -53.58
C ASN A 1136 -9.23 6.30 -52.96
N ALA A 1137 -9.93 6.61 -51.87
CA ALA A 1137 -10.88 5.71 -51.24
C ALA A 1137 -11.91 5.28 -52.29
N GLY A 1138 -11.73 4.07 -52.83
CA GLY A 1138 -12.76 3.37 -53.58
C GLY A 1138 -14.03 3.27 -52.72
N SER A 1139 -15.16 3.47 -53.38
CA SER A 1139 -16.53 3.41 -52.88
C SER A 1139 -16.73 2.55 -51.62
N LEU A 1140 -17.35 3.17 -50.61
CA LEU A 1140 -17.72 2.54 -49.33
C LEU A 1140 -18.39 1.17 -49.54
N PRO A 1141 -17.85 0.08 -48.98
CA PRO A 1141 -18.65 -1.09 -48.71
C PRO A 1141 -19.58 -0.72 -47.55
N THR A 1142 -20.85 -0.46 -47.87
CA THR A 1142 -21.94 -0.30 -46.90
C THR A 1142 -22.13 -1.62 -46.15
N SER A 1143 -21.36 -1.79 -45.08
CA SER A 1143 -21.72 -2.70 -44.01
C SER A 1143 -22.69 -1.97 -43.10
N ASP A 1144 -23.99 -2.29 -43.19
CA ASP A 1144 -25.07 -1.76 -42.32
C ASP A 1144 -24.81 -1.98 -40.81
N ARG A 1145 -23.74 -2.70 -40.45
CA ARG A 1145 -23.37 -3.04 -39.07
C ARG A 1145 -22.38 -2.09 -38.40
N LEU A 1146 -21.62 -1.30 -39.15
CA LEU A 1146 -20.57 -0.43 -38.57
C LEU A 1146 -20.96 1.03 -38.69
N ASN A 1147 -20.70 1.80 -37.62
CA ASN A 1147 -20.88 3.24 -37.66
C ASN A 1147 -19.69 3.95 -38.34
N GLU A 1148 -19.84 5.24 -38.63
CA GLU A 1148 -18.84 6.03 -39.35
C GLU A 1148 -17.45 6.02 -38.71
N SER A 1149 -17.36 6.12 -37.37
CA SER A 1149 -16.07 6.11 -36.67
C SER A 1149 -15.41 4.73 -36.67
N GLN A 1150 -16.20 3.65 -36.63
CA GLN A 1150 -15.72 2.29 -36.79
C GLN A 1150 -15.25 2.02 -38.23
N ILE A 1151 -15.93 2.57 -39.24
CA ILE A 1151 -15.51 2.48 -40.64
C ILE A 1151 -14.17 3.19 -40.83
N MET A 1152 -14.00 4.39 -40.29
CA MET A 1152 -12.71 5.10 -40.32
C MET A 1152 -11.61 4.30 -39.60
N ALA A 1153 -11.91 3.69 -38.46
CA ALA A 1153 -10.97 2.83 -37.75
C ALA A 1153 -10.55 1.60 -38.57
N VAL A 1154 -11.49 0.96 -39.28
CA VAL A 1154 -11.17 -0.15 -40.20
C VAL A 1154 -10.30 0.34 -41.35
N GLN A 1155 -10.63 1.47 -41.98
CA GLN A 1155 -9.87 2.04 -43.10
C GLN A 1155 -8.44 2.45 -42.74
N SER A 1156 -8.21 2.80 -41.46
CA SER A 1156 -6.88 3.14 -40.96
C SER A 1156 -5.87 2.00 -41.10
N CYS A 1157 -6.30 0.75 -41.30
CA CYS A 1157 -5.39 -0.39 -41.48
C CYS A 1157 -4.49 -0.29 -42.74
N SER A 1158 -4.78 0.65 -43.64
CA SER A 1158 -3.94 0.95 -44.81
C SER A 1158 -2.62 1.65 -44.47
N ALA A 1159 -2.52 2.29 -43.30
CA ALA A 1159 -1.29 2.91 -42.84
C ALA A 1159 -0.36 1.87 -42.16
N PRO A 1160 0.98 2.01 -42.28
CA PRO A 1160 1.94 1.10 -41.64
C PRO A 1160 1.82 1.02 -40.10
N LEU A 1161 1.33 2.09 -39.46
CA LEU A 1161 1.02 2.15 -38.04
C LEU A 1161 -0.25 2.95 -37.83
N SER A 1162 -1.22 2.37 -37.13
CA SER A 1162 -2.49 3.01 -36.82
C SER A 1162 -2.81 2.88 -35.34
N LEU A 1163 -3.02 4.02 -34.70
CA LEU A 1163 -3.44 4.09 -33.30
C LEU A 1163 -4.96 4.25 -33.24
N ILE A 1164 -5.66 3.17 -32.92
CA ILE A 1164 -7.12 3.15 -32.81
C ILE A 1164 -7.50 3.23 -31.34
N TRP A 1165 -8.18 4.30 -30.96
CA TRP A 1165 -8.63 4.53 -29.59
C TRP A 1165 -10.15 4.52 -29.49
N GLY A 1166 -10.69 3.89 -28.43
CA GLY A 1166 -12.12 3.87 -28.17
C GLY A 1166 -12.48 3.49 -26.72
N PRO A 1167 -13.40 4.22 -26.05
CA PRO A 1167 -13.86 3.89 -24.70
C PRO A 1167 -14.58 2.53 -24.60
N PRO A 1168 -14.80 1.96 -23.39
CA PRO A 1168 -15.51 0.69 -23.21
C PRO A 1168 -16.89 0.70 -23.90
N GLY A 1169 -17.27 -0.42 -24.55
CA GLY A 1169 -18.57 -0.54 -25.23
C GLY A 1169 -18.63 -0.02 -26.68
N THR A 1170 -17.60 0.66 -27.20
CA THR A 1170 -17.55 1.20 -28.58
C THR A 1170 -17.37 0.17 -29.70
N GLY A 1171 -17.51 -1.12 -29.41
CA GLY A 1171 -17.39 -2.18 -30.41
C GLY A 1171 -15.95 -2.47 -30.86
N LYS A 1172 -14.93 -2.15 -30.06
CA LYS A 1172 -13.50 -2.44 -30.37
C LYS A 1172 -13.25 -3.86 -30.91
N THR A 1173 -13.80 -4.86 -30.24
CA THR A 1173 -13.69 -6.27 -30.67
C THR A 1173 -14.34 -6.47 -32.05
N THR A 1174 -15.46 -5.81 -32.32
CA THR A 1174 -16.13 -5.82 -33.63
C THR A 1174 -15.25 -5.17 -34.69
N VAL A 1175 -14.68 -3.99 -34.40
CA VAL A 1175 -13.74 -3.28 -35.29
C VAL A 1175 -12.52 -4.13 -35.60
N VAL A 1176 -11.92 -4.79 -34.60
CA VAL A 1176 -10.77 -5.70 -34.81
C VAL A 1176 -11.14 -6.86 -35.72
N VAL A 1177 -12.31 -7.49 -35.52
CA VAL A 1177 -12.77 -8.59 -36.37
C VAL A 1177 -13.01 -8.13 -37.81
N ASP A 1178 -13.57 -6.93 -38.01
CA ASP A 1178 -13.76 -6.35 -39.33
C ASP A 1178 -12.43 -5.91 -39.98
N ILE A 1179 -11.43 -5.48 -39.21
CA ILE A 1179 -10.06 -5.26 -39.71
C ILE A 1179 -9.46 -6.58 -40.22
N LEU A 1180 -9.57 -7.66 -39.43
CA LEU A 1180 -9.08 -8.99 -39.85
C LEU A 1180 -9.77 -9.44 -41.14
N ARG A 1181 -11.09 -9.24 -41.24
CA ARG A 1181 -11.88 -9.52 -42.43
C ARG A 1181 -11.41 -8.73 -43.64
N ASP A 1182 -11.18 -7.41 -43.49
CA ASP A 1182 -10.78 -6.52 -44.58
C ASP A 1182 -9.37 -6.87 -45.10
N ILE A 1183 -8.42 -7.15 -44.19
CA ILE A 1183 -7.07 -7.60 -44.56
C ILE A 1183 -7.12 -8.90 -45.37
N LEU A 1184 -7.89 -9.89 -44.91
CA LEU A 1184 -8.00 -11.19 -45.58
C LEU A 1184 -8.72 -11.12 -46.93
N LYS A 1185 -9.69 -10.21 -47.10
CA LYS A 1185 -10.38 -9.99 -48.38
C LYS A 1185 -9.53 -9.25 -49.40
N LYS A 1186 -8.65 -8.35 -48.95
CA LYS A 1186 -7.75 -7.58 -49.81
C LYS A 1186 -6.52 -8.36 -50.24
N SER A 1187 -6.15 -9.41 -49.51
CA SER A 1187 -5.03 -10.28 -49.89
C SER A 1187 -5.39 -11.27 -51.00
N THR A 1188 -4.42 -11.58 -51.86
CA THR A 1188 -4.55 -12.61 -52.89
C THR A 1188 -4.41 -14.01 -52.29
N LYS A 1189 -5.11 -14.99 -52.87
CA LYS A 1189 -5.04 -16.40 -52.40
C LYS A 1189 -3.65 -17.03 -52.57
N ASP A 1190 -2.81 -16.49 -53.46
CA ASP A 1190 -1.47 -17.01 -53.75
C ASP A 1190 -0.42 -16.54 -52.71
N GLU A 1191 -0.64 -15.43 -52.02
CA GLU A 1191 0.21 -14.93 -50.92
C GLU A 1191 -0.63 -14.47 -49.72
N PRO A 1192 -1.06 -15.40 -48.85
CA PRO A 1192 -1.90 -15.07 -47.70
C PRO A 1192 -1.11 -14.27 -46.64
N PRO A 1193 -1.73 -13.25 -46.02
CA PRO A 1193 -1.06 -12.36 -45.07
C PRO A 1193 -0.83 -13.08 -43.75
N LYS A 1194 0.36 -12.99 -43.18
CA LYS A 1194 0.63 -13.51 -41.83
C LYS A 1194 0.18 -12.49 -40.79
N ILE A 1195 -0.84 -12.84 -40.01
CA ILE A 1195 -1.46 -11.95 -39.03
C ILE A 1195 -1.26 -12.53 -37.62
N LEU A 1196 -0.68 -11.72 -36.75
CA LEU A 1196 -0.59 -12.00 -35.32
C LEU A 1196 -1.54 -11.07 -34.57
N MET A 1197 -2.55 -11.63 -33.92
CA MET A 1197 -3.47 -10.89 -33.05
C MET A 1197 -3.10 -11.16 -31.60
N THR A 1198 -2.71 -10.10 -30.89
CA THR A 1198 -2.31 -10.18 -29.48
C THR A 1198 -3.20 -9.34 -28.57
N ALA A 1199 -3.36 -9.79 -27.32
CA ALA A 1199 -3.97 -9.00 -26.25
C ALA A 1199 -3.38 -9.34 -24.87
N SER A 1200 -3.62 -8.51 -23.86
CA SER A 1200 -3.04 -8.69 -22.52
C SER A 1200 -3.63 -9.84 -21.71
N THR A 1201 -4.78 -10.41 -22.11
CA THR A 1201 -5.48 -11.48 -21.35
C THR A 1201 -6.06 -12.55 -22.27
N HIS A 1202 -6.15 -13.80 -21.79
CA HIS A 1202 -6.77 -14.90 -22.55
C HIS A 1202 -8.20 -14.56 -22.96
N ASN A 1203 -9.00 -14.00 -22.05
CA ASN A 1203 -10.38 -13.60 -22.34
C ASN A 1203 -10.49 -12.60 -23.49
N ALA A 1204 -9.57 -11.63 -23.60
CA ALA A 1204 -9.62 -10.65 -24.69
C ALA A 1204 -9.32 -11.30 -26.05
N VAL A 1205 -8.35 -12.21 -26.10
CA VAL A 1205 -7.99 -12.98 -27.30
C VAL A 1205 -9.15 -13.89 -27.71
N ASP A 1206 -9.70 -14.64 -26.76
CA ASP A 1206 -10.77 -15.61 -26.97
C ASP A 1206 -12.05 -14.91 -27.48
N ASN A 1207 -12.38 -13.73 -26.94
CA ASN A 1207 -13.51 -12.92 -27.41
C ASN A 1207 -13.38 -12.48 -28.88
N VAL A 1208 -12.15 -12.22 -29.36
CA VAL A 1208 -11.91 -11.85 -30.76
C VAL A 1208 -11.95 -13.10 -31.64
N LEU A 1209 -11.31 -14.19 -31.20
CA LEU A 1209 -11.29 -15.47 -31.92
C LEU A 1209 -12.70 -16.02 -32.11
N GLU A 1210 -13.53 -16.06 -31.06
CA GLU A 1210 -14.91 -16.55 -31.12
C GLU A 1210 -15.74 -15.80 -32.18
N ARG A 1211 -15.65 -14.47 -32.17
CA ARG A 1211 -16.35 -13.63 -33.15
C ARG A 1211 -15.80 -13.78 -34.57
N PHE A 1212 -14.49 -13.94 -34.71
CA PHE A 1212 -13.85 -14.20 -35.99
C PHE A 1212 -14.27 -15.56 -36.55
N VAL A 1213 -14.31 -16.62 -35.72
CA VAL A 1213 -14.77 -17.95 -36.13
C VAL A 1213 -16.23 -17.91 -36.60
N ALA A 1214 -17.10 -17.22 -35.85
CA ALA A 1214 -18.50 -17.05 -36.24
C ALA A 1214 -18.68 -16.26 -37.56
N LEU A 1215 -17.77 -15.33 -37.86
CA LEU A 1215 -17.72 -14.63 -39.15
C LEU A 1215 -17.17 -15.54 -40.25
N ASN A 1216 -16.09 -16.26 -39.98
CA ASN A 1216 -15.43 -17.15 -40.91
C ASN A 1216 -16.36 -18.28 -41.37
N ALA A 1217 -17.18 -18.83 -40.48
CA ALA A 1217 -18.20 -19.82 -40.82
C ALA A 1217 -19.27 -19.30 -41.79
N LYS A 1218 -19.46 -17.98 -41.89
CA LYS A 1218 -20.44 -17.35 -42.80
C LYS A 1218 -19.84 -16.93 -44.13
N GLU A 1219 -18.58 -16.49 -44.11
CA GLU A 1219 -17.92 -15.88 -45.28
C GLU A 1219 -16.80 -16.72 -45.89
N ASP A 1220 -16.46 -17.86 -45.28
CA ASP A 1220 -15.41 -18.80 -45.72
C ASP A 1220 -14.09 -18.10 -46.06
N LEU A 1221 -13.59 -17.29 -45.13
CA LEU A 1221 -12.42 -16.42 -45.34
C LEU A 1221 -11.11 -17.22 -45.28
N LEU A 1222 -10.99 -18.14 -44.31
CA LEU A 1222 -9.82 -18.98 -44.08
C LEU A 1222 -10.23 -20.41 -43.68
N PRO A 1223 -9.51 -21.43 -44.17
CA PRO A 1223 -9.62 -22.79 -43.63
C PRO A 1223 -9.28 -22.84 -42.14
N GLU A 1224 -10.02 -23.64 -41.38
CA GLU A 1224 -9.86 -23.74 -39.93
C GLU A 1224 -8.41 -24.12 -39.52
N GLN A 1225 -7.73 -24.92 -40.34
CA GLN A 1225 -6.34 -25.36 -40.10
C GLN A 1225 -5.33 -24.20 -40.07
N GLN A 1226 -5.67 -23.07 -40.70
CA GLN A 1226 -4.83 -21.88 -40.77
C GLN A 1226 -5.08 -20.88 -39.62
N ILE A 1227 -6.10 -21.13 -38.78
CA ILE A 1227 -6.41 -20.36 -37.59
C ILE A 1227 -5.82 -21.10 -36.38
N LEU A 1228 -5.05 -20.41 -35.55
CA LEU A 1228 -4.34 -21.00 -34.43
C LEU A 1228 -4.44 -20.15 -33.16
N ARG A 1229 -4.69 -20.80 -32.02
CA ARG A 1229 -4.67 -20.18 -30.68
C ARG A 1229 -3.43 -20.65 -29.93
N VAL A 1230 -2.59 -19.73 -29.44
CA VAL A 1230 -1.39 -20.05 -28.66
C VAL A 1230 -1.53 -19.52 -27.24
N ALA A 1231 -1.49 -20.40 -26.25
CA ALA A 1231 -1.73 -20.04 -24.85
C ALA A 1231 -0.67 -20.67 -23.95
N THR A 1232 -0.10 -19.87 -23.07
CA THR A 1232 0.85 -20.33 -22.04
C THR A 1232 0.20 -21.26 -21.00
N ASP A 1233 -1.11 -21.13 -20.81
CA ASP A 1233 -1.93 -21.98 -19.95
C ASP A 1233 -3.26 -22.33 -20.64
N GLN A 1234 -3.42 -23.59 -21.05
CA GLN A 1234 -4.62 -24.08 -21.71
C GLN A 1234 -5.85 -24.10 -20.80
N SER A 1235 -5.68 -24.16 -19.47
CA SER A 1235 -6.80 -24.18 -18.54
C SER A 1235 -7.59 -22.86 -18.55
N LYS A 1236 -6.93 -21.77 -18.99
CA LYS A 1236 -7.50 -20.43 -19.10
C LYS A 1236 -8.13 -20.13 -20.47
N VAL A 1237 -8.02 -21.05 -21.43
CA VAL A 1237 -8.67 -20.92 -22.75
C VAL A 1237 -10.10 -21.43 -22.64
N ASN A 1238 -11.04 -20.70 -23.24
CA ASN A 1238 -12.44 -21.12 -23.30
C ASN A 1238 -12.58 -22.53 -23.91
N ASP A 1239 -13.38 -23.39 -23.28
CA ASP A 1239 -13.56 -24.80 -23.66
C ASP A 1239 -13.95 -24.95 -25.14
N ASP A 1240 -14.82 -24.08 -25.65
CA ASP A 1240 -15.27 -24.09 -27.04
C ASP A 1240 -14.15 -23.76 -28.04
N LEU A 1241 -13.07 -23.09 -27.60
CA LEU A 1241 -11.94 -22.69 -28.44
C LEU A 1241 -10.71 -23.58 -28.24
N LYS A 1242 -10.75 -24.54 -27.31
CA LYS A 1242 -9.59 -25.43 -27.03
C LYS A 1242 -9.13 -26.20 -28.26
N HIS A 1243 -10.01 -26.57 -29.18
CA HIS A 1243 -9.64 -27.28 -30.41
C HIS A 1243 -8.83 -26.43 -31.43
N TYR A 1244 -8.83 -25.09 -31.28
CA TYR A 1244 -7.94 -24.20 -32.03
C TYR A 1244 -6.54 -24.11 -31.43
N THR A 1245 -6.32 -24.65 -30.23
CA THR A 1245 -5.00 -24.59 -29.56
C THR A 1245 -3.97 -25.50 -30.22
N ILE A 1246 -2.69 -25.08 -30.20
CA ILE A 1246 -1.58 -25.88 -30.74
C ILE A 1246 -1.59 -27.29 -30.16
N ASP A 1247 -1.68 -27.41 -28.84
CA ASP A 1247 -1.57 -28.68 -28.15
C ASP A 1247 -2.72 -29.63 -28.48
N ALA A 1248 -3.96 -29.12 -28.58
CA ALA A 1248 -5.09 -29.92 -29.04
C ALA A 1248 -4.90 -30.39 -30.49
N ARG A 1249 -4.32 -29.55 -31.36
CA ARG A 1249 -4.05 -29.87 -32.77
C ARG A 1249 -2.90 -30.86 -32.95
N VAL A 1250 -1.97 -30.89 -32.01
CA VAL A 1250 -0.79 -31.77 -32.03
C VAL A 1250 -1.05 -33.06 -31.22
N GLY A 1251 -2.06 -33.08 -30.35
CA GLY A 1251 -2.56 -34.25 -29.64
C GLY A 1251 -1.84 -34.52 -28.31
N GLY A 1252 -1.28 -33.48 -27.67
CA GLY A 1252 -0.52 -33.60 -26.44
C GLY A 1252 0.32 -32.35 -26.16
N ASP A 1253 0.96 -32.30 -24.99
CA ASP A 1253 1.84 -31.19 -24.60
C ASP A 1253 3.09 -31.20 -25.50
N THR A 1254 3.31 -30.07 -26.19
CA THR A 1254 4.44 -29.89 -27.09
C THR A 1254 5.80 -30.00 -26.39
N ASN A 1255 5.85 -29.80 -25.07
CA ASN A 1255 7.07 -29.90 -24.26
C ASN A 1255 7.49 -31.34 -23.94
N GLU A 1256 6.59 -32.32 -24.08
CA GLU A 1256 6.88 -33.71 -23.70
C GLU A 1256 7.56 -34.52 -24.82
N ASN A 1257 7.52 -34.04 -26.08
CA ASN A 1257 7.99 -34.81 -27.23
C ASN A 1257 8.50 -33.93 -28.37
N ASN A 1258 9.79 -34.06 -28.71
CA ASN A 1258 10.43 -33.33 -29.82
C ASN A 1258 9.72 -33.49 -31.18
N ARG A 1259 9.06 -34.63 -31.42
CA ARG A 1259 8.27 -34.82 -32.65
C ARG A 1259 6.99 -33.97 -32.65
N LEU A 1260 6.38 -33.78 -31.49
CA LEU A 1260 5.21 -32.91 -31.30
C LEU A 1260 5.63 -31.44 -31.38
N ALA A 1261 6.76 -31.05 -30.77
CA ALA A 1261 7.32 -29.71 -30.92
C ALA A 1261 7.60 -29.35 -32.40
N LYS A 1262 8.19 -30.27 -33.17
CA LYS A 1262 8.42 -30.06 -34.61
C LYS A 1262 7.12 -29.91 -35.39
N LYS A 1263 6.11 -30.74 -35.10
CA LYS A 1263 4.76 -30.60 -35.69
C LYS A 1263 4.08 -29.29 -35.30
N ALA A 1264 4.25 -28.83 -34.07
CA ALA A 1264 3.75 -27.55 -33.60
C ALA A 1264 4.40 -26.39 -34.38
N GLN A 1265 5.72 -26.44 -34.55
CA GLN A 1265 6.46 -25.44 -35.31
C GLN A 1265 6.04 -25.41 -36.79
N GLU A 1266 5.84 -26.57 -37.41
CA GLU A 1266 5.29 -26.69 -38.77
C GLU A 1266 3.88 -26.07 -38.86
N ARG A 1267 3.02 -26.30 -37.86
CA ARG A 1267 1.66 -25.72 -37.80
C ARG A 1267 1.68 -24.20 -37.60
N VAL A 1268 2.55 -23.68 -36.75
CA VAL A 1268 2.72 -22.21 -36.58
C VAL A 1268 3.20 -21.58 -37.89
N LYS A 1269 4.17 -22.22 -38.57
CA LYS A 1269 4.63 -21.76 -39.89
C LYS A 1269 3.53 -21.83 -40.95
N ALA A 1270 2.64 -22.82 -40.89
CA ALA A 1270 1.51 -22.95 -41.81
C ALA A 1270 0.34 -22.00 -41.47
N ALA A 1271 0.19 -21.57 -40.23
CA ALA A 1271 -0.92 -20.71 -39.78
C ALA A 1271 -0.87 -19.33 -40.43
N VAL A 1272 -2.03 -18.83 -40.88
CA VAL A 1272 -2.19 -17.49 -41.45
C VAL A 1272 -2.55 -16.51 -40.36
N LEU A 1273 -3.43 -16.91 -39.43
CA LEU A 1273 -3.90 -16.07 -38.34
C LEU A 1273 -3.62 -16.75 -36.99
N VAL A 1274 -2.80 -16.09 -36.17
CA VAL A 1274 -2.41 -16.57 -34.85
C VAL A 1274 -2.97 -15.64 -33.77
N PHE A 1275 -3.67 -16.23 -32.80
CA PHE A 1275 -4.27 -15.56 -31.66
C PHE A 1275 -3.49 -15.92 -30.39
N THR A 1276 -2.82 -14.94 -29.78
CA THR A 1276 -2.01 -15.18 -28.58
C THR A 1276 -2.12 -14.05 -27.56
N THR A 1277 -1.74 -14.30 -26.30
CA THR A 1277 -1.55 -13.20 -25.35
C THR A 1277 -0.19 -12.54 -25.59
N CYS A 1278 0.07 -11.37 -25.00
CA CYS A 1278 1.38 -10.73 -25.14
C CYS A 1278 2.57 -11.60 -24.67
N ALA A 1279 2.32 -12.65 -23.88
CA ALA A 1279 3.32 -13.57 -23.36
C ALA A 1279 3.36 -14.93 -24.08
N GLY A 1280 2.38 -15.24 -24.95
CA GLY A 1280 2.16 -16.59 -25.48
C GLY A 1280 2.65 -16.82 -26.90
#